data_AF-A0A148KLN0-F1
#
_entry.id   AF-A0A148KLN0-F1
#
_cell.length_a   1.000
_cell.length_b   1.000
_cell.length_c   1.000
_cell.angle_alpha   90.00
_cell.angle_beta   90.00
_cell.angle_gamma   90.00
#
_symmetry.space_group_name_H-M   'P 1'
#
loop_
_entity.id
_entity.type
_entity.pdbx_description
1 polymer ?
#
loop_
_entity_poly.entity_id
_entity_poly.type
_entity_poly.pdbx_seq_one_letter_code
_entity_poly.pdbx_strand_id
1 'polypeptide(L)'
;MRHVSKLVVLISCILNTSAALAEKPEGVTQLLSDTSGTAKISVDNNTGHARFIRLAPNSQLSPLQSRSRTIPNKADITKAFLRSYGSAFGVQDVDTELSVIGTTRDASGTEHSTFKQLYKGIPVFGGELRAHFNSQGEMVVVNGNFLSNIKVATTPKLSSTLAAKKAIFWVSRDPAQEITAETLSKGNREQQQINGTELSALSTKLMVFRAGLLKGAPSVDHLVYEVEVANKQGSVREFVYVDAHTSDVVDQITGIHDVLNRRAYDAELNPHPGPNYPASPFWIEGDPLPTGNTEADNMIYASAETFDFFFNAYGRDSFNDTGATMDAIFNRGDACPNASWNGTYISFCAGLTSDDVTAHEWSHAYTEYTNNLIYQWQSGALNESYSDIWGETIDRINGRDELAAPDVLRSNGSCSTYGAGAPSVDNSVRWLMGEDSTGFGGAIRDMWNPTCYGDPGKVSDAQYYCAASDQGGVHTNSGVPNHAYALMVDGGSYNGYSDTGLGLTKSAHIHWAAQNLLTSSSNFADHADALEAACSVLSGTDLLGLTDGLATGEIITAGDCQQVAQIIDAVELRTPPVQCGFVPLLAANAPALCENQGNVQTFFSEDFEGNGLPAGWAVSQHSVANPATFDSPGWDVVGNLPSGANGSFAAFAPDLIAGNCAADTEAGAVALDSPIIVLPVGEVPHVAFTHWVATEAGWDGGNLKISVNGGAFTLVPAAAYSFNAYNSTLQTVGAGNDNPLAGQAAFTGTDAGGLKGSWGQSQVDLYGLALPGDNIKLRFDLGTDGCNGVTGWYVDSVEAYSCSAEVAPICGDGALDIGEMCDDGNSNNGDGCSSSCQVESGFSCTIPTGPVNSTNLVSDWSFEGGVPNADWLLNSSFSGLTGFPLCGAGNGCPAAGVASTGNWAVWIGGLSAGVTSSVAQNVTIPATATELTVKTLRGLCGTPGESIEISLDGSTIGSIMCDSTDGVFVTRSFPIAPFNDGQVHSLKIGGTVGGINGNTNFFVDDVIIEDNIARPAMPSVCTSEVTEVACNTGIVGFDAGIAPSWNVVDNAGQGITWTNIASSGIGGNFTGGNGDAASVSSDANPGEFDTELHSNSFSLAGWTSANLEYLVNYQNFAGLDFLNLDISTDGGSSWANLLSWNEDHPVGGTFALPGEQVSVDLSSYAGQADVKLRWHYFDPNSDDWDWYAQVDNVTLSCESQPQALQCDINQDGFVDRNDIALISAARNQAAQPGDPRDNDANGVIDASDARQCTLLCTSARCAPQAP
;
A
#
# COMPACT_ATOMS: atom_id res chain seq x y z
N MET A 1 29.84 40.55 58.71
CA MET A 1 30.91 40.73 57.70
C MET A 1 31.81 39.50 57.74
N ARG A 2 32.24 38.97 56.58
CA ARG A 2 33.28 37.92 56.30
C ARG A 2 33.91 37.13 57.48
N HIS A 3 34.01 35.80 57.51
CA HIS A 3 33.48 34.69 56.67
C HIS A 3 33.38 33.38 57.51
N VAL A 4 32.59 32.41 57.04
CA VAL A 4 31.90 31.31 57.76
C VAL A 4 31.70 30.13 56.77
N SER A 5 31.79 28.83 57.08
CA SER A 5 32.16 28.10 58.33
C SER A 5 32.60 26.63 58.07
N LYS A 6 32.91 25.92 59.18
CA LYS A 6 33.13 24.47 59.36
C LYS A 6 32.09 23.55 58.66
N LEU A 7 32.52 22.42 58.06
CA LEU A 7 32.01 21.06 58.41
C LEU A 7 32.96 19.89 58.03
N VAL A 8 32.53 18.65 58.30
CA VAL A 8 33.33 17.60 58.98
C VAL A 8 32.78 16.16 58.75
N VAL A 9 33.67 15.14 58.83
CA VAL A 9 33.43 13.66 59.02
C VAL A 9 33.17 12.72 57.81
N LEU A 10 33.75 11.52 57.92
CA LEU A 10 33.64 10.31 57.07
C LEU A 10 32.20 9.72 57.02
N ILE A 11 31.86 9.02 55.92
CA ILE A 11 31.22 7.68 55.95
C ILE A 11 31.37 6.94 54.59
N SER A 12 31.36 5.61 54.69
CA SER A 12 31.54 4.48 53.77
C SER A 12 31.24 4.54 52.25
N CYS A 13 32.09 3.80 51.52
CA CYS A 13 31.84 2.85 50.41
C CYS A 13 30.44 2.75 49.76
N ILE A 14 30.38 2.79 48.41
CA ILE A 14 30.29 1.62 47.49
C ILE A 14 30.21 2.09 46.01
N LEU A 15 30.85 1.35 45.09
CA LEU A 15 30.77 1.37 43.61
C LEU A 15 30.87 2.72 42.84
N ASN A 16 31.99 2.88 42.12
CA ASN A 16 31.92 2.61 40.68
C ASN A 16 33.30 2.26 40.07
N THR A 17 33.23 1.43 39.03
CA THR A 17 34.32 0.80 38.28
C THR A 17 35.36 1.78 37.74
N SER A 18 36.53 1.84 38.38
CA SER A 18 37.75 2.30 37.70
C SER A 18 38.22 1.21 36.73
N ALA A 19 37.69 1.24 35.50
CA ALA A 19 38.31 0.55 34.39
C ALA A 19 39.77 1.00 34.30
N ALA A 20 40.70 0.05 34.26
CA ALA A 20 42.11 0.35 34.05
C ALA A 20 42.26 0.88 32.63
N LEU A 21 42.36 2.21 32.49
CA LEU A 21 42.86 2.84 31.28
C LEU A 21 44.29 2.34 31.06
N ALA A 22 44.44 1.34 30.20
CA ALA A 22 45.74 0.95 29.68
C ALA A 22 46.38 2.20 29.07
N GLU A 23 47.61 2.54 29.49
CA GLU A 23 48.34 3.63 28.87
C GLU A 23 48.45 3.35 27.37
N LYS A 24 48.04 4.32 26.54
CA LYS A 24 48.11 4.16 25.07
C LYS A 24 49.56 3.84 24.71
N PRO A 25 49.84 2.78 23.91
CA PRO A 25 51.20 2.40 23.56
C PRO A 25 51.98 3.61 23.03
N GLU A 26 53.26 3.72 23.38
CA GLU A 26 54.10 4.89 23.09
C GLU A 26 54.04 5.30 21.60
N GLY A 27 54.08 4.32 20.69
CA GLY A 27 53.94 4.53 19.25
C GLY A 27 52.58 5.05 18.79
N VAL A 28 51.47 4.77 19.50
CA VAL A 28 50.15 5.38 19.22
C VAL A 28 50.18 6.86 19.55
N THR A 29 50.77 7.22 20.70
CA THR A 29 50.90 8.61 21.15
C THR A 29 51.84 9.40 20.23
N GLN A 30 52.99 8.81 19.88
CA GLN A 30 53.95 9.41 18.95
C GLN A 30 53.35 9.58 17.54
N LEU A 31 52.65 8.58 17.00
CA LEU A 31 52.01 8.69 15.69
C LEU A 31 50.89 9.74 15.69
N LEU A 32 50.04 9.81 16.72
CA LEU A 32 49.01 10.84 16.81
C LEU A 32 49.62 12.25 16.96
N SER A 33 50.76 12.39 17.63
CA SER A 33 51.53 13.65 17.65
C SER A 33 52.02 14.02 16.25
N ASP A 34 52.76 13.13 15.59
CA ASP A 34 53.41 13.41 14.30
C ASP A 34 52.41 13.58 13.15
N THR A 35 51.22 12.97 13.26
CA THR A 35 50.09 13.13 12.31
C THR A 35 49.21 14.35 12.61
N SER A 36 49.48 15.12 13.67
CA SER A 36 48.56 16.15 14.20
C SER A 36 47.14 15.63 14.45
N GLY A 37 47.01 14.38 14.89
CA GLY A 37 45.74 13.69 15.19
C GLY A 37 44.95 13.20 13.96
N THR A 38 45.51 13.31 12.75
CA THR A 38 44.80 12.91 11.51
C THR A 38 44.76 11.40 11.27
N ALA A 39 45.72 10.63 11.80
CA ALA A 39 45.67 9.17 11.69
C ALA A 39 44.50 8.58 12.48
N LYS A 40 43.84 7.58 11.89
CA LYS A 40 42.76 6.81 12.53
C LYS A 40 43.32 5.45 12.93
N ILE A 41 43.21 5.11 14.20
CA ILE A 41 43.82 3.92 14.80
C ILE A 41 42.72 3.10 15.46
N SER A 42 42.50 1.89 14.96
CA SER A 42 41.65 0.88 15.58
C SER A 42 42.53 -0.03 16.44
N VAL A 43 42.16 -0.19 17.72
CA VAL A 43 42.90 -1.01 18.69
C VAL A 43 42.17 -2.30 19.02
N ASP A 44 42.93 -3.31 19.42
CA ASP A 44 42.43 -4.51 20.07
C ASP A 44 41.99 -4.21 21.51
N ASN A 45 40.72 -4.49 21.82
CA ASN A 45 40.15 -4.18 23.14
C ASN A 45 40.76 -4.99 24.30
N ASN A 46 41.43 -6.11 24.03
CA ASN A 46 42.01 -6.98 25.06
C ASN A 46 43.47 -6.63 25.39
N THR A 47 44.20 -6.01 24.45
CA THR A 47 45.64 -5.73 24.56
C THR A 47 45.99 -4.25 24.43
N GLY A 48 45.10 -3.41 23.92
CA GLY A 48 45.32 -1.97 23.70
C GLY A 48 46.26 -1.65 22.52
N HIS A 49 46.78 -2.66 21.82
CA HIS A 49 47.61 -2.47 20.63
C HIS A 49 46.78 -2.19 19.38
N ALA A 50 47.34 -1.46 18.42
CA ALA A 50 46.73 -1.23 17.13
C ALA A 50 46.54 -2.56 16.35
N ARG A 51 45.37 -2.73 15.72
CA ARG A 51 45.13 -3.73 14.67
C ARG A 51 45.07 -3.10 13.28
N PHE A 52 44.73 -1.81 13.20
CA PHE A 52 44.60 -1.06 11.96
C PHE A 52 44.97 0.40 12.17
N ILE A 53 45.77 0.97 11.27
CA ILE A 53 46.17 2.37 11.25
C ILE A 53 45.95 2.89 9.84
N ARG A 54 45.05 3.87 9.67
CA ARG A 54 44.87 4.64 8.44
C ARG A 54 45.60 5.98 8.56
N LEU A 55 46.45 6.27 7.59
CA LEU A 55 47.13 7.56 7.42
C LEU A 55 46.36 8.42 6.42
N ALA A 56 46.42 9.74 6.58
CA ALA A 56 45.82 10.66 5.61
C ALA A 56 46.69 10.73 4.34
N PRO A 57 46.11 10.80 3.13
CA PRO A 57 46.86 11.09 1.91
C PRO A 57 47.66 12.40 2.05
N ASN A 58 48.86 12.47 1.46
CA ASN A 58 49.81 13.58 1.64
C ASN A 58 50.31 13.82 3.09
N SER A 59 50.01 12.96 4.07
CA SER A 59 50.67 13.06 5.39
C SER A 59 52.18 12.81 5.24
N GLN A 60 53.02 13.75 5.69
CA GLN A 60 54.47 13.72 5.48
C GLN A 60 55.21 12.75 6.42
N LEU A 61 54.66 11.55 6.57
CA LEU A 61 55.14 10.49 7.45
C LEU A 61 55.70 9.29 6.68
N SER A 62 56.06 9.53 5.42
CA SER A 62 57.05 8.70 4.72
C SER A 62 58.39 8.85 5.44
N PRO A 63 58.90 7.80 6.11
CA PRO A 63 60.22 7.88 6.72
C PRO A 63 61.27 7.95 5.60
N LEU A 64 62.28 8.80 5.81
CA LEU A 64 63.55 8.79 5.08
C LEU A 64 63.52 9.33 3.63
N GLN A 65 63.42 10.66 3.51
CA GLN A 65 64.35 11.40 2.62
C GLN A 65 65.81 11.30 3.16
N SER A 66 66.32 10.08 3.35
CA SER A 66 67.73 9.88 3.68
C SER A 66 68.56 9.99 2.39
N ARG A 67 69.75 10.58 2.49
CA ARG A 67 70.67 10.82 1.36
C ARG A 67 71.40 9.54 0.91
N SER A 68 70.67 8.44 0.72
CA SER A 68 71.21 7.20 0.15
C SER A 68 70.87 7.09 -1.34
N ARG A 69 71.80 6.57 -2.15
CA ARG A 69 71.68 6.52 -3.62
C ARG A 69 70.90 5.31 -4.17
N THR A 70 70.29 4.53 -3.30
CA THR A 70 69.40 3.40 -3.66
C THR A 70 67.99 3.71 -3.19
N ILE A 71 67.02 3.57 -4.11
CA ILE A 71 65.58 3.70 -3.82
C ILE A 71 65.22 2.59 -2.82
N PRO A 72 64.72 2.92 -1.60
CA PRO A 72 64.25 1.91 -0.67
C PRO A 72 63.03 1.19 -1.26
N ASN A 73 62.99 -0.13 -1.17
CA ASN A 73 61.77 -0.86 -1.56
C ASN A 73 60.65 -0.61 -0.52
N LYS A 74 59.40 -0.98 -0.84
CA LYS A 74 58.25 -0.76 0.06
C LYS A 74 58.41 -1.46 1.41
N ALA A 75 59.10 -2.60 1.47
CA ALA A 75 59.42 -3.27 2.72
C ALA A 75 60.42 -2.46 3.58
N ASP A 76 61.44 -1.82 3.00
CA ASP A 76 62.37 -0.94 3.73
C ASP A 76 61.66 0.29 4.31
N ILE A 77 60.74 0.90 3.55
CA ILE A 77 59.88 2.01 4.02
C ILE A 77 58.99 1.53 5.17
N THR A 78 58.39 0.35 5.05
CA THR A 78 57.56 -0.27 6.10
C THR A 78 58.38 -0.57 7.36
N LYS A 79 59.59 -1.11 7.23
CA LYS A 79 60.50 -1.30 8.37
C LYS A 79 60.85 0.03 9.04
N ALA A 80 61.09 1.09 8.29
CA ALA A 80 61.38 2.40 8.87
C ALA A 80 60.17 3.00 9.62
N PHE A 81 58.95 2.79 9.11
CA PHE A 81 57.72 3.17 9.80
C PHE A 81 57.56 2.36 11.09
N LEU A 82 57.70 1.04 11.03
CA LEU A 82 57.57 0.16 12.20
C LEU A 82 58.68 0.37 13.24
N ARG A 83 59.88 0.85 12.86
CA ARG A 83 60.92 1.23 13.85
C ARG A 83 60.55 2.50 14.63
N SER A 84 59.70 3.35 14.06
CA SER A 84 59.25 4.61 14.70
C SER A 84 57.93 4.43 15.46
N TYR A 85 57.02 3.60 14.95
CA TYR A 85 55.64 3.48 15.44
C TYR A 85 55.21 2.04 15.76
N GLY A 86 56.05 1.02 15.56
CA GLY A 86 55.70 -0.39 15.68
C GLY A 86 55.28 -0.83 17.09
N SER A 87 55.69 -0.11 18.13
CA SER A 87 55.19 -0.30 19.50
C SER A 87 53.68 -0.04 19.62
N ALA A 88 53.06 0.67 18.67
CA ALA A 88 51.61 0.73 18.54
C ALA A 88 50.98 -0.66 18.35
N PHE A 89 51.57 -1.50 17.50
CA PHE A 89 51.18 -2.90 17.29
C PHE A 89 51.77 -3.85 18.35
N GLY A 90 52.58 -3.36 19.27
CA GLY A 90 53.28 -4.17 20.27
C GLY A 90 54.65 -4.72 19.83
N VAL A 91 55.16 -4.32 18.65
CA VAL A 91 56.51 -4.67 18.17
C VAL A 91 57.55 -3.95 19.03
N GLN A 92 58.58 -4.66 19.47
CA GLN A 92 59.69 -4.12 20.26
C GLN A 92 60.98 -3.99 19.43
N ASP A 93 61.26 -4.96 18.55
CA ASP A 93 62.41 -4.94 17.65
C ASP A 93 62.04 -5.47 16.26
N VAL A 94 61.82 -4.55 15.32
CA VAL A 94 61.45 -4.83 13.92
C VAL A 94 62.42 -5.77 13.22
N ASP A 95 63.73 -5.72 13.52
CA ASP A 95 64.72 -6.48 12.76
C ASP A 95 64.96 -7.88 13.31
N THR A 96 64.49 -8.19 14.52
CA THR A 96 64.51 -9.56 15.08
C THR A 96 63.14 -10.21 15.22
N GLU A 97 62.06 -9.42 15.31
CA GLU A 97 60.69 -9.90 15.47
C GLU A 97 59.86 -9.91 14.17
N LEU A 98 60.35 -9.32 13.06
CA LEU A 98 59.63 -9.31 11.78
C LEU A 98 60.51 -9.71 10.60
N SER A 99 60.08 -10.73 9.85
CA SER A 99 60.64 -11.11 8.55
C SER A 99 59.72 -10.71 7.41
N VAL A 100 60.27 -10.09 6.37
CA VAL A 100 59.54 -9.80 5.11
C VAL A 100 59.13 -11.13 4.46
N ILE A 101 57.84 -11.31 4.19
CA ILE A 101 57.33 -12.41 3.34
C ILE A 101 57.51 -12.04 1.87
N GLY A 102 57.10 -10.81 1.52
CA GLY A 102 57.25 -10.25 0.17
C GLY A 102 56.61 -8.87 0.05
N THR A 103 56.75 -8.29 -1.14
CA THR A 103 55.94 -7.16 -1.59
C THR A 103 55.19 -7.61 -2.83
N THR A 104 53.86 -7.48 -2.82
CA THR A 104 53.00 -7.70 -3.99
C THR A 104 52.50 -6.37 -4.53
N ARG A 105 52.08 -6.37 -5.80
CA ARG A 105 51.37 -5.27 -6.46
C ARG A 105 50.09 -5.86 -7.03
N ASP A 106 48.96 -5.21 -6.82
CA ASP A 106 47.68 -5.61 -7.43
C ASP A 106 47.46 -4.91 -8.79
N ALA A 107 46.38 -5.28 -9.48
CA ALA A 107 46.02 -4.74 -10.79
C ALA A 107 45.78 -3.21 -10.74
N SER A 108 45.27 -2.67 -9.62
CA SER A 108 45.07 -1.22 -9.41
C SER A 108 46.37 -0.42 -9.31
N GLY A 109 47.52 -1.11 -9.27
CA GLY A 109 48.84 -0.50 -9.07
C GLY A 109 49.16 -0.17 -7.61
N THR A 110 48.31 -0.58 -6.67
CA THR A 110 48.54 -0.49 -5.22
C THR A 110 49.57 -1.56 -4.82
N GLU A 111 50.47 -1.25 -3.88
CA GLU A 111 51.52 -2.16 -3.41
C GLU A 111 51.33 -2.55 -1.94
N HIS A 112 51.56 -3.82 -1.62
CA HIS A 112 51.37 -4.38 -0.29
C HIS A 112 52.67 -5.02 0.18
N SER A 113 53.19 -4.64 1.34
CA SER A 113 54.38 -5.25 1.95
C SER A 113 54.00 -6.04 3.20
N THR A 114 54.26 -7.35 3.18
CA THR A 114 53.80 -8.30 4.19
C THR A 114 54.95 -8.82 5.05
N PHE A 115 54.75 -8.85 6.37
CA PHE A 115 55.74 -9.20 7.38
C PHE A 115 55.20 -10.27 8.33
N LYS A 116 55.89 -11.40 8.42
CA LYS A 116 55.59 -12.44 9.42
C LYS A 116 56.27 -12.14 10.74
N GLN A 117 55.54 -12.30 11.84
CA GLN A 117 56.12 -12.25 13.17
C GLN A 117 57.02 -13.46 13.44
N LEU A 118 58.19 -13.20 14.02
CA LEU A 118 59.12 -14.18 14.57
C LEU A 118 59.21 -14.03 16.08
N TYR A 119 59.17 -15.15 16.80
CA TYR A 119 59.53 -15.23 18.20
C TYR A 119 60.84 -16.01 18.34
N LYS A 120 61.94 -15.31 18.65
CA LYS A 120 63.30 -15.88 18.75
C LYS A 120 63.71 -16.67 17.48
N GLY A 121 63.33 -16.16 16.31
CA GLY A 121 63.61 -16.78 15.01
C GLY A 121 62.62 -17.88 14.58
N ILE A 122 61.60 -18.20 15.37
CA ILE A 122 60.53 -19.15 14.99
C ILE A 122 59.29 -18.37 14.55
N PRO A 123 58.66 -18.69 13.39
CA PRO A 123 57.44 -18.03 12.95
C PRO A 123 56.29 -18.16 13.94
N VAL A 124 55.46 -17.13 14.05
CA VAL A 124 54.23 -17.13 14.86
C VAL A 124 53.00 -17.34 13.96
N PHE A 125 52.10 -18.23 14.35
CA PHE A 125 50.81 -18.45 13.71
C PHE A 125 49.87 -17.26 13.95
N GLY A 126 49.22 -16.76 12.91
CA GLY A 126 48.34 -15.59 12.98
C GLY A 126 49.04 -14.26 13.35
N GLY A 127 50.38 -14.24 13.40
CA GLY A 127 51.20 -13.06 13.64
C GLY A 127 51.74 -12.50 12.32
N GLU A 128 51.07 -11.50 11.76
CA GLU A 128 51.40 -10.88 10.48
C GLU A 128 51.02 -9.39 10.48
N LEU A 129 51.89 -8.55 9.90
CA LEU A 129 51.63 -7.13 9.65
C LEU A 129 51.75 -6.84 8.15
N ARG A 130 50.83 -6.05 7.61
CA ARG A 130 50.82 -5.56 6.22
C ARG A 130 50.85 -4.04 6.20
N ALA A 131 51.55 -3.49 5.21
CA ALA A 131 51.49 -2.07 4.88
C ALA A 131 51.07 -1.91 3.42
N HIS A 132 50.07 -1.07 3.19
CA HIS A 132 49.43 -0.84 1.90
C HIS A 132 49.80 0.55 1.40
N PHE A 133 50.18 0.63 0.12
CA PHE A 133 50.65 1.84 -0.54
C PHE A 133 49.79 2.12 -1.77
N ASN A 134 49.26 3.34 -1.90
CA ASN A 134 48.47 3.74 -3.08
C ASN A 134 49.31 3.71 -4.37
N SER A 135 48.67 3.88 -5.53
CA SER A 135 49.35 3.88 -6.84
C SER A 135 50.37 5.04 -7.00
N GLN A 136 50.24 6.12 -6.22
CA GLN A 136 51.22 7.20 -6.10
C GLN A 136 52.44 6.81 -5.21
N GLY A 137 52.36 5.68 -4.53
CA GLY A 137 53.42 5.08 -3.73
C GLY A 137 53.47 5.54 -2.26
N GLU A 138 52.46 6.26 -1.77
CA GLU A 138 52.31 6.70 -0.39
C GLU A 138 51.75 5.59 0.50
N MET A 139 52.25 5.45 1.73
CA MET A 139 51.70 4.50 2.70
C MET A 139 50.37 5.04 3.24
N VAL A 140 49.27 4.33 3.00
CA VAL A 140 47.92 4.74 3.39
C VAL A 140 47.34 3.93 4.54
N VAL A 141 47.73 2.65 4.67
CA VAL A 141 47.28 1.76 5.75
C VAL A 141 48.45 0.90 6.26
N VAL A 142 48.49 0.68 7.57
CA VAL A 142 49.25 -0.42 8.19
C VAL A 142 48.31 -1.18 9.12
N ASN A 143 48.23 -2.50 8.97
CA ASN A 143 47.26 -3.34 9.68
C ASN A 143 47.81 -4.74 9.92
N GLY A 144 47.13 -5.50 10.78
CA GLY A 144 47.45 -6.88 11.07
C GLY A 144 47.40 -7.18 12.57
N ASN A 145 48.03 -8.29 12.94
CA ASN A 145 48.01 -8.84 14.29
C ASN A 145 49.43 -9.22 14.71
N PHE A 146 49.85 -8.79 15.90
CA PHE A 146 51.17 -9.11 16.45
C PHE A 146 50.99 -9.60 17.88
N LEU A 147 51.38 -10.85 18.13
CA LEU A 147 51.16 -11.50 19.42
C LEU A 147 52.23 -11.05 20.41
N SER A 148 51.88 -10.14 21.30
CA SER A 148 52.74 -9.76 22.42
C SER A 148 52.77 -10.83 23.52
N ASN A 149 53.76 -10.71 24.41
CA ASN A 149 53.91 -11.52 25.64
C ASN A 149 54.00 -13.04 25.45
N ILE A 150 54.53 -13.53 24.31
CA ILE A 150 54.69 -14.97 24.03
C ILE A 150 55.58 -15.67 25.09
N LYS A 151 55.05 -16.71 25.73
CA LYS A 151 55.69 -17.44 26.85
C LYS A 151 55.83 -18.94 26.59
N VAL A 152 56.58 -19.31 25.55
CA VAL A 152 56.92 -20.71 25.26
C VAL A 152 58.43 -20.95 25.09
N ALA A 153 58.88 -22.17 25.40
CA ALA A 153 60.27 -22.59 25.16
C ALA A 153 60.43 -23.02 23.69
N THR A 154 61.46 -22.52 23.00
CA THR A 154 61.60 -22.66 21.54
C THR A 154 62.38 -23.90 21.08
N THR A 155 62.83 -24.75 22.00
CA THR A 155 63.51 -26.01 21.66
C THR A 155 62.50 -27.16 21.67
N PRO A 156 62.22 -27.83 20.55
CA PRO A 156 61.30 -28.97 20.52
C PRO A 156 61.90 -30.19 21.23
N LYS A 157 61.05 -31.00 21.87
CA LYS A 157 61.40 -32.31 22.45
C LYS A 157 60.97 -33.46 21.54
N LEU A 158 59.91 -33.24 20.76
CA LEU A 158 59.40 -34.14 19.74
C LEU A 158 60.17 -33.92 18.43
N SER A 159 60.40 -34.98 17.64
CA SER A 159 60.93 -34.82 16.27
C SER A 159 59.80 -34.58 15.27
N SER A 160 60.09 -33.83 14.20
CA SER A 160 59.14 -33.57 13.11
C SER A 160 58.56 -34.85 12.50
N THR A 161 59.38 -35.90 12.33
CA THR A 161 58.92 -37.21 11.84
C THR A 161 57.91 -37.89 12.78
N LEU A 162 58.03 -37.68 14.10
CA LEU A 162 57.07 -38.27 15.05
C LEU A 162 55.80 -37.42 15.15
N ALA A 163 55.91 -36.09 15.02
CA ALA A 163 54.76 -35.20 14.86
C ALA A 163 53.95 -35.54 13.58
N ALA A 164 54.63 -35.72 12.44
CA ALA A 164 54.00 -36.11 11.18
C ALA A 164 53.22 -37.43 11.29
N LYS A 165 53.80 -38.45 11.94
CA LYS A 165 53.11 -39.72 12.22
C LYS A 165 51.91 -39.55 13.15
N LYS A 166 52.00 -38.65 14.14
CA LYS A 166 50.90 -38.35 15.07
C LYS A 166 49.74 -37.64 14.35
N ALA A 167 50.04 -36.72 13.43
CA ALA A 167 49.06 -36.00 12.63
C ALA A 167 48.33 -36.89 11.61
N ILE A 168 49.05 -37.70 10.82
CA ILE A 168 48.44 -38.73 9.94
C ILE A 168 47.59 -39.69 10.79
N PHE A 169 48.15 -40.08 11.94
CA PHE A 169 47.49 -40.70 13.09
C PHE A 169 46.09 -40.14 13.42
N TRP A 170 46.01 -38.82 13.54
CA TRP A 170 44.84 -38.10 14.01
C TRP A 170 43.78 -37.95 12.92
N VAL A 171 44.19 -37.54 11.71
CA VAL A 171 43.30 -37.40 10.55
C VAL A 171 42.67 -38.73 10.14
N SER A 172 43.37 -39.87 10.30
CA SER A 172 42.80 -41.19 10.02
C SER A 172 41.78 -41.69 11.08
N ARG A 173 41.23 -40.80 11.92
CA ARG A 173 40.35 -41.12 13.05
C ARG A 173 39.18 -40.12 13.20
N ASP A 174 38.87 -39.40 12.14
CA ASP A 174 37.97 -38.24 12.20
C ASP A 174 36.57 -38.58 12.78
N PRO A 175 35.96 -37.73 13.64
CA PRO A 175 34.81 -38.13 14.47
C PRO A 175 33.47 -38.31 13.75
N ALA A 176 33.38 -38.08 12.44
CA ALA A 176 32.16 -38.33 11.65
C ALA A 176 31.71 -39.81 11.63
N GLN A 177 32.52 -40.73 12.20
CA GLN A 177 32.11 -42.10 12.51
C GLN A 177 32.31 -42.41 14.00
N GLU A 178 31.21 -42.49 14.77
CA GLU A 178 31.26 -42.87 16.17
C GLU A 178 31.83 -44.28 16.38
N ILE A 179 33.04 -44.36 16.94
CA ILE A 179 33.59 -45.63 17.45
C ILE A 179 33.02 -45.88 18.85
N THR A 180 31.91 -46.63 18.91
CA THR A 180 31.35 -47.09 20.19
C THR A 180 32.35 -47.98 20.94
N ALA A 181 32.18 -48.08 22.27
CA ALA A 181 33.05 -48.88 23.13
C ALA A 181 33.08 -50.39 22.78
N GLU A 182 32.14 -50.86 21.96
CA GLU A 182 32.03 -52.24 21.51
C GLU A 182 33.18 -52.63 20.55
N THR A 183 33.65 -51.69 19.74
CA THR A 183 34.75 -51.85 18.77
C THR A 183 36.12 -52.04 19.43
N LEU A 184 36.28 -51.64 20.69
CA LEU A 184 37.51 -51.86 21.48
C LEU A 184 37.65 -53.29 22.01
N SER A 185 36.61 -54.13 21.93
CA SER A 185 36.53 -55.41 22.64
C SER A 185 37.09 -56.63 21.89
N LYS A 186 37.35 -56.53 20.58
CA LYS A 186 37.84 -57.66 19.76
C LYS A 186 39.24 -57.39 19.24
N GLY A 187 40.23 -57.90 19.96
CA GLY A 187 41.61 -57.88 19.51
C GLY A 187 41.82 -58.76 18.27
N ASN A 188 42.33 -58.14 17.20
CA ASN A 188 43.54 -58.60 16.54
C ASN A 188 44.25 -57.40 15.91
N ARG A 189 45.54 -57.26 16.18
CA ARG A 189 46.40 -56.34 15.44
C ARG A 189 46.77 -57.00 14.12
N GLU A 190 46.87 -56.18 13.07
CA GLU A 190 47.20 -56.57 11.69
C GLU A 190 46.03 -57.25 10.93
N GLN A 191 45.72 -56.69 9.75
CA GLN A 191 44.81 -57.23 8.73
C GLN A 191 43.29 -57.26 9.02
N GLN A 192 42.70 -56.07 9.21
CA GLN A 192 41.59 -55.67 8.34
C GLN A 192 41.96 -54.35 7.64
N GLN A 193 41.72 -54.30 6.33
CA GLN A 193 42.24 -53.25 5.45
C GLN A 193 41.40 -51.98 5.59
N ILE A 194 42.04 -50.90 6.06
CA ILE A 194 41.70 -49.57 5.53
C ILE A 194 42.21 -49.58 4.09
N ASN A 195 41.34 -49.91 3.14
CA ASN A 195 41.54 -49.51 1.75
C ASN A 195 41.32 -47.99 1.70
N GLY A 196 42.23 -47.16 1.18
CA GLY A 196 43.50 -47.55 0.58
C GLY A 196 44.11 -46.47 -0.29
N THR A 197 43.87 -45.20 0.04
CA THR A 197 44.48 -44.04 -0.62
C THR A 197 45.35 -43.31 0.40
N GLU A 198 46.65 -43.22 0.10
CA GLU A 198 47.69 -42.95 1.10
C GLU A 198 47.63 -41.51 1.66
N LEU A 199 47.16 -41.35 2.90
CA LEU A 199 47.41 -40.15 3.69
C LEU A 199 48.92 -39.99 3.95
N SER A 200 49.45 -38.82 3.64
CA SER A 200 50.87 -38.50 3.78
C SER A 200 51.04 -37.08 4.30
N ALA A 201 52.13 -36.83 5.05
CA ALA A 201 52.48 -35.48 5.48
C ALA A 201 53.24 -34.77 4.34
N LEU A 202 52.60 -33.80 3.69
CA LEU A 202 53.20 -33.00 2.62
C LEU A 202 54.21 -31.99 3.17
N SER A 203 53.91 -31.38 4.32
CA SER A 203 54.81 -30.46 5.00
C SER A 203 54.78 -30.61 6.52
N THR A 204 55.84 -30.18 7.19
CA THR A 204 55.94 -30.17 8.67
C THR A 204 56.79 -28.99 9.11
N LYS A 205 56.15 -27.94 9.63
CA LYS A 205 56.79 -26.65 9.94
C LYS A 205 56.72 -26.37 11.44
N LEU A 206 57.84 -25.99 12.05
CA LEU A 206 57.89 -25.60 13.46
C LEU A 206 57.45 -24.15 13.62
N MET A 207 56.47 -23.88 14.47
CA MET A 207 55.96 -22.53 14.72
C MET A 207 55.47 -22.33 16.16
N VAL A 208 55.26 -21.08 16.56
CA VAL A 208 54.54 -20.73 17.79
C VAL A 208 53.05 -20.60 17.48
N PHE A 209 52.20 -21.21 18.29
CA PHE A 209 50.74 -21.21 18.11
C PHE A 209 50.05 -20.87 19.43
N ARG A 210 49.11 -19.92 19.43
CA ARG A 210 48.34 -19.54 20.64
C ARG A 210 46.95 -20.16 20.53
N ALA A 211 46.65 -21.14 21.39
CA ALA A 211 45.38 -21.88 21.35
C ALA A 211 44.19 -20.93 21.57
N GLY A 212 43.13 -21.09 20.77
CA GLY A 212 41.94 -20.21 20.81
C GLY A 212 42.09 -18.85 20.13
N LEU A 213 43.24 -18.54 19.51
CA LEU A 213 43.47 -17.26 18.81
C LEU A 213 42.41 -16.98 17.71
N LEU A 214 42.10 -17.98 16.88
CA LEU A 214 41.09 -17.86 15.82
C LEU A 214 39.66 -17.76 16.37
N LYS A 215 39.41 -18.30 17.57
CA LYS A 215 38.11 -18.31 18.23
C LYS A 215 37.83 -17.02 19.03
N GLY A 216 38.64 -15.98 18.84
CA GLY A 216 38.56 -14.70 19.58
C GLY A 216 38.94 -14.78 21.07
N ALA A 217 39.26 -15.98 21.58
CA ALA A 217 39.53 -16.27 22.99
C ALA A 217 40.95 -16.86 23.17
N PRO A 218 42.02 -16.08 22.90
CA PRO A 218 43.40 -16.55 22.98
C PRO A 218 43.78 -16.98 24.40
N SER A 219 44.42 -18.15 24.54
CA SER A 219 44.73 -18.78 25.82
C SER A 219 46.22 -19.08 26.00
N VAL A 220 46.66 -20.31 25.71
CA VAL A 220 48.02 -20.82 26.02
C VAL A 220 48.92 -20.75 24.78
N ASP A 221 50.19 -20.38 24.98
CA ASP A 221 51.23 -20.43 23.95
C ASP A 221 51.87 -21.82 23.86
N HIS A 222 51.79 -22.43 22.67
CA HIS A 222 52.39 -23.71 22.34
C HIS A 222 53.52 -23.52 21.32
N LEU A 223 54.52 -24.40 21.37
CA LEU A 223 55.46 -24.62 20.27
C LEU A 223 54.94 -25.84 19.54
N VAL A 224 54.50 -25.70 18.30
CA VAL A 224 53.85 -26.77 17.54
C VAL A 224 54.59 -27.09 16.26
N TYR A 225 54.41 -28.31 15.78
CA TYR A 225 54.57 -28.64 14.38
C TYR A 225 53.21 -28.51 13.69
N GLU A 226 53.08 -27.55 12.78
CA GLU A 226 52.04 -27.55 11.74
C GLU A 226 52.38 -28.69 10.77
N VAL A 227 51.53 -29.71 10.70
CA VAL A 227 51.65 -30.81 9.75
C VAL A 227 50.51 -30.74 8.76
N GLU A 228 50.85 -30.53 7.50
CA GLU A 228 49.92 -30.64 6.37
C GLU A 228 49.79 -32.11 5.97
N VAL A 229 48.66 -32.74 6.27
CA VAL A 229 48.34 -34.13 5.96
C VAL A 229 47.38 -34.16 4.79
N ALA A 230 47.71 -34.85 3.71
CA ALA A 230 46.84 -34.97 2.55
C ALA A 230 46.86 -36.36 1.92
N ASN A 231 45.81 -36.72 1.18
CA ASN A 231 45.80 -37.88 0.28
C ASN A 231 46.30 -37.49 -1.13
N LYS A 232 46.44 -38.48 -2.02
CA LYS A 232 46.86 -38.23 -3.42
C LYS A 232 45.73 -37.75 -4.34
N GLN A 233 44.50 -37.74 -3.85
CA GLN A 233 43.28 -37.47 -4.57
C GLN A 233 42.81 -36.01 -4.42
N GLY A 234 43.38 -35.26 -3.48
CA GLY A 234 42.94 -33.91 -3.12
C GLY A 234 41.81 -33.89 -2.07
N SER A 235 41.01 -34.95 -1.98
CA SER A 235 39.84 -35.07 -1.08
C SER A 235 40.15 -35.25 0.41
N VAL A 236 41.42 -35.22 0.81
CA VAL A 236 41.80 -34.92 2.21
C VAL A 236 42.99 -33.97 2.16
N ARG A 237 42.90 -32.83 2.86
CA ARG A 237 44.01 -31.92 3.16
C ARG A 237 43.73 -31.24 4.51
N GLU A 238 44.58 -31.48 5.49
CA GLU A 238 44.38 -31.09 6.89
C GLU A 238 45.65 -30.45 7.46
N PHE A 239 45.52 -29.34 8.18
CA PHE A 239 46.61 -28.75 8.96
C PHE A 239 46.45 -29.10 10.44
N VAL A 240 47.22 -30.09 10.90
CA VAL A 240 47.20 -30.56 12.29
C VAL A 240 48.34 -29.91 13.07
N TYR A 241 48.03 -29.26 14.18
CA TYR A 241 49.02 -28.57 15.03
C TYR A 241 49.39 -29.45 16.23
N VAL A 242 50.53 -30.13 16.13
CA VAL A 242 51.01 -31.07 17.17
C VAL A 242 51.99 -30.39 18.12
N ASP A 243 51.74 -30.41 19.42
CA ASP A 243 52.62 -29.84 20.44
C ASP A 243 54.00 -30.52 20.43
N ALA A 244 55.04 -29.72 20.24
CA ALA A 244 56.41 -30.17 20.07
C ALA A 244 57.10 -30.53 21.41
N HIS A 245 56.42 -30.38 22.56
CA HIS A 245 56.87 -30.81 23.88
C HIS A 245 56.07 -31.97 24.46
N THR A 246 54.75 -32.02 24.26
CA THR A 246 53.85 -33.04 24.85
C THR A 246 53.38 -34.12 23.87
N SER A 247 53.40 -33.86 22.55
CA SER A 247 52.83 -34.69 21.47
C SER A 247 51.29 -34.77 21.42
N ASP A 248 50.62 -33.85 22.11
CA ASP A 248 49.17 -33.66 21.99
C ASP A 248 48.83 -32.89 20.70
N VAL A 249 47.62 -33.08 20.18
CA VAL A 249 47.08 -32.24 19.09
C VAL A 249 46.44 -31.02 19.76
N VAL A 250 46.92 -29.83 19.41
CA VAL A 250 46.49 -28.55 19.99
C VAL A 250 45.29 -27.98 19.24
N ASP A 251 45.31 -28.12 17.91
CA ASP A 251 44.22 -27.71 17.02
C ASP A 251 44.32 -28.50 15.70
N GLN A 252 43.23 -28.50 14.94
CA GLN A 252 43.16 -29.02 13.57
C GLN A 252 42.35 -28.03 12.74
N ILE A 253 42.85 -27.68 11.56
CA ILE A 253 42.22 -26.75 10.63
C ILE A 253 42.20 -27.44 9.27
N THR A 254 41.02 -27.62 8.66
CA THR A 254 40.96 -28.14 7.30
C THR A 254 41.77 -27.24 6.35
N GLY A 255 42.54 -27.88 5.49
CA GLY A 255 43.23 -27.26 4.36
C GLY A 255 42.54 -27.55 3.04
N ILE A 256 41.43 -28.30 3.04
CA ILE A 256 40.43 -28.22 1.97
C ILE A 256 39.54 -27.05 2.32
N HIS A 257 39.53 -26.08 1.40
CA HIS A 257 38.39 -25.19 1.26
C HIS A 257 37.49 -25.93 0.27
N ASP A 258 36.34 -26.41 0.74
CA ASP A 258 35.30 -26.94 -0.12
C ASP A 258 34.70 -25.73 -0.84
N VAL A 259 35.40 -25.29 -1.88
CA VAL A 259 34.99 -24.23 -2.79
C VAL A 259 33.66 -24.70 -3.41
N LEU A 260 33.69 -25.79 -4.19
CA LEU A 260 32.49 -26.45 -4.68
C LEU A 260 32.19 -27.74 -3.90
N ASN A 261 30.95 -27.91 -3.46
CA ASN A 261 30.45 -29.12 -2.79
C ASN A 261 28.98 -29.38 -3.17
N ARG A 262 28.74 -30.19 -4.21
CA ARG A 262 27.39 -30.53 -4.69
C ARG A 262 26.94 -31.93 -4.26
N ARG A 263 25.62 -32.12 -4.15
CA ARG A 263 24.97 -33.44 -4.09
C ARG A 263 23.73 -33.46 -4.98
N ALA A 264 23.59 -34.50 -5.79
CA ALA A 264 22.44 -34.68 -6.67
C ALA A 264 21.57 -35.85 -6.20
N TYR A 265 20.26 -35.69 -6.38
CA TYR A 265 19.23 -36.66 -5.98
C TYR A 265 18.22 -36.87 -7.12
N ASP A 266 17.74 -38.10 -7.29
CA ASP A 266 16.59 -38.42 -8.14
C ASP A 266 15.34 -38.42 -7.24
N ALA A 267 14.30 -37.66 -7.59
CA ALA A 267 13.03 -37.70 -6.88
C ALA A 267 12.20 -38.94 -7.20
N GLU A 268 12.58 -39.75 -8.19
CA GLU A 268 11.87 -40.95 -8.65
C GLU A 268 10.37 -40.71 -8.92
N LEU A 269 10.02 -39.55 -9.50
CA LEU A 269 8.65 -39.05 -9.72
C LEU A 269 7.82 -38.83 -8.44
N ASN A 270 8.45 -38.65 -7.28
CA ASN A 270 7.74 -38.31 -6.05
C ASN A 270 7.49 -36.78 -5.95
N PRO A 271 6.37 -36.37 -5.34
CA PRO A 271 6.05 -34.96 -5.07
C PRO A 271 6.89 -34.44 -3.89
N HIS A 272 7.44 -33.21 -4.01
CA HIS A 272 8.24 -32.48 -3.01
C HIS A 272 8.99 -33.35 -1.98
N PRO A 273 10.11 -34.01 -2.38
CA PRO A 273 10.94 -34.79 -1.48
C PRO A 273 11.55 -33.95 -0.35
N GLY A 274 11.10 -34.13 0.91
CA GLY A 274 11.54 -33.30 2.04
C GLY A 274 13.05 -33.38 2.37
N PRO A 275 13.58 -32.52 3.25
CA PRO A 275 15.04 -32.29 3.42
C PRO A 275 15.88 -33.46 3.99
N ASN A 276 15.30 -34.65 4.14
CA ASN A 276 15.99 -35.89 4.52
C ASN A 276 15.88 -37.00 3.45
N TYR A 277 15.51 -36.63 2.22
CA TYR A 277 15.14 -37.54 1.14
C TYR A 277 16.29 -37.86 0.18
N PRO A 278 16.44 -39.13 -0.20
CA PRO A 278 16.92 -40.16 0.71
C PRO A 278 18.32 -39.82 1.27
N ALA A 279 18.71 -40.45 2.38
CA ALA A 279 20.06 -40.31 2.98
C ALA A 279 21.24 -40.88 2.15
N SER A 280 21.02 -41.11 0.85
CA SER A 280 21.97 -41.65 -0.12
C SER A 280 21.79 -40.87 -1.44
N PRO A 281 22.55 -39.77 -1.67
CA PRO A 281 22.54 -39.06 -2.93
C PRO A 281 22.84 -39.99 -4.13
N PHE A 282 22.27 -39.65 -5.29
CA PHE A 282 22.52 -40.31 -6.56
C PHE A 282 23.96 -40.09 -7.04
N TRP A 283 24.51 -38.90 -6.77
CA TRP A 283 25.87 -38.50 -7.09
C TRP A 283 26.36 -37.46 -6.07
N ILE A 284 27.64 -37.48 -5.70
CA ILE A 284 28.27 -36.46 -4.82
C ILE A 284 29.52 -35.85 -5.47
N GLU A 285 29.93 -34.69 -4.97
CA GLU A 285 31.13 -34.01 -5.45
C GLU A 285 32.36 -34.94 -5.52
N GLY A 286 32.99 -34.97 -6.70
CA GLY A 286 34.12 -35.85 -7.00
C GLY A 286 33.76 -37.27 -7.51
N ASP A 287 32.48 -37.66 -7.57
CA ASP A 287 32.05 -38.85 -8.30
C ASP A 287 32.21 -38.64 -9.83
N PRO A 288 32.42 -39.71 -10.62
CA PRO A 288 32.63 -39.58 -12.06
C PRO A 288 31.43 -38.98 -12.80
N LEU A 289 31.70 -38.08 -13.74
CA LEU A 289 30.76 -37.57 -14.74
C LEU A 289 31.16 -38.04 -16.15
N PRO A 290 30.22 -38.22 -17.09
CA PRO A 290 28.76 -38.19 -16.89
C PRO A 290 28.25 -39.36 -16.04
N THR A 291 27.18 -39.13 -15.29
CA THR A 291 26.45 -40.12 -14.50
C THR A 291 25.73 -41.15 -15.38
N GLY A 292 25.41 -40.77 -16.62
CA GLY A 292 24.62 -41.57 -17.55
C GLY A 292 23.12 -41.27 -17.51
N ASN A 293 22.70 -40.27 -16.74
CA ASN A 293 21.38 -39.64 -16.85
C ASN A 293 21.57 -38.17 -17.23
N THR A 294 21.07 -37.78 -18.41
CA THR A 294 21.23 -36.42 -18.96
C THR A 294 20.63 -35.33 -18.08
N GLU A 295 19.48 -35.57 -17.42
CA GLU A 295 18.88 -34.55 -16.54
C GLU A 295 19.76 -34.29 -15.31
N ALA A 296 20.28 -35.37 -14.71
CA ALA A 296 21.23 -35.28 -13.60
C ALA A 296 22.54 -34.61 -14.05
N ASP A 297 23.07 -34.98 -15.22
CA ASP A 297 24.30 -34.43 -15.76
C ASP A 297 24.18 -32.91 -16.00
N ASN A 298 23.12 -32.45 -16.68
CA ASN A 298 22.90 -31.02 -16.94
C ASN A 298 22.75 -30.23 -15.64
N MET A 299 21.93 -30.71 -14.70
CA MET A 299 21.74 -30.10 -13.38
C MET A 299 23.06 -30.01 -12.59
N ILE A 300 23.88 -31.06 -12.62
CA ILE A 300 25.18 -31.09 -11.94
C ILE A 300 26.14 -30.09 -12.59
N TYR A 301 26.27 -30.06 -13.92
CA TYR A 301 27.18 -29.13 -14.61
C TYR A 301 26.77 -27.67 -14.40
N ALA A 302 25.49 -27.32 -14.57
CA ALA A 302 25.00 -25.97 -14.34
C ALA A 302 25.18 -25.51 -12.88
N SER A 303 25.05 -26.42 -11.92
CA SER A 303 25.37 -26.14 -10.50
C SER A 303 26.85 -25.83 -10.27
N ALA A 304 27.78 -26.44 -11.03
CA ALA A 304 29.19 -26.05 -10.99
C ALA A 304 29.42 -24.68 -11.64
N GLU A 305 28.86 -24.45 -12.81
CA GLU A 305 29.07 -23.21 -13.57
C GLU A 305 28.51 -21.99 -12.83
N THR A 306 27.36 -22.15 -12.17
CA THR A 306 26.81 -21.13 -11.28
C THR A 306 27.75 -20.82 -10.13
N PHE A 307 28.28 -21.85 -9.47
CA PHE A 307 29.27 -21.68 -8.43
C PHE A 307 30.54 -20.98 -8.95
N ASP A 308 31.11 -21.49 -10.04
CA ASP A 308 32.36 -21.00 -10.62
C ASP A 308 32.23 -19.55 -11.07
N PHE A 309 31.07 -19.13 -11.58
CA PHE A 309 30.77 -17.73 -11.88
C PHE A 309 30.91 -16.82 -10.64
N PHE A 310 30.14 -17.08 -9.57
CA PHE A 310 30.18 -16.22 -8.38
C PHE A 310 31.53 -16.29 -7.64
N PHE A 311 32.18 -17.46 -7.64
CA PHE A 311 33.49 -17.63 -7.03
C PHE A 311 34.61 -16.94 -7.82
N ASN A 312 34.65 -17.08 -9.15
CA ASN A 312 35.72 -16.50 -9.97
C ASN A 312 35.52 -14.99 -10.17
N ALA A 313 34.31 -14.54 -10.48
CA ALA A 313 34.04 -13.13 -10.74
C ALA A 313 34.12 -12.26 -9.47
N TYR A 314 33.66 -12.78 -8.32
CA TYR A 314 33.44 -11.99 -7.11
C TYR A 314 34.09 -12.55 -5.84
N GLY A 315 34.68 -13.75 -5.88
CA GLY A 315 35.31 -14.39 -4.73
C GLY A 315 34.33 -14.94 -3.69
N ARG A 316 33.06 -15.13 -4.05
CA ARG A 316 32.01 -15.58 -3.12
C ARG A 316 32.01 -17.11 -2.99
N ASP A 317 32.09 -17.60 -1.76
CA ASP A 317 32.21 -19.03 -1.47
C ASP A 317 30.83 -19.70 -1.31
N SER A 318 30.24 -20.11 -2.44
CA SER A 318 28.87 -20.66 -2.56
C SER A 318 27.78 -19.62 -2.23
N PHE A 319 26.50 -20.01 -2.33
CA PHE A 319 25.37 -19.08 -2.21
C PHE A 319 25.36 -18.30 -0.89
N ASN A 320 25.93 -18.85 0.19
CA ASN A 320 25.97 -18.22 1.51
C ASN A 320 27.33 -17.58 1.93
N ASP A 321 28.32 -17.55 1.04
CA ASP A 321 29.70 -17.07 1.31
C ASP A 321 30.46 -17.84 2.43
N THR A 322 30.05 -19.09 2.72
CA THR A 322 30.75 -19.96 3.68
C THR A 322 30.90 -21.41 3.19
N GLY A 323 30.89 -21.66 1.89
CA GLY A 323 31.05 -23.00 1.32
C GLY A 323 29.86 -23.94 1.58
N ALA A 324 28.62 -23.42 1.53
CA ALA A 324 27.43 -24.25 1.67
C ALA A 324 27.35 -25.37 0.62
N THR A 325 26.91 -26.55 1.06
CA THR A 325 26.61 -27.69 0.19
C THR A 325 25.42 -27.36 -0.73
N MET A 326 25.62 -27.58 -2.03
CA MET A 326 24.66 -27.34 -3.09
C MET A 326 23.88 -28.63 -3.38
N ASP A 327 22.73 -28.79 -2.71
CA ASP A 327 21.80 -29.90 -2.93
C ASP A 327 20.84 -29.62 -4.10
N ALA A 328 20.74 -30.56 -5.04
CA ALA A 328 19.89 -30.44 -6.22
C ALA A 328 19.11 -31.74 -6.52
N ILE A 329 17.83 -31.62 -6.88
CA ILE A 329 16.93 -32.78 -7.06
C ILE A 329 16.21 -32.73 -8.41
N PHE A 330 16.41 -33.73 -9.28
CA PHE A 330 15.73 -33.80 -10.59
C PHE A 330 14.56 -34.80 -10.58
N ASN A 331 13.76 -34.85 -11.66
CA ASN A 331 12.70 -35.83 -11.89
C ASN A 331 11.55 -35.83 -10.84
N ARG A 332 11.16 -34.64 -10.37
CA ARG A 332 10.00 -34.41 -9.46
C ARG A 332 8.67 -34.69 -10.18
N GLY A 333 7.66 -35.17 -9.44
CA GLY A 333 6.39 -35.68 -10.00
C GLY A 333 5.11 -35.04 -9.44
N ASP A 334 5.14 -33.75 -9.08
CA ASP A 334 3.99 -32.98 -8.60
C ASP A 334 3.38 -32.06 -9.70
N ALA A 335 3.20 -30.77 -9.40
CA ALA A 335 2.53 -29.80 -10.26
C ALA A 335 3.47 -29.31 -11.37
N CYS A 336 3.77 -30.20 -12.30
CA CYS A 336 4.68 -29.96 -13.42
C CYS A 336 3.98 -29.31 -14.63
N PRO A 337 4.71 -28.54 -15.47
CA PRO A 337 6.13 -28.24 -15.35
C PRO A 337 6.40 -27.11 -14.34
N ASN A 338 7.28 -27.35 -13.36
CA ASN A 338 7.82 -26.30 -12.51
C ASN A 338 9.19 -26.70 -11.90
N ALA A 339 10.05 -25.71 -11.65
CA ALA A 339 11.28 -25.83 -10.88
C ALA A 339 11.18 -24.94 -9.62
N SER A 340 12.08 -25.07 -8.64
CA SER A 340 12.07 -24.23 -7.43
C SER A 340 13.28 -24.43 -6.51
N TRP A 341 13.88 -23.33 -6.05
CA TRP A 341 14.56 -23.19 -4.75
C TRP A 341 13.53 -23.16 -3.60
N ASN A 342 13.85 -23.78 -2.47
CA ASN A 342 12.95 -23.84 -1.30
C ASN A 342 13.55 -23.34 0.02
N GLY A 343 14.69 -22.64 -0.02
CA GLY A 343 15.46 -22.26 1.17
C GLY A 343 16.43 -23.34 1.67
N THR A 344 16.61 -24.47 0.95
CA THR A 344 17.55 -25.53 1.32
C THR A 344 18.17 -26.25 0.11
N TYR A 345 17.37 -26.54 -0.91
CA TYR A 345 17.81 -27.20 -2.15
C TYR A 345 17.03 -26.65 -3.35
N ILE A 346 17.58 -26.86 -4.55
CA ILE A 346 16.86 -26.64 -5.81
C ILE A 346 16.20 -27.95 -6.27
N SER A 347 15.04 -27.88 -6.92
CA SER A 347 14.37 -29.07 -7.44
C SER A 347 13.60 -28.86 -8.74
N PHE A 348 13.58 -29.88 -9.60
CA PHE A 348 13.08 -29.80 -10.97
C PHE A 348 12.07 -30.91 -11.26
N CYS A 349 10.95 -30.56 -11.91
CA CYS A 349 10.18 -31.53 -12.68
C CYS A 349 11.03 -32.09 -13.85
N ALA A 350 10.63 -33.25 -14.36
CA ALA A 350 11.25 -33.84 -15.55
C ALA A 350 11.24 -32.87 -16.74
N GLY A 351 12.36 -32.81 -17.47
CA GLY A 351 12.58 -31.96 -18.64
C GLY A 351 13.01 -30.52 -18.36
N LEU A 352 13.21 -30.10 -17.10
CA LEU A 352 13.49 -28.70 -16.71
C LEU A 352 14.92 -28.40 -16.26
N THR A 353 15.83 -29.37 -16.32
CA THR A 353 17.24 -29.18 -15.93
C THR A 353 18.08 -28.59 -17.06
N SER A 354 17.59 -27.55 -17.75
CA SER A 354 18.45 -26.70 -18.58
C SER A 354 19.37 -25.87 -17.68
N ASP A 355 20.44 -25.32 -18.24
CA ASP A 355 21.46 -24.65 -17.46
C ASP A 355 21.08 -23.25 -17.02
N ASP A 356 20.46 -22.48 -17.89
CA ASP A 356 19.80 -21.21 -17.58
C ASP A 356 18.79 -21.34 -16.41
N VAL A 357 17.89 -22.34 -16.46
CA VAL A 357 16.88 -22.61 -15.42
C VAL A 357 17.57 -23.13 -14.15
N THR A 358 18.59 -23.98 -14.26
CA THR A 358 19.31 -24.46 -13.06
C THR A 358 20.09 -23.33 -12.37
N ALA A 359 20.66 -22.40 -13.14
CA ALA A 359 21.34 -21.22 -12.64
C ALA A 359 20.35 -20.19 -12.07
N HIS A 360 19.18 -20.02 -12.67
CA HIS A 360 18.06 -19.24 -12.14
C HIS A 360 17.64 -19.75 -10.75
N GLU A 361 17.41 -21.07 -10.60
CA GLU A 361 17.04 -21.64 -9.29
C GLU A 361 18.12 -21.43 -8.22
N TRP A 362 19.40 -21.62 -8.56
CA TRP A 362 20.48 -21.30 -7.62
C TRP A 362 20.55 -19.82 -7.26
N SER A 363 20.17 -18.94 -8.18
CA SER A 363 20.27 -17.49 -8.01
C SER A 363 19.27 -16.94 -7.00
N HIS A 364 18.14 -17.60 -6.78
CA HIS A 364 17.28 -17.32 -5.62
C HIS A 364 18.02 -17.52 -4.29
N ALA A 365 18.87 -18.55 -4.18
CA ALA A 365 19.69 -18.76 -2.99
C ALA A 365 20.76 -17.66 -2.82
N TYR A 366 21.35 -17.16 -3.91
CA TYR A 366 22.25 -16.00 -3.85
C TYR A 366 21.49 -14.72 -3.44
N THR A 367 20.25 -14.52 -3.90
CA THR A 367 19.38 -13.41 -3.48
C THR A 367 19.03 -13.49 -2.00
N GLU A 368 18.58 -14.65 -1.49
CA GLU A 368 18.28 -14.90 -0.07
C GLU A 368 19.47 -14.55 0.84
N TYR A 369 20.68 -14.96 0.46
CA TYR A 369 21.89 -14.78 1.26
C TYR A 369 22.70 -13.49 0.91
N THR A 370 22.12 -12.56 0.16
CA THR A 370 22.70 -11.21 -0.08
C THR A 370 21.79 -10.10 0.46
N ASN A 371 20.64 -9.89 -0.19
CA ASN A 371 19.70 -8.80 0.13
C ASN A 371 18.37 -9.30 0.69
N ASN A 372 18.06 -10.59 0.53
CA ASN A 372 16.82 -11.23 0.94
C ASN A 372 15.55 -10.53 0.41
N LEU A 373 15.54 -10.14 -0.87
CA LEU A 373 14.38 -9.56 -1.56
C LEU A 373 13.13 -10.42 -1.34
N ILE A 374 12.11 -9.84 -0.70
CA ILE A 374 10.81 -10.46 -0.45
C ILE A 374 10.19 -10.83 -1.78
N TYR A 375 9.79 -12.09 -1.91
CA TYR A 375 9.19 -12.68 -3.10
C TYR A 375 7.73 -12.24 -3.28
N GLN A 376 7.53 -10.92 -3.42
CA GLN A 376 6.23 -10.30 -3.66
C GLN A 376 6.39 -8.93 -4.36
N TRP A 377 5.47 -8.57 -5.25
CA TRP A 377 5.42 -7.28 -5.96
C TRP A 377 6.77 -6.91 -6.62
N GLN A 378 7.17 -5.63 -6.59
CA GLN A 378 8.43 -5.18 -7.22
C GLN A 378 9.69 -5.79 -6.59
N SER A 379 9.71 -6.10 -5.29
CA SER A 379 10.88 -6.81 -4.70
C SER A 379 10.95 -8.26 -5.17
N GLY A 380 9.80 -8.91 -5.39
CA GLY A 380 9.74 -10.25 -5.97
C GLY A 380 10.09 -10.27 -7.46
N ALA A 381 9.63 -9.27 -8.21
CA ALA A 381 10.01 -9.08 -9.60
C ALA A 381 11.52 -8.81 -9.77
N LEU A 382 12.16 -8.14 -8.81
CA LEU A 382 13.62 -8.04 -8.76
C LEU A 382 14.28 -9.38 -8.37
N ASN A 383 13.69 -10.16 -7.47
CA ASN A 383 14.19 -11.49 -7.09
C ASN A 383 14.20 -12.43 -8.31
N GLU A 384 13.07 -12.54 -9.01
CA GLU A 384 12.93 -13.22 -10.32
C GLU A 384 13.93 -12.70 -11.36
N SER A 385 14.04 -11.37 -11.50
CA SER A 385 14.91 -10.78 -12.51
C SER A 385 16.38 -11.04 -12.24
N TYR A 386 16.85 -10.99 -10.99
CA TYR A 386 18.22 -11.41 -10.69
C TYR A 386 18.45 -12.89 -11.03
N SER A 387 17.45 -13.75 -10.82
CA SER A 387 17.56 -15.15 -11.21
C SER A 387 17.63 -15.34 -12.73
N ASP A 388 16.83 -14.63 -13.52
CA ASP A 388 16.92 -14.61 -14.99
C ASP A 388 18.26 -14.04 -15.48
N ILE A 389 18.68 -12.89 -14.94
CA ILE A 389 19.95 -12.21 -15.25
C ILE A 389 21.14 -13.14 -15.05
N TRP A 390 21.19 -13.87 -13.93
CA TRP A 390 22.28 -14.80 -13.66
C TRP A 390 22.14 -16.10 -14.45
N GLY A 391 20.93 -16.62 -14.66
CA GLY A 391 20.64 -17.75 -15.54
C GLY A 391 21.23 -17.56 -16.93
N GLU A 392 20.81 -16.51 -17.64
CA GLU A 392 21.35 -16.14 -18.95
C GLU A 392 22.84 -15.81 -18.89
N THR A 393 23.32 -15.07 -17.89
CA THR A 393 24.75 -14.75 -17.79
C THR A 393 25.63 -16.00 -17.74
N ILE A 394 25.13 -17.11 -17.18
CA ILE A 394 25.84 -18.38 -17.06
C ILE A 394 25.79 -19.18 -18.38
N ASP A 395 24.63 -19.28 -19.04
CA ASP A 395 24.54 -19.79 -20.42
C ASP A 395 25.51 -19.03 -21.34
N ARG A 396 25.46 -17.68 -21.30
CA ARG A 396 26.28 -16.81 -22.15
C ARG A 396 27.79 -17.02 -22.03
N ILE A 397 28.27 -17.69 -20.98
CA ILE A 397 29.70 -17.91 -20.73
C ILE A 397 30.13 -19.38 -20.63
N ASN A 398 29.22 -20.33 -20.43
CA ASN A 398 29.56 -21.75 -20.30
C ASN A 398 29.84 -22.42 -21.67
N GLY A 399 29.25 -21.88 -22.75
CA GLY A 399 29.35 -22.43 -24.10
C GLY A 399 28.59 -23.73 -24.32
N ARG A 400 27.49 -23.93 -23.57
CA ARG A 400 26.57 -25.07 -23.65
C ARG A 400 25.25 -24.75 -24.37
N ASP A 401 25.20 -23.70 -25.19
CA ASP A 401 24.30 -23.51 -26.34
C ASP A 401 24.18 -24.83 -27.18
N GLU A 402 23.36 -25.81 -26.75
CA GLU A 402 23.31 -27.17 -27.35
C GLU A 402 22.33 -27.26 -28.54
N LEU A 403 21.61 -26.17 -28.84
CA LEU A 403 20.73 -26.09 -30.00
C LEU A 403 21.47 -25.75 -31.29
N ALA A 404 20.96 -26.28 -32.40
CA ALA A 404 21.33 -25.84 -33.75
C ALA A 404 20.73 -24.46 -34.13
N ALA A 405 20.26 -23.69 -33.13
CA ALA A 405 19.72 -22.34 -33.27
C ALA A 405 20.86 -21.30 -33.14
N PRO A 406 20.77 -20.15 -33.84
CA PRO A 406 21.84 -19.17 -33.80
C PRO A 406 21.75 -18.24 -32.58
N ASP A 407 22.57 -18.41 -31.54
CA ASP A 407 22.89 -17.29 -30.65
C ASP A 407 23.57 -16.18 -31.47
N VAL A 408 22.83 -15.10 -31.71
CA VAL A 408 23.29 -13.89 -32.39
C VAL A 408 22.63 -12.66 -31.78
N LEU A 409 23.33 -11.53 -31.88
CA LEU A 409 22.82 -10.23 -31.47
C LEU A 409 21.47 -9.94 -32.15
N ARG A 410 20.44 -9.73 -31.33
CA ARG A 410 19.05 -9.54 -31.77
C ARG A 410 18.81 -8.11 -32.27
N SER A 411 17.79 -7.94 -33.10
CA SER A 411 17.45 -6.61 -33.64
C SER A 411 16.41 -5.90 -32.75
N ASN A 412 16.43 -4.57 -32.71
CA ASN A 412 15.54 -3.77 -31.85
C ASN A 412 14.07 -4.23 -31.98
N GLY A 413 13.47 -4.69 -30.87
CA GLY A 413 12.06 -5.12 -30.83
C GLY A 413 11.74 -6.43 -31.57
N SER A 414 12.74 -7.23 -31.96
CA SER A 414 12.48 -8.54 -32.57
C SER A 414 11.95 -9.55 -31.55
N CYS A 415 10.82 -10.20 -31.87
CA CYS A 415 10.37 -11.40 -31.16
C CYS A 415 11.04 -12.66 -31.70
N SER A 416 11.68 -13.41 -30.82
CA SER A 416 12.02 -14.81 -31.04
C SER A 416 11.02 -15.66 -30.28
N THR A 417 10.32 -16.56 -30.96
CA THR A 417 9.38 -17.50 -30.34
C THR A 417 9.91 -18.90 -30.55
N TYR A 418 10.81 -19.34 -29.67
CA TYR A 418 11.42 -20.66 -29.78
C TYR A 418 10.48 -21.73 -29.23
N GLY A 419 9.86 -22.48 -30.16
CA GLY A 419 8.90 -23.53 -29.83
C GLY A 419 8.41 -24.28 -31.08
N ALA A 420 7.81 -25.45 -30.90
CA ALA A 420 7.46 -26.37 -31.98
C ALA A 420 6.37 -25.82 -32.93
N GLY A 421 6.78 -25.10 -33.98
CA GLY A 421 5.92 -24.62 -35.07
C GLY A 421 5.60 -23.12 -35.06
N ALA A 422 6.26 -22.34 -34.19
CA ALA A 422 6.09 -20.88 -34.16
C ALA A 422 6.78 -20.19 -35.36
N PRO A 423 6.11 -19.24 -36.05
CA PRO A 423 6.71 -18.47 -37.13
C PRO A 423 7.42 -17.22 -36.58
N SER A 424 8.66 -17.37 -36.12
CA SER A 424 9.48 -16.22 -35.71
C SER A 424 10.08 -15.49 -36.92
N VAL A 425 10.38 -14.19 -36.75
CA VAL A 425 11.08 -13.36 -37.75
C VAL A 425 12.57 -13.28 -37.44
N ASP A 426 12.92 -13.41 -36.16
CA ASP A 426 14.25 -13.61 -35.61
C ASP A 426 14.27 -15.00 -34.96
N ASN A 427 15.32 -15.79 -35.20
CA ASN A 427 15.43 -17.16 -34.70
C ASN A 427 16.56 -17.33 -33.68
N SER A 428 17.03 -16.23 -33.09
CA SER A 428 18.03 -16.25 -32.03
C SER A 428 17.45 -16.73 -30.70
N VAL A 429 18.21 -17.56 -29.98
CA VAL A 429 17.88 -18.03 -28.63
C VAL A 429 18.31 -17.04 -27.55
N ARG A 430 19.25 -16.15 -27.86
CA ARG A 430 19.80 -15.15 -26.95
C ARG A 430 18.71 -14.38 -26.17
N TRP A 431 18.81 -14.34 -24.85
CA TRP A 431 17.83 -13.71 -23.94
C TRP A 431 16.46 -14.40 -23.91
N LEU A 432 16.39 -15.73 -24.00
CA LEU A 432 15.17 -16.54 -23.88
C LEU A 432 15.29 -17.57 -22.74
N MET A 433 14.70 -17.27 -21.59
CA MET A 433 14.65 -18.21 -20.47
C MET A 433 13.89 -19.49 -20.83
N GLY A 434 14.52 -20.65 -20.59
CA GLY A 434 13.94 -21.99 -20.66
C GLY A 434 13.72 -22.53 -22.07
N GLU A 435 14.41 -22.01 -23.08
CA GLU A 435 14.29 -22.46 -24.48
C GLU A 435 14.77 -23.91 -24.70
N ASP A 436 15.78 -24.35 -23.94
CA ASP A 436 16.29 -25.73 -23.89
C ASP A 436 15.41 -26.68 -23.06
N SER A 437 14.42 -26.12 -22.34
CA SER A 437 13.57 -26.86 -21.42
C SER A 437 12.49 -27.67 -22.16
N THR A 438 12.75 -28.96 -22.34
CA THR A 438 11.78 -29.90 -22.92
C THR A 438 10.48 -30.04 -22.09
N GLY A 439 10.51 -29.71 -20.80
CA GLY A 439 9.33 -29.74 -19.93
C GLY A 439 8.42 -28.52 -20.08
N PHE A 440 8.97 -27.33 -20.38
CA PHE A 440 8.16 -26.16 -20.76
C PHE A 440 7.71 -26.22 -22.23
N GLY A 441 8.49 -26.88 -23.10
CA GLY A 441 8.17 -27.06 -24.52
C GLY A 441 8.60 -25.90 -25.43
N GLY A 442 9.44 -25.02 -24.90
CA GLY A 442 9.94 -23.78 -25.50
C GLY A 442 10.21 -22.75 -24.40
N ALA A 443 10.79 -21.61 -24.79
CA ALA A 443 11.10 -20.53 -23.86
C ALA A 443 9.83 -20.01 -23.14
N ILE A 444 10.00 -19.55 -21.89
CA ILE A 444 8.92 -19.03 -21.04
C ILE A 444 8.94 -17.50 -20.89
N ARG A 445 10.10 -16.86 -21.05
CA ARG A 445 10.29 -15.39 -21.00
C ARG A 445 11.30 -14.94 -22.07
N ASP A 446 11.26 -13.67 -22.44
CA ASP A 446 12.19 -13.04 -23.41
C ASP A 446 12.75 -11.75 -22.81
N MET A 447 13.99 -11.73 -22.33
CA MET A 447 14.56 -10.53 -21.72
C MET A 447 14.87 -9.43 -22.76
N TRP A 448 15.07 -9.78 -24.03
CA TRP A 448 15.31 -8.81 -25.09
C TRP A 448 14.02 -8.10 -25.54
N ASN A 449 12.88 -8.79 -25.50
CA ASN A 449 11.58 -8.17 -25.73
C ASN A 449 10.47 -8.86 -24.93
N PRO A 450 10.30 -8.52 -23.63
CA PRO A 450 9.35 -9.20 -22.74
C PRO A 450 7.91 -9.18 -23.27
N THR A 451 7.56 -8.14 -24.04
CA THR A 451 6.23 -7.98 -24.64
C THR A 451 5.87 -9.09 -25.64
N CYS A 452 6.84 -9.84 -26.16
CA CYS A 452 6.62 -10.99 -27.01
C CYS A 452 6.00 -12.19 -26.27
N TYR A 453 6.24 -12.29 -24.95
CA TYR A 453 5.72 -13.35 -24.08
C TYR A 453 4.56 -12.87 -23.19
N GLY A 454 4.21 -11.58 -23.28
CA GLY A 454 3.11 -10.98 -22.53
C GLY A 454 3.54 -10.17 -21.33
N ASP A 455 4.84 -9.96 -21.14
CA ASP A 455 5.42 -9.24 -20.01
C ASP A 455 5.70 -7.76 -20.35
N PRO A 456 5.79 -6.85 -19.36
CA PRO A 456 6.25 -5.47 -19.55
C PRO A 456 7.75 -5.39 -19.82
N GLY A 457 8.15 -4.59 -20.82
CA GLY A 457 9.55 -4.19 -21.03
C GLY A 457 9.91 -2.86 -20.36
N LYS A 458 8.90 -2.08 -19.95
CA LYS A 458 9.02 -0.88 -19.11
C LYS A 458 7.81 -0.71 -18.19
N VAL A 459 7.94 0.10 -17.14
CA VAL A 459 6.89 0.23 -16.11
C VAL A 459 5.54 0.69 -16.65
N SER A 460 5.48 1.59 -17.65
CA SER A 460 4.20 2.04 -18.24
C SER A 460 3.60 1.13 -19.32
N ASP A 461 4.18 -0.06 -19.60
CA ASP A 461 3.58 -1.00 -20.54
C ASP A 461 2.21 -1.51 -20.06
N ALA A 462 1.28 -1.71 -20.99
CA ALA A 462 -0.05 -2.24 -20.70
C ALA A 462 -0.05 -3.68 -20.16
N GLN A 463 1.09 -4.37 -20.26
CA GLN A 463 1.33 -5.69 -19.68
C GLN A 463 1.74 -5.65 -18.21
N TYR A 464 2.05 -4.47 -17.65
CA TYR A 464 2.46 -4.36 -16.25
C TYR A 464 1.37 -4.89 -15.32
N TYR A 465 1.76 -5.80 -14.43
CA TYR A 465 0.83 -6.59 -13.64
C TYR A 465 0.48 -5.92 -12.30
N CYS A 466 -0.81 -5.73 -12.04
CA CYS A 466 -1.33 -4.94 -10.92
C CYS A 466 -2.14 -5.75 -9.89
N ALA A 467 -2.26 -7.08 -10.04
CA ALA A 467 -3.07 -7.94 -9.16
C ALA A 467 -2.20 -8.76 -8.20
N ALA A 468 -2.79 -9.28 -7.11
CA ALA A 468 -2.06 -10.01 -6.05
C ALA A 468 -1.70 -11.47 -6.39
N SER A 469 -2.30 -12.04 -7.44
CA SER A 469 -1.88 -13.32 -8.02
C SER A 469 -0.44 -13.25 -8.55
N ASP A 470 0.20 -14.40 -8.74
CA ASP A 470 1.64 -14.47 -9.04
C ASP A 470 2.49 -13.67 -8.04
N GLN A 471 2.09 -13.70 -6.76
CA GLN A 471 2.68 -12.91 -5.67
C GLN A 471 2.78 -11.40 -5.99
N GLY A 472 1.89 -10.84 -6.80
CA GLY A 472 2.01 -9.45 -7.27
C GLY A 472 2.65 -9.31 -8.66
N GLY A 473 2.56 -10.35 -9.48
CA GLY A 473 3.17 -10.41 -10.82
C GLY A 473 4.70 -10.48 -10.78
N VAL A 474 5.29 -11.32 -9.92
CA VAL A 474 6.75 -11.42 -9.80
C VAL A 474 7.41 -11.93 -11.09
N HIS A 475 6.83 -12.96 -11.73
CA HIS A 475 7.36 -13.53 -12.97
C HIS A 475 7.04 -12.67 -14.20
N THR A 476 6.01 -11.83 -14.12
CA THR A 476 5.62 -10.91 -15.21
C THR A 476 6.40 -9.60 -15.12
N ASN A 477 6.36 -8.91 -13.98
CA ASN A 477 6.99 -7.60 -13.82
C ASN A 477 8.54 -7.67 -13.82
N SER A 478 9.15 -8.85 -13.67
CA SER A 478 10.59 -9.06 -13.86
C SER A 478 11.06 -8.69 -15.27
N GLY A 479 10.17 -8.71 -16.27
CA GLY A 479 10.44 -8.25 -17.64
C GLY A 479 11.08 -6.85 -17.72
N VAL A 480 10.73 -5.93 -16.81
CA VAL A 480 11.26 -4.55 -16.80
C VAL A 480 12.77 -4.52 -16.48
N PRO A 481 13.25 -4.99 -15.30
CA PRO A 481 14.68 -5.10 -15.01
C PRO A 481 15.41 -6.12 -15.92
N ASN A 482 14.75 -7.18 -16.38
CA ASN A 482 15.31 -8.10 -17.38
C ASN A 482 15.70 -7.38 -18.67
N HIS A 483 14.80 -6.53 -19.18
CA HIS A 483 15.07 -5.74 -20.37
C HIS A 483 16.18 -4.71 -20.16
N ALA A 484 16.28 -4.14 -18.95
CA ALA A 484 17.39 -3.25 -18.58
C ALA A 484 18.74 -3.97 -18.66
N TYR A 485 18.83 -5.22 -18.18
CA TYR A 485 20.07 -6.00 -18.27
C TYR A 485 20.46 -6.31 -19.72
N ALA A 486 19.51 -6.80 -20.53
CA ALA A 486 19.75 -7.11 -21.94
C ALA A 486 20.22 -5.87 -22.72
N LEU A 487 19.60 -4.70 -22.51
CA LEU A 487 20.02 -3.41 -23.10
C LEU A 487 21.39 -2.93 -22.58
N MET A 488 21.74 -3.21 -21.32
CA MET A 488 23.06 -2.89 -20.76
C MET A 488 24.15 -3.77 -21.37
N VAL A 489 23.88 -5.04 -21.64
CA VAL A 489 24.86 -5.97 -22.23
C VAL A 489 25.05 -5.69 -23.72
N ASP A 490 23.96 -5.69 -24.49
CA ASP A 490 23.98 -5.74 -25.97
C ASP A 490 23.74 -4.37 -26.65
N GLY A 491 23.22 -3.39 -25.92
CA GLY A 491 22.79 -2.11 -26.50
C GLY A 491 21.47 -2.23 -27.26
N GLY A 492 21.31 -1.42 -28.30
CA GLY A 492 20.10 -1.35 -29.14
C GLY A 492 19.49 0.04 -29.14
N SER A 493 18.19 0.12 -29.42
CA SER A 493 17.40 1.35 -29.23
C SER A 493 16.01 1.03 -28.69
N TYR A 494 15.67 1.60 -27.54
CA TYR A 494 14.40 1.39 -26.84
C TYR A 494 14.03 2.66 -26.05
N ASN A 495 12.76 3.06 -26.11
CA ASN A 495 12.18 4.20 -25.36
C ASN A 495 13.06 5.46 -25.18
N GLY A 496 13.75 5.89 -26.24
CA GLY A 496 14.64 7.08 -26.22
C GLY A 496 16.11 6.80 -25.92
N TYR A 497 16.47 5.66 -25.33
CA TYR A 497 17.83 5.14 -25.31
C TYR A 497 18.26 4.63 -26.70
N SER A 498 19.53 4.84 -27.05
CA SER A 498 20.14 4.24 -28.24
C SER A 498 21.67 4.25 -28.16
N ASP A 499 22.30 3.12 -27.84
CA ASP A 499 23.76 2.97 -27.83
C ASP A 499 24.17 1.49 -28.07
N THR A 500 25.47 1.17 -28.04
CA THR A 500 26.00 -0.18 -28.30
C THR A 500 26.11 -1.08 -27.06
N GLY A 501 25.63 -0.61 -25.91
CA GLY A 501 25.76 -1.33 -24.64
C GLY A 501 27.18 -1.30 -24.06
N LEU A 502 27.27 -1.78 -22.83
CA LEU A 502 28.48 -1.81 -22.01
C LEU A 502 29.28 -3.11 -22.18
N GLY A 503 28.63 -4.19 -22.62
CA GLY A 503 29.17 -5.55 -22.64
C GLY A 503 28.87 -6.35 -21.36
N LEU A 504 28.97 -7.69 -21.47
CA LEU A 504 28.53 -8.62 -20.43
C LEU A 504 29.30 -8.45 -19.11
N THR A 505 30.63 -8.34 -19.17
CA THR A 505 31.46 -8.18 -17.97
C THR A 505 31.10 -6.94 -17.17
N LYS A 506 31.02 -5.76 -17.80
CA LYS A 506 30.62 -4.53 -17.09
C LYS A 506 29.23 -4.63 -16.48
N SER A 507 28.26 -5.14 -17.25
CA SER A 507 26.86 -5.20 -16.83
C SER A 507 26.66 -6.15 -15.66
N ALA A 508 27.31 -7.33 -15.70
CA ALA A 508 27.29 -8.30 -14.60
C ALA A 508 27.92 -7.73 -13.33
N HIS A 509 29.11 -7.10 -13.40
CA HIS A 509 29.74 -6.49 -12.23
C HIS A 509 28.89 -5.35 -11.63
N ILE A 510 28.24 -4.53 -12.46
CA ILE A 510 27.31 -3.49 -12.00
C ILE A 510 26.09 -4.10 -11.31
N HIS A 511 25.47 -5.14 -11.89
CA HIS A 511 24.31 -5.81 -11.30
C HIS A 511 24.65 -6.54 -10.01
N TRP A 512 25.80 -7.20 -9.90
CA TRP A 512 26.23 -7.85 -8.67
C TRP A 512 26.47 -6.85 -7.55
N ALA A 513 27.15 -5.73 -7.86
CA ALA A 513 27.33 -4.65 -6.90
C ALA A 513 25.99 -3.99 -6.52
N ALA A 514 25.05 -3.85 -7.45
CA ALA A 514 23.71 -3.34 -7.16
C ALA A 514 22.91 -4.31 -6.28
N GLN A 515 22.93 -5.63 -6.56
CA GLN A 515 22.26 -6.67 -5.77
C GLN A 515 22.68 -6.62 -4.30
N ASN A 516 23.97 -6.36 -4.04
CA ASN A 516 24.55 -6.23 -2.70
C ASN A 516 24.28 -4.87 -2.02
N LEU A 517 23.67 -3.91 -2.71
CA LEU A 517 23.18 -2.64 -2.13
C LEU A 517 21.68 -2.66 -1.80
N LEU A 518 20.92 -3.60 -2.36
CA LEU A 518 19.49 -3.75 -2.11
C LEU A 518 19.18 -4.30 -0.72
N THR A 519 17.92 -4.16 -0.32
CA THR A 519 17.36 -4.68 0.93
C THR A 519 16.10 -5.49 0.65
N SER A 520 15.58 -6.17 1.67
CA SER A 520 14.47 -7.12 1.50
C SER A 520 13.18 -6.53 0.91
N SER A 521 12.93 -5.22 1.06
CA SER A 521 11.76 -4.54 0.50
C SER A 521 12.11 -3.58 -0.64
N SER A 522 13.30 -3.71 -1.24
CA SER A 522 13.73 -2.78 -2.29
C SER A 522 12.89 -2.92 -3.56
N ASN A 523 12.52 -1.78 -4.13
CA ASN A 523 11.65 -1.64 -5.29
C ASN A 523 12.44 -1.23 -6.54
N PHE A 524 11.76 -0.97 -7.66
CA PHE A 524 12.42 -0.63 -8.92
C PHE A 524 13.22 0.70 -8.86
N ALA A 525 12.77 1.68 -8.09
CA ALA A 525 13.51 2.93 -7.90
C ALA A 525 14.76 2.72 -7.03
N ASP A 526 14.69 1.89 -5.99
CA ASP A 526 15.86 1.48 -5.21
C ASP A 526 16.88 0.73 -6.08
N HIS A 527 16.40 -0.09 -7.04
CA HIS A 527 17.26 -0.78 -8.01
C HIS A 527 17.95 0.18 -8.98
N ALA A 528 17.23 1.18 -9.50
CA ALA A 528 17.82 2.23 -10.33
C ALA A 528 18.93 3.00 -9.58
N ASP A 529 18.69 3.40 -8.33
CA ASP A 529 19.68 4.07 -7.49
C ASP A 529 20.87 3.15 -7.18
N ALA A 530 20.64 1.85 -6.95
CA ALA A 530 21.69 0.86 -6.73
C ALA A 530 22.56 0.62 -7.97
N LEU A 531 21.99 0.59 -9.18
CA LEU A 531 22.73 0.44 -10.44
C LEU A 531 23.65 1.64 -10.71
N GLU A 532 23.16 2.87 -10.52
CA GLU A 532 23.97 4.08 -10.68
C GLU A 532 25.08 4.16 -9.62
N ALA A 533 24.76 3.84 -8.36
CA ALA A 533 25.74 3.77 -7.28
C ALA A 533 26.82 2.71 -7.55
N ALA A 534 26.43 1.51 -7.98
CA ALA A 534 27.33 0.44 -8.37
C ALA A 534 28.28 0.87 -9.51
N CYS A 535 27.74 1.44 -10.58
CA CYS A 535 28.53 1.93 -11.71
C CYS A 535 29.52 3.04 -11.27
N SER A 536 29.08 3.96 -10.41
CA SER A 536 29.94 5.01 -9.87
C SER A 536 31.05 4.47 -8.95
N VAL A 537 30.78 3.42 -8.17
CA VAL A 537 31.77 2.81 -7.25
C VAL A 537 32.81 1.98 -8.01
N LEU A 538 32.38 1.26 -9.05
CA LEU A 538 33.26 0.42 -9.87
C LEU A 538 34.06 1.22 -10.92
N SER A 539 33.65 2.46 -11.24
CA SER A 539 34.30 3.35 -12.21
C SER A 539 35.82 3.46 -11.99
N GLY A 540 36.58 3.17 -13.05
CA GLY A 540 38.06 3.19 -13.01
C GLY A 540 38.70 1.91 -12.44
N THR A 541 37.93 0.89 -12.06
CA THR A 541 38.42 -0.44 -11.67
C THR A 541 38.53 -1.34 -12.89
N ASP A 542 39.58 -2.16 -12.94
CA ASP A 542 39.77 -3.23 -13.93
C ASP A 542 38.97 -4.47 -13.46
N LEU A 543 37.96 -4.85 -14.23
CA LEU A 543 36.99 -5.89 -13.84
C LEU A 543 37.54 -7.31 -14.05
N LEU A 544 37.13 -8.23 -13.17
CA LEU A 544 37.51 -9.64 -13.27
C LEU A 544 36.66 -10.38 -14.29
N GLY A 545 37.28 -11.33 -15.00
CA GLY A 545 36.63 -12.19 -15.97
C GLY A 545 35.61 -13.11 -15.30
N LEU A 546 34.44 -13.22 -15.91
CA LEU A 546 33.30 -13.94 -15.33
C LEU A 546 33.54 -15.45 -15.18
N THR A 547 34.50 -16.02 -15.93
CA THR A 547 34.81 -17.46 -15.94
C THR A 547 36.15 -17.82 -15.30
N ASP A 548 37.11 -16.88 -15.19
CA ASP A 548 38.49 -17.18 -14.77
C ASP A 548 39.02 -16.30 -13.62
N GLY A 549 38.28 -15.26 -13.23
CA GLY A 549 38.66 -14.33 -12.17
C GLY A 549 39.91 -13.52 -12.49
N LEU A 550 40.34 -13.45 -13.75
CA LEU A 550 41.50 -12.68 -14.18
C LEU A 550 41.10 -11.27 -14.61
N ALA A 551 41.99 -10.29 -14.39
CA ALA A 551 41.75 -8.92 -14.84
C ALA A 551 41.61 -8.86 -16.38
N THR A 552 40.49 -8.33 -16.86
CA THR A 552 40.09 -8.31 -18.28
C THR A 552 40.68 -7.13 -19.05
N GLY A 553 41.01 -6.04 -18.36
CA GLY A 553 41.25 -4.73 -18.93
C GLY A 553 39.97 -3.94 -19.25
N GLU A 554 38.79 -4.50 -18.97
CA GLU A 554 37.53 -3.77 -19.04
C GLU A 554 37.38 -2.85 -17.83
N ILE A 555 37.19 -1.56 -18.11
CA ILE A 555 37.07 -0.52 -17.10
C ILE A 555 35.76 0.23 -17.34
N ILE A 556 34.96 0.38 -16.28
CA ILE A 556 33.76 1.22 -16.29
C ILE A 556 34.18 2.70 -16.33
N THR A 557 33.59 3.44 -17.27
CA THR A 557 33.84 4.84 -17.54
C THR A 557 32.61 5.70 -17.21
N ALA A 558 32.79 7.02 -17.12
CA ALA A 558 31.66 7.94 -16.97
C ALA A 558 30.66 7.89 -18.14
N GLY A 559 31.08 7.42 -19.33
CA GLY A 559 30.18 7.19 -20.47
C GLY A 559 29.33 5.93 -20.27
N ASP A 560 29.92 4.85 -19.74
CA ASP A 560 29.18 3.63 -19.39
C ASP A 560 28.09 3.94 -18.35
N CYS A 561 28.42 4.70 -17.29
CA CYS A 561 27.40 5.09 -16.29
C CYS A 561 26.36 6.08 -16.81
N GLN A 562 26.67 6.84 -17.86
CA GLN A 562 25.65 7.63 -18.56
C GLN A 562 24.68 6.71 -19.33
N GLN A 563 25.17 5.65 -19.98
CA GLN A 563 24.30 4.66 -20.63
C GLN A 563 23.42 3.92 -19.61
N VAL A 564 23.95 3.55 -18.44
CA VAL A 564 23.16 2.95 -17.34
C VAL A 564 21.97 3.83 -16.95
N ALA A 565 22.21 5.13 -16.70
CA ALA A 565 21.14 6.07 -16.39
C ALA A 565 20.11 6.20 -17.52
N GLN A 566 20.55 6.22 -18.79
CA GLN A 566 19.65 6.28 -19.95
C GLN A 566 18.83 5.00 -20.14
N ILE A 567 19.36 3.83 -19.78
CA ILE A 567 18.62 2.56 -19.83
C ILE A 567 17.59 2.50 -18.70
N ILE A 568 17.97 2.93 -17.48
CA ILE A 568 17.07 3.10 -16.34
C ILE A 568 15.87 3.99 -16.69
N ASP A 569 16.12 5.12 -17.37
CA ASP A 569 15.07 6.01 -17.87
C ASP A 569 14.21 5.31 -18.95
N ALA A 570 14.83 4.55 -19.87
CA ALA A 570 14.13 3.88 -20.97
C ALA A 570 13.22 2.73 -20.52
N VAL A 571 13.63 1.94 -19.52
CA VAL A 571 12.77 0.91 -18.88
C VAL A 571 11.91 1.48 -17.74
N GLU A 572 12.05 2.77 -17.44
CA GLU A 572 11.20 3.53 -16.53
C GLU A 572 11.26 3.05 -15.06
N LEU A 573 12.38 2.50 -14.58
CA LEU A 573 12.50 1.92 -13.23
C LEU A 573 12.16 2.89 -12.07
N ARG A 574 12.28 4.21 -12.29
CA ARG A 574 11.91 5.24 -11.31
C ARG A 574 10.48 5.78 -11.48
N THR A 575 9.75 5.33 -12.50
CA THR A 575 8.36 5.71 -12.74
C THR A 575 7.45 4.87 -11.86
N PRO A 576 6.53 5.47 -11.07
CA PRO A 576 5.53 4.69 -10.34
C PRO A 576 4.52 4.05 -11.32
N PRO A 577 4.03 2.82 -11.05
CA PRO A 577 3.06 2.14 -11.91
C PRO A 577 1.64 2.72 -11.74
N VAL A 578 1.45 3.97 -12.16
CA VAL A 578 0.21 4.74 -11.99
C VAL A 578 -1.01 4.07 -12.64
N GLN A 579 -0.80 3.26 -13.68
CA GLN A 579 -1.83 2.46 -14.33
C GLN A 579 -2.47 1.41 -13.40
N CYS A 580 -1.81 1.04 -12.30
CA CYS A 580 -2.37 0.14 -11.29
C CYS A 580 -3.36 0.81 -10.35
N GLY A 581 -3.44 2.15 -10.32
CA GLY A 581 -4.41 2.86 -9.50
C GLY A 581 -4.26 2.63 -7.99
N PHE A 582 -3.03 2.39 -7.51
CA PHE A 582 -2.76 2.22 -6.07
C PHE A 582 -2.90 3.56 -5.33
N VAL A 583 -4.11 3.85 -4.83
CA VAL A 583 -4.43 5.06 -4.06
C VAL A 583 -4.56 4.71 -2.56
N PRO A 584 -4.01 5.52 -1.63
CA PRO A 584 -4.32 5.43 -0.21
C PRO A 584 -5.82 5.63 0.05
N LEU A 585 -6.35 5.00 1.10
CA LEU A 585 -7.78 5.11 1.44
C LEU A 585 -8.14 6.56 1.85
N LEU A 586 -7.20 7.26 2.50
CA LEU A 586 -7.34 8.65 2.93
C LEU A 586 -6.29 9.54 2.26
N ALA A 587 -6.72 10.70 1.74
CA ALA A 587 -5.80 11.70 1.19
C ALA A 587 -5.07 12.44 2.33
N ALA A 588 -3.74 12.50 2.25
CA ALA A 588 -2.90 13.05 3.33
C ALA A 588 -2.89 14.60 3.42
N ASN A 589 -3.19 15.31 2.33
CA ASN A 589 -3.06 16.76 2.22
C ASN A 589 -4.42 17.46 2.33
N ALA A 590 -5.01 17.46 3.52
CA ALA A 590 -6.24 18.20 3.78
C ALA A 590 -6.02 19.72 3.61
N PRO A 591 -7.00 20.47 3.06
CA PRO A 591 -7.02 21.93 3.10
C PRO A 591 -6.86 22.44 4.54
N ALA A 592 -6.29 23.62 4.73
CA ALA A 592 -6.26 24.22 6.07
C ALA A 592 -7.69 24.48 6.56
N LEU A 593 -7.97 24.21 7.83
CA LEU A 593 -9.27 24.55 8.43
C LEU A 593 -9.53 26.05 8.24
N CYS A 594 -10.73 26.39 7.75
CA CYS A 594 -11.12 27.75 7.35
C CYS A 594 -10.26 28.38 6.23
N GLU A 595 -9.68 27.59 5.33
CA GLU A 595 -8.97 28.11 4.15
C GLU A 595 -9.86 29.09 3.36
N ASN A 596 -9.37 30.32 3.19
CA ASN A 596 -10.11 31.46 2.63
C ASN A 596 -11.36 31.96 3.41
N GLN A 597 -11.76 31.30 4.51
CA GLN A 597 -12.93 31.64 5.34
C GLN A 597 -12.57 32.33 6.67
N GLY A 598 -11.31 32.71 6.88
CA GLY A 598 -10.86 33.51 8.02
C GLY A 598 -9.99 32.71 9.00
N ASN A 599 -10.26 32.84 10.31
CA ASN A 599 -9.54 32.10 11.34
C ASN A 599 -10.46 31.06 11.98
N VAL A 600 -9.92 29.86 12.20
CA VAL A 600 -10.54 28.79 13.01
C VAL A 600 -10.93 29.32 14.38
N GLN A 601 -12.20 29.14 14.77
CA GLN A 601 -12.71 29.36 16.12
C GLN A 601 -13.10 28.00 16.73
N THR A 602 -12.12 27.33 17.34
CA THR A 602 -12.32 26.06 18.02
C THR A 602 -13.20 26.23 19.26
N PHE A 603 -14.31 25.49 19.34
CA PHE A 603 -15.18 25.46 20.53
C PHE A 603 -15.23 24.08 21.21
N PHE A 604 -14.77 23.03 20.54
CA PHE A 604 -14.49 21.72 21.13
C PHE A 604 -13.24 21.11 20.49
N SER A 605 -12.41 20.43 21.27
CA SER A 605 -11.19 19.76 20.80
C SER A 605 -10.82 18.60 21.73
N GLU A 606 -10.44 17.46 21.16
CA GLU A 606 -9.89 16.30 21.87
C GLU A 606 -8.71 15.70 21.07
N ASP A 607 -7.58 15.50 21.74
CA ASP A 607 -6.36 14.93 21.14
C ASP A 607 -5.98 13.56 21.74
N PHE A 608 -6.74 13.04 22.71
CA PHE A 608 -6.51 11.73 23.36
C PHE A 608 -5.12 11.53 24.01
N GLU A 609 -4.26 12.55 24.07
CA GLU A 609 -2.89 12.50 24.64
C GLU A 609 -2.86 12.27 26.17
N GLY A 610 -4.03 12.16 26.81
CA GLY A 610 -4.20 11.88 28.23
C GLY A 610 -3.82 10.46 28.68
N ASN A 611 -3.53 9.52 27.75
CA ASN A 611 -3.27 8.10 28.04
C ASN A 611 -4.44 7.43 28.81
N GLY A 612 -5.62 7.50 28.22
CA GLY A 612 -6.87 6.93 28.73
C GLY A 612 -8.09 7.70 28.22
N LEU A 613 -9.26 7.06 28.25
CA LEU A 613 -10.50 7.66 27.73
C LEU A 613 -10.81 9.03 28.41
N PRO A 614 -10.94 10.13 27.65
CA PRO A 614 -11.11 11.46 28.23
C PRO A 614 -12.49 11.66 28.88
N ALA A 615 -12.59 12.67 29.76
CA ALA A 615 -13.78 12.85 30.60
C ALA A 615 -15.02 13.23 29.79
N GLY A 616 -16.03 12.36 29.80
CA GLY A 616 -17.32 12.58 29.13
C GLY A 616 -17.47 11.84 27.81
N TRP A 617 -16.38 11.28 27.26
CA TRP A 617 -16.46 10.26 26.22
C TRP A 617 -16.98 8.95 26.81
N ALA A 618 -17.69 8.17 26.00
CA ALA A 618 -18.25 6.88 26.41
C ALA A 618 -18.05 5.83 25.32
N VAL A 619 -17.64 4.63 25.71
CA VAL A 619 -17.49 3.49 24.81
C VAL A 619 -18.62 2.50 25.04
N SER A 620 -19.14 1.91 23.96
CA SER A 620 -20.24 0.96 24.02
C SER A 620 -20.19 -0.05 22.87
N GLN A 621 -20.96 -1.12 22.98
CA GLN A 621 -21.18 -2.11 21.93
C GLN A 621 -22.68 -2.16 21.63
N HIS A 622 -23.07 -2.34 20.37
CA HIS A 622 -24.46 -2.54 19.99
C HIS A 622 -24.58 -3.41 18.74
N SER A 623 -25.81 -3.85 18.47
CA SER A 623 -26.13 -4.69 17.29
C SER A 623 -25.27 -5.96 17.18
N VAL A 624 -24.77 -6.46 18.31
CA VAL A 624 -23.93 -7.66 18.39
C VAL A 624 -24.78 -8.91 18.21
N ALA A 625 -24.47 -9.74 17.22
CA ALA A 625 -25.23 -10.94 16.88
C ALA A 625 -25.23 -11.99 18.00
N ASN A 626 -24.07 -12.19 18.66
CA ASN A 626 -23.94 -13.07 19.82
C ASN A 626 -23.15 -12.42 20.97
N PRO A 627 -23.83 -11.67 21.88
CA PRO A 627 -23.17 -10.99 23.01
C PRO A 627 -22.51 -11.92 24.04
N ALA A 628 -22.67 -13.24 23.92
CA ALA A 628 -22.04 -14.21 24.82
C ALA A 628 -20.65 -14.66 24.35
N THR A 629 -20.29 -14.38 23.09
CA THR A 629 -19.03 -14.81 22.47
C THR A 629 -18.25 -13.69 21.78
N PHE A 630 -18.88 -12.54 21.50
CA PHE A 630 -18.22 -11.37 20.90
C PHE A 630 -16.96 -10.93 21.66
N ASP A 631 -15.79 -11.13 21.05
CA ASP A 631 -14.47 -10.98 21.66
C ASP A 631 -13.87 -9.57 21.48
N SER A 632 -14.48 -8.69 20.68
CA SER A 632 -13.98 -7.32 20.48
C SER A 632 -13.97 -6.53 21.80
N PRO A 633 -12.81 -5.95 22.21
CA PRO A 633 -12.72 -5.13 23.44
C PRO A 633 -13.41 -3.77 23.29
N GLY A 634 -13.83 -3.39 22.08
CA GLY A 634 -14.33 -2.04 21.76
C GLY A 634 -13.22 -0.99 21.70
N TRP A 635 -13.62 0.28 21.82
CA TRP A 635 -12.71 1.42 21.76
C TRP A 635 -11.88 1.59 23.05
N ASP A 636 -10.58 1.86 22.92
CA ASP A 636 -9.67 2.27 24.01
C ASP A 636 -8.67 3.33 23.50
N VAL A 637 -7.93 3.98 24.40
CA VAL A 637 -6.86 4.94 24.04
C VAL A 637 -5.50 4.27 24.13
N VAL A 638 -4.80 4.15 22.99
CA VAL A 638 -3.59 3.31 22.85
C VAL A 638 -2.37 4.12 22.41
N GLY A 639 -1.17 3.71 22.84
CA GLY A 639 0.08 4.45 22.61
C GLY A 639 1.07 3.86 21.60
N ASN A 640 0.70 2.79 20.89
CA ASN A 640 1.53 2.15 19.86
C ASN A 640 1.00 2.49 18.46
N LEU A 641 1.03 3.77 18.10
CA LEU A 641 0.35 4.26 16.89
C LEU A 641 1.03 3.84 15.57
N PRO A 642 0.27 3.70 14.47
CA PRO A 642 0.82 3.57 13.12
C PRO A 642 1.73 4.75 12.75
N SER A 643 2.77 4.47 11.96
CA SER A 643 3.72 5.48 11.50
C SER A 643 3.03 6.62 10.74
N GLY A 644 3.36 7.86 11.09
CA GLY A 644 2.73 9.06 10.53
C GLY A 644 1.71 9.74 11.46
N ALA A 645 1.41 9.15 12.62
CA ALA A 645 0.55 9.76 13.64
C ALA A 645 1.14 11.09 14.17
N ASN A 646 0.25 12.04 14.50
CA ASN A 646 0.58 13.35 15.07
C ASN A 646 0.46 13.37 16.60
N GLY A 647 0.90 12.31 17.28
CA GLY A 647 0.73 12.16 18.72
C GLY A 647 1.56 11.04 19.32
N SER A 648 1.32 10.78 20.61
CA SER A 648 1.75 9.59 21.34
C SER A 648 0.59 8.62 21.60
N PHE A 649 -0.67 9.08 21.57
CA PHE A 649 -1.88 8.32 21.85
C PHE A 649 -3.02 8.67 20.89
N ALA A 650 -3.92 7.72 20.64
CA ALA A 650 -5.14 7.93 19.86
C ALA A 650 -6.23 6.98 20.37
N ALA A 651 -7.50 7.31 20.10
CA ALA A 651 -8.58 6.36 20.28
C ALA A 651 -8.51 5.29 19.19
N PHE A 652 -8.76 4.02 19.55
CA PHE A 652 -8.62 2.88 18.66
C PHE A 652 -9.70 1.84 18.94
N ALA A 653 -10.39 1.38 17.90
CA ALA A 653 -11.18 0.16 17.92
C ALA A 653 -10.52 -0.89 17.01
N PRO A 654 -10.26 -2.11 17.52
CA PRO A 654 -9.65 -3.16 16.73
C PRO A 654 -10.68 -3.84 15.83
N ASP A 655 -10.19 -4.23 14.66
CA ASP A 655 -10.82 -5.18 13.76
C ASP A 655 -10.07 -6.51 13.89
N LEU A 656 -10.76 -7.58 14.31
CA LEU A 656 -10.14 -8.79 14.89
C LEU A 656 -10.32 -10.04 14.03
N ILE A 657 -9.24 -10.83 13.94
CA ILE A 657 -9.31 -12.24 13.54
C ILE A 657 -9.72 -13.07 14.77
N ALA A 658 -11.03 -13.19 15.01
CA ALA A 658 -11.63 -13.92 16.14
C ALA A 658 -12.76 -14.86 15.68
N GLY A 659 -13.49 -15.49 16.60
CA GLY A 659 -14.59 -16.42 16.26
C GLY A 659 -14.21 -17.69 15.49
N ASN A 660 -15.16 -18.23 14.73
CA ASN A 660 -15.02 -19.46 13.93
C ASN A 660 -15.73 -19.45 12.56
N CYS A 661 -16.22 -18.29 12.11
CA CYS A 661 -16.86 -18.11 10.81
C CYS A 661 -18.12 -18.98 10.58
N ALA A 662 -18.79 -19.46 11.63
CA ALA A 662 -19.94 -20.37 11.51
C ALA A 662 -21.00 -20.20 12.61
N ALA A 663 -20.67 -20.55 13.85
CA ALA A 663 -21.56 -20.36 15.00
C ALA A 663 -21.19 -19.12 15.84
N ASP A 664 -20.06 -18.52 15.48
CA ASP A 664 -19.41 -17.40 16.15
C ASP A 664 -18.75 -16.55 15.05
N THR A 665 -19.49 -15.57 14.54
CA THR A 665 -19.07 -14.73 13.40
C THR A 665 -18.41 -13.43 13.82
N GLU A 666 -18.38 -13.11 15.13
CA GLU A 666 -17.90 -11.80 15.64
C GLU A 666 -18.65 -10.59 15.04
N ALA A 667 -19.86 -10.81 14.53
CA ALA A 667 -20.68 -9.77 13.95
C ALA A 667 -21.21 -8.81 15.03
N GLY A 668 -20.87 -7.53 14.93
CA GLY A 668 -21.22 -6.53 15.94
C GLY A 668 -20.66 -5.13 15.64
N ALA A 669 -21.14 -4.12 16.37
CA ALA A 669 -20.64 -2.76 16.26
C ALA A 669 -20.12 -2.23 17.60
N VAL A 670 -19.02 -1.47 17.55
CA VAL A 670 -18.40 -0.83 18.70
C VAL A 670 -18.31 0.68 18.48
N ALA A 671 -18.85 1.43 19.44
CA ALA A 671 -19.10 2.87 19.32
C ALA A 671 -18.33 3.68 20.36
N LEU A 672 -17.68 4.75 19.91
CA LEU A 672 -17.08 5.82 20.71
C LEU A 672 -17.95 7.08 20.60
N ASP A 673 -18.71 7.36 21.66
CA ASP A 673 -19.56 8.55 21.79
C ASP A 673 -18.77 9.72 22.39
N SER A 674 -18.87 10.90 21.79
CA SER A 674 -18.37 12.17 22.37
C SER A 674 -19.18 12.60 23.61
N PRO A 675 -18.63 13.50 24.45
CA PRO A 675 -19.46 14.34 25.32
C PRO A 675 -20.44 15.19 24.50
N ILE A 676 -21.39 15.84 25.18
CA ILE A 676 -22.27 16.84 24.54
C ILE A 676 -21.42 18.04 24.09
N ILE A 677 -21.44 18.33 22.80
CA ILE A 677 -20.85 19.51 22.18
C ILE A 677 -21.99 20.53 21.97
N VAL A 678 -21.82 21.74 22.48
CA VAL A 678 -22.79 22.82 22.31
C VAL A 678 -22.35 23.68 21.14
N LEU A 679 -23.15 23.76 20.09
CA LEU A 679 -22.82 24.54 18.90
C LEU A 679 -22.96 26.05 19.20
N PRO A 680 -22.01 26.90 18.76
CA PRO A 680 -22.10 28.34 18.94
C PRO A 680 -23.33 28.92 18.22
N VAL A 681 -23.99 29.90 18.85
CA VAL A 681 -25.19 30.54 18.27
C VAL A 681 -24.77 31.57 17.22
N GLY A 682 -25.21 31.39 15.98
CA GLY A 682 -25.00 32.33 14.88
C GLY A 682 -23.66 32.16 14.13
N GLU A 683 -23.00 31.02 14.27
CA GLU A 683 -21.78 30.65 13.54
C GLU A 683 -22.01 29.29 12.83
N VAL A 684 -21.38 29.07 11.67
CA VAL A 684 -21.48 27.80 10.93
C VAL A 684 -20.61 26.74 11.64
N PRO A 685 -21.18 25.59 12.05
CA PRO A 685 -20.46 24.57 12.79
C PRO A 685 -19.86 23.51 11.86
N HIS A 686 -18.57 23.25 12.03
CA HIS A 686 -17.82 22.20 11.33
C HIS A 686 -17.19 21.23 12.32
N VAL A 687 -16.86 20.03 11.85
CA VAL A 687 -16.04 19.04 12.57
C VAL A 687 -14.91 18.55 11.67
N ALA A 688 -13.70 18.49 12.23
CA ALA A 688 -12.57 17.77 11.64
C ALA A 688 -12.08 16.67 12.59
N PHE A 689 -11.53 15.60 12.04
CA PHE A 689 -10.85 14.57 12.81
C PHE A 689 -9.76 13.90 11.98
N THR A 690 -8.64 13.56 12.60
CA THR A 690 -7.61 12.74 11.96
C THR A 690 -7.85 11.27 12.25
N HIS A 691 -7.59 10.40 11.28
CA HIS A 691 -7.82 8.97 11.42
C HIS A 691 -6.91 8.14 10.52
N TRP A 692 -6.82 6.86 10.87
CA TRP A 692 -6.12 5.81 10.14
C TRP A 692 -6.99 4.57 10.20
N VAL A 693 -7.19 3.88 9.08
CA VAL A 693 -8.11 2.73 8.99
C VAL A 693 -7.51 1.60 8.16
N ALA A 694 -7.71 0.37 8.63
CA ALA A 694 -7.36 -0.86 7.92
C ALA A 694 -8.32 -1.98 8.36
N THR A 695 -9.31 -2.31 7.52
CA THR A 695 -10.36 -3.30 7.81
C THR A 695 -10.55 -4.28 6.63
N GLU A 696 -11.38 -5.33 6.78
CA GLU A 696 -11.77 -6.17 5.63
C GLU A 696 -12.56 -5.35 4.59
N ALA A 697 -12.08 -5.33 3.34
CA ALA A 697 -12.52 -4.38 2.33
C ALA A 697 -13.93 -4.64 1.80
N GLY A 698 -14.86 -3.76 2.17
CA GLY A 698 -16.29 -3.84 1.86
C GLY A 698 -17.10 -4.70 2.85
N TRP A 699 -16.45 -5.35 3.81
CA TRP A 699 -17.08 -6.27 4.77
C TRP A 699 -17.15 -5.62 6.15
N ASP A 700 -15.99 -5.21 6.67
CA ASP A 700 -15.82 -4.46 7.92
C ASP A 700 -15.57 -2.96 7.65
N GLY A 701 -16.06 -2.06 8.50
CA GLY A 701 -15.79 -0.63 8.30
C GLY A 701 -16.33 0.32 9.36
N GLY A 702 -15.77 1.53 9.35
CA GLY A 702 -16.04 2.59 10.30
C GLY A 702 -16.85 3.74 9.72
N ASN A 703 -17.82 4.28 10.45
CA ASN A 703 -18.54 5.50 10.04
C ASN A 703 -18.79 6.50 11.18
N LEU A 704 -19.12 7.74 10.82
CA LEU A 704 -19.44 8.83 11.74
C LEU A 704 -20.96 9.00 11.81
N LYS A 705 -21.49 9.04 13.03
CA LYS A 705 -22.89 9.30 13.32
C LYS A 705 -23.05 10.54 14.21
N ILE A 706 -24.16 11.24 14.06
CA ILE A 706 -24.50 12.43 14.85
C ILE A 706 -25.85 12.23 15.56
N SER A 707 -25.96 12.69 16.80
CA SER A 707 -27.20 12.79 17.57
C SER A 707 -27.42 14.24 17.94
N VAL A 708 -28.58 14.81 17.57
CA VAL A 708 -28.90 16.23 17.76
C VAL A 708 -30.00 16.36 18.81
N ASN A 709 -29.79 17.25 19.78
CA ASN A 709 -30.67 17.52 20.92
C ASN A 709 -31.17 16.28 21.69
N GLY A 710 -30.35 15.21 21.70
CA GLY A 710 -30.68 13.94 22.34
C GLY A 710 -31.55 12.99 21.52
N GLY A 711 -31.74 13.26 20.22
CA GLY A 711 -32.37 12.33 19.27
C GLY A 711 -31.53 11.07 19.01
N ALA A 712 -32.05 10.19 18.14
CA ALA A 712 -31.30 9.01 17.70
C ALA A 712 -30.02 9.39 16.96
N PHE A 713 -29.03 8.50 16.96
CA PHE A 713 -27.83 8.66 16.12
C PHE A 713 -28.16 8.35 14.66
N THR A 714 -27.96 9.33 13.78
CA THR A 714 -28.09 9.20 12.32
C THR A 714 -26.71 9.17 11.66
N LEU A 715 -26.59 8.50 10.52
CA LEU A 715 -25.35 8.49 9.73
C LEU A 715 -25.09 9.88 9.15
N VAL A 716 -23.88 10.43 9.37
CA VAL A 716 -23.43 11.63 8.67
C VAL A 716 -23.26 11.26 7.19
N PRO A 717 -24.01 11.89 6.26
CA PRO A 717 -23.97 11.52 4.85
C PRO A 717 -22.64 11.91 4.21
N ALA A 718 -22.20 11.15 3.20
CA ALA A 718 -20.95 11.42 2.48
C ALA A 718 -20.90 12.84 1.87
N ALA A 719 -22.06 13.41 1.51
CA ALA A 719 -22.17 14.77 0.97
C ALA A 719 -21.87 15.89 1.98
N ALA A 720 -21.88 15.61 3.29
CA ALA A 720 -21.49 16.57 4.33
C ALA A 720 -19.96 16.68 4.50
N TYR A 721 -19.18 15.77 3.91
CA TYR A 721 -17.72 15.81 3.98
C TYR A 721 -17.15 16.77 2.93
N SER A 722 -16.50 17.85 3.39
CA SER A 722 -15.74 18.75 2.52
C SER A 722 -14.38 18.17 2.12
N PHE A 723 -13.85 17.23 2.91
CA PHE A 723 -12.63 16.48 2.58
C PHE A 723 -12.61 15.09 3.22
N ASN A 724 -12.04 14.09 2.50
CA ASN A 724 -12.02 12.66 2.87
C ASN A 724 -13.39 12.09 3.30
N ALA A 725 -14.36 12.09 2.39
CA ALA A 725 -15.59 11.30 2.55
C ALA A 725 -15.32 9.78 2.60
N TYR A 726 -16.33 9.00 2.99
CA TYR A 726 -16.28 7.53 2.94
C TYR A 726 -15.83 7.00 1.58
N ASN A 727 -14.92 6.03 1.56
CA ASN A 727 -14.35 5.49 0.32
C ASN A 727 -15.24 4.44 -0.36
N SER A 728 -16.20 3.84 0.37
CA SER A 728 -17.15 2.87 -0.18
C SER A 728 -18.43 2.76 0.68
N THR A 729 -19.36 1.94 0.21
CA THR A 729 -20.46 1.38 1.00
C THR A 729 -20.08 -0.06 1.40
N LEU A 730 -20.45 -0.49 2.60
CA LEU A 730 -20.33 -1.89 3.02
C LEU A 730 -21.28 -2.77 2.19
N GLN A 731 -20.89 -4.01 1.93
CA GLN A 731 -21.72 -5.00 1.26
C GLN A 731 -23.06 -5.15 2.00
N THR A 732 -24.12 -5.48 1.26
CA THR A 732 -25.44 -5.63 1.85
C THR A 732 -25.61 -7.02 2.47
N VAL A 733 -26.59 -7.17 3.36
CA VAL A 733 -26.94 -8.49 3.93
C VAL A 733 -27.28 -9.52 2.83
N GLY A 734 -27.88 -9.07 1.72
CA GLY A 734 -28.14 -9.92 0.54
C GLY A 734 -26.89 -10.39 -0.21
N ALA A 735 -25.73 -9.77 0.01
CA ALA A 735 -24.42 -10.24 -0.49
C ALA A 735 -23.72 -11.21 0.49
N GLY A 736 -24.31 -11.50 1.64
CA GLY A 736 -23.78 -12.41 2.66
C GLY A 736 -22.99 -11.73 3.79
N ASN A 737 -22.97 -10.40 3.83
CA ASN A 737 -22.34 -9.59 4.88
C ASN A 737 -23.28 -9.53 6.11
N ASP A 738 -22.86 -10.04 7.27
CA ASP A 738 -23.66 -9.99 8.51
C ASP A 738 -23.33 -8.79 9.42
N ASN A 739 -22.58 -7.80 8.91
CA ASN A 739 -22.24 -6.56 9.60
C ASN A 739 -23.54 -5.86 10.02
N PRO A 740 -23.69 -5.43 11.28
CA PRO A 740 -24.81 -4.57 11.65
C PRO A 740 -24.80 -3.19 10.96
N LEU A 741 -23.71 -2.83 10.26
CA LEU A 741 -23.59 -1.64 9.41
C LEU A 741 -23.70 -1.95 7.91
N ALA A 742 -24.04 -3.19 7.51
CA ALA A 742 -24.18 -3.61 6.11
C ALA A 742 -25.03 -2.62 5.29
N GLY A 743 -24.56 -2.28 4.09
CA GLY A 743 -25.21 -1.29 3.21
C GLY A 743 -25.06 0.19 3.63
N GLN A 744 -24.40 0.51 4.74
CA GLN A 744 -24.06 1.90 5.11
C GLN A 744 -22.77 2.35 4.42
N ALA A 745 -22.66 3.66 4.15
CA ALA A 745 -21.41 4.26 3.72
C ALA A 745 -20.38 4.24 4.88
N ALA A 746 -19.14 3.86 4.60
CA ALA A 746 -18.10 3.65 5.59
C ALA A 746 -16.68 3.83 5.04
N PHE A 747 -15.74 4.08 5.96
CA PHE A 747 -14.32 3.87 5.73
C PHE A 747 -14.01 2.38 5.86
N THR A 748 -13.62 1.73 4.76
CA THR A 748 -13.47 0.27 4.70
C THR A 748 -12.33 -0.17 3.78
N GLY A 749 -11.57 -1.18 4.19
CA GLY A 749 -10.42 -1.71 3.46
C GLY A 749 -9.08 -1.16 3.95
N THR A 750 -8.07 -1.24 3.09
CA THR A 750 -6.68 -0.82 3.33
C THR A 750 -6.19 0.07 2.19
N ASP A 751 -5.02 0.71 2.33
CA ASP A 751 -4.39 1.40 1.20
C ASP A 751 -4.10 0.38 0.08
N ALA A 752 -4.45 0.72 -1.16
CA ALA A 752 -4.39 -0.22 -2.28
C ALA A 752 -2.98 -0.78 -2.50
N GLY A 753 -2.85 -2.11 -2.47
CA GLY A 753 -1.57 -2.82 -2.55
C GLY A 753 -0.91 -3.12 -1.19
N GLY A 754 -1.50 -2.70 -0.08
CA GLY A 754 -1.00 -2.94 1.29
C GLY A 754 -1.98 -3.71 2.18
N LEU A 755 -1.54 -4.00 3.41
CA LEU A 755 -2.36 -4.57 4.52
C LEU A 755 -2.59 -3.54 5.64
N LYS A 756 -2.46 -2.24 5.30
CA LYS A 756 -2.42 -1.11 6.25
C LYS A 756 -3.03 0.11 5.57
N GLY A 757 -3.52 1.05 6.37
CA GLY A 757 -3.87 2.38 5.88
C GLY A 757 -2.75 3.40 6.01
N SER A 758 -3.09 4.64 5.68
CA SER A 758 -2.33 5.86 5.98
C SER A 758 -3.16 6.84 6.82
N TRP A 759 -2.49 7.76 7.49
CA TRP A 759 -3.19 8.82 8.25
C TRP A 759 -3.72 9.91 7.30
N GLY A 760 -4.97 10.31 7.51
CA GLY A 760 -5.58 11.46 6.84
C GLY A 760 -6.49 12.24 7.80
N GLN A 761 -6.95 13.42 7.38
CA GLN A 761 -7.96 14.20 8.10
C GLN A 761 -9.27 14.17 7.32
N SER A 762 -10.39 13.89 7.99
CA SER A 762 -11.73 14.14 7.48
C SER A 762 -12.21 15.52 7.93
N GLN A 763 -12.90 16.25 7.05
CA GLN A 763 -13.53 17.53 7.35
C GLN A 763 -15.00 17.46 6.95
N VAL A 764 -15.89 17.88 7.86
CA VAL A 764 -17.34 17.70 7.79
C VAL A 764 -18.02 19.02 8.14
N ASP A 765 -18.91 19.48 7.26
CA ASP A 765 -19.85 20.55 7.56
C ASP A 765 -21.06 19.96 8.31
N LEU A 766 -21.44 20.58 9.43
CA LEU A 766 -22.61 20.19 10.22
C LEU A 766 -23.82 21.07 9.99
N TYR A 767 -23.68 22.18 9.26
CA TYR A 767 -24.83 22.93 8.80
C TYR A 767 -25.70 22.00 7.95
N GLY A 768 -27.01 21.99 8.21
CA GLY A 768 -27.95 21.04 7.61
C GLY A 768 -28.01 19.66 8.24
N LEU A 769 -27.16 19.36 9.25
CA LEU A 769 -27.33 18.22 10.15
C LEU A 769 -27.72 18.69 11.57
N ALA A 770 -27.21 19.83 12.00
CA ALA A 770 -27.52 20.49 13.27
C ALA A 770 -27.49 22.01 13.12
N LEU A 771 -28.30 22.73 13.90
CA LEU A 771 -28.40 24.19 13.82
C LEU A 771 -27.47 24.89 14.83
N PRO A 772 -27.04 26.13 14.54
CA PRO A 772 -26.27 26.95 15.49
C PRO A 772 -27.01 27.15 16.82
N GLY A 773 -26.45 26.61 17.91
CA GLY A 773 -27.08 26.57 19.24
C GLY A 773 -27.57 25.19 19.71
N ASP A 774 -27.61 24.19 18.82
CA ASP A 774 -27.98 22.82 19.18
C ASP A 774 -26.95 22.12 20.07
N ASN A 775 -27.41 21.11 20.80
CA ASN A 775 -26.55 20.19 21.54
C ASN A 775 -26.35 18.93 20.71
N ILE A 776 -25.12 18.63 20.29
CA ILE A 776 -24.81 17.43 19.50
C ILE A 776 -23.97 16.42 20.29
N LYS A 777 -24.03 15.16 19.86
CA LYS A 777 -23.01 14.14 20.14
C LYS A 777 -22.54 13.54 18.82
N LEU A 778 -21.25 13.27 18.72
CA LEU A 778 -20.64 12.48 17.66
C LEU A 778 -20.51 11.02 18.14
N ARG A 779 -20.57 10.08 17.20
CA ARG A 779 -20.27 8.66 17.41
C ARG A 779 -19.37 8.17 16.28
N PHE A 780 -18.22 7.63 16.64
CA PHE A 780 -17.38 6.83 15.74
C PHE A 780 -17.77 5.37 15.93
N ASP A 781 -18.34 4.75 14.90
CA ASP A 781 -18.93 3.41 14.96
C ASP A 781 -18.14 2.47 14.04
N LEU A 782 -17.52 1.42 14.59
CA LEU A 782 -16.82 0.38 13.81
C LEU A 782 -17.66 -0.89 13.85
N GLY A 783 -18.11 -1.36 12.69
CA GLY A 783 -18.88 -2.60 12.54
C GLY A 783 -18.04 -3.71 11.91
N THR A 784 -18.20 -4.94 12.42
CA THR A 784 -17.56 -6.16 11.91
C THR A 784 -18.59 -7.22 11.48
N ASP A 785 -18.23 -8.08 10.52
CA ASP A 785 -19.07 -9.17 9.96
C ASP A 785 -18.43 -10.57 9.91
N GLY A 786 -17.28 -10.72 10.57
CA GLY A 786 -16.51 -11.92 10.35
C GLY A 786 -15.34 -12.14 11.28
N CYS A 787 -14.74 -13.29 11.01
CA CYS A 787 -13.53 -13.80 11.65
C CYS A 787 -12.24 -13.30 10.97
N ASN A 788 -12.31 -12.29 10.10
CA ASN A 788 -11.33 -11.99 9.06
C ASN A 788 -10.67 -10.60 9.16
N GLY A 789 -10.84 -9.92 10.29
CA GLY A 789 -10.39 -8.54 10.48
C GLY A 789 -8.90 -8.26 10.24
N VAL A 790 -8.54 -7.01 9.96
CA VAL A 790 -7.18 -6.61 9.56
C VAL A 790 -6.41 -5.91 10.69
N THR A 791 -6.88 -4.76 11.16
CA THR A 791 -6.25 -4.02 12.28
C THR A 791 -7.25 -3.14 13.01
N GLY A 792 -8.09 -2.40 12.28
CA GLY A 792 -9.14 -1.55 12.83
C GLY A 792 -8.98 -0.08 12.51
N TRP A 793 -9.58 0.77 13.35
CA TRP A 793 -9.72 2.20 13.12
C TRP A 793 -9.16 3.01 14.29
N TYR A 794 -8.21 3.90 13.99
CA TYR A 794 -7.70 4.91 14.93
C TYR A 794 -8.36 6.27 14.62
N VAL A 795 -8.75 7.00 15.66
CA VAL A 795 -9.30 8.36 15.60
C VAL A 795 -8.54 9.24 16.59
N ASP A 796 -8.14 10.44 16.14
CA ASP A 796 -7.26 11.38 16.84
C ASP A 796 -7.64 12.82 16.43
N SER A 797 -7.34 13.80 17.28
CA SER A 797 -7.46 15.24 16.99
C SER A 797 -8.85 15.62 16.46
N VAL A 798 -9.88 15.27 17.23
CA VAL A 798 -11.29 15.60 16.93
C VAL A 798 -11.54 17.05 17.34
N GLU A 799 -11.84 17.90 16.37
CA GLU A 799 -12.03 19.34 16.56
C GLU A 799 -13.40 19.76 16.02
N ALA A 800 -14.19 20.49 16.82
CA ALA A 800 -15.39 21.18 16.35
C ALA A 800 -15.14 22.70 16.39
N TYR A 801 -15.35 23.34 15.25
CA TYR A 801 -14.91 24.71 14.99
C TYR A 801 -15.90 25.47 14.10
N SER A 802 -15.76 26.79 14.06
CA SER A 802 -16.40 27.67 13.08
C SER A 802 -15.37 28.58 12.42
N CYS A 803 -15.71 29.24 11.31
CA CYS A 803 -14.79 30.11 10.59
C CYS A 803 -15.15 31.60 10.73
N SER A 804 -14.19 32.41 11.20
CA SER A 804 -14.47 33.79 11.66
C SER A 804 -14.97 34.78 10.62
N ALA A 805 -14.95 34.45 9.33
CA ALA A 805 -15.46 35.27 8.23
C ALA A 805 -16.47 34.52 7.33
N GLU A 806 -16.92 33.35 7.77
CA GLU A 806 -17.97 32.58 7.12
C GLU A 806 -19.34 33.19 7.43
N VAL A 807 -20.24 33.14 6.46
CA VAL A 807 -21.60 33.66 6.58
C VAL A 807 -22.52 32.46 6.72
N ALA A 808 -23.41 32.46 7.72
CA ALA A 808 -24.41 31.42 7.87
C ALA A 808 -25.34 31.41 6.63
N PRO A 809 -25.53 30.24 5.98
CA PRO A 809 -26.49 30.07 4.89
C PRO A 809 -27.89 30.61 5.22
N ILE A 810 -28.55 31.21 4.24
CA ILE A 810 -29.79 31.96 4.46
C ILE A 810 -30.98 31.17 3.94
N CYS A 811 -31.46 30.25 4.78
CA CYS A 811 -32.58 29.42 4.43
C CYS A 811 -33.82 30.21 3.96
N GLY A 812 -34.31 29.83 2.78
CA GLY A 812 -35.41 30.44 2.07
C GLY A 812 -35.03 31.62 1.17
N ASP A 813 -33.75 31.80 0.82
CA ASP A 813 -33.30 32.81 -0.14
C ASP A 813 -33.29 32.30 -1.60
N GLY A 814 -33.40 30.99 -1.77
CA GLY A 814 -33.49 30.27 -3.02
C GLY A 814 -32.15 29.70 -3.49
N ALA A 815 -31.03 29.96 -2.83
CA ALA A 815 -29.75 29.34 -3.13
C ALA A 815 -29.54 28.14 -2.20
N LEU A 816 -29.29 26.95 -2.77
CA LEU A 816 -28.81 25.83 -1.97
C LEU A 816 -27.33 26.07 -1.62
N ASP A 817 -27.10 26.61 -0.43
CA ASP A 817 -25.76 26.88 0.09
C ASP A 817 -25.10 25.60 0.62
N ILE A 818 -23.79 25.68 0.91
CA ILE A 818 -23.07 24.58 1.56
C ILE A 818 -23.68 24.36 2.96
N GLY A 819 -24.11 23.11 3.18
CA GLY A 819 -24.80 22.71 4.40
C GLY A 819 -26.34 22.86 4.38
N GLU A 820 -26.98 23.05 3.23
CA GLU A 820 -28.46 22.98 3.16
C GLU A 820 -28.91 21.66 2.51
N MET A 821 -29.93 21.01 3.07
CA MET A 821 -30.52 19.79 2.45
C MET A 821 -31.52 20.14 1.35
N CYS A 822 -32.11 21.33 1.44
CA CYS A 822 -32.98 21.97 0.47
C CYS A 822 -33.00 23.47 0.80
N ASP A 823 -33.33 24.30 -0.19
CA ASP A 823 -33.82 25.67 -0.03
C ASP A 823 -34.82 25.90 -1.17
N ASP A 824 -36.10 26.09 -0.87
CA ASP A 824 -37.16 26.23 -1.88
C ASP A 824 -37.54 27.70 -2.19
N GLY A 825 -36.68 28.65 -1.81
CA GLY A 825 -36.89 30.08 -1.98
C GLY A 825 -37.89 30.70 -1.01
N ASN A 826 -38.24 29.99 0.07
CA ASN A 826 -39.06 30.53 1.15
C ASN A 826 -38.81 29.84 2.51
N SER A 827 -39.46 30.32 3.57
CA SER A 827 -39.29 29.83 4.95
C SER A 827 -40.61 29.34 5.57
N ASN A 828 -41.50 28.76 4.78
CA ASN A 828 -42.69 28.07 5.27
C ASN A 828 -42.28 26.70 5.86
N ASN A 829 -43.27 25.95 6.32
CA ASN A 829 -43.16 24.53 6.60
C ASN A 829 -44.43 23.87 6.02
N GLY A 830 -44.33 22.66 5.50
CA GLY A 830 -45.40 21.90 4.86
C GLY A 830 -45.43 21.94 3.32
N ASP A 831 -44.45 22.60 2.68
CA ASP A 831 -44.21 22.63 1.23
C ASP A 831 -43.03 21.73 0.78
N GLY A 832 -42.33 21.09 1.73
CA GLY A 832 -41.35 20.05 1.49
C GLY A 832 -39.91 20.45 1.82
N CYS A 833 -39.63 21.75 1.93
CA CYS A 833 -38.43 22.26 2.56
C CYS A 833 -38.81 23.04 3.82
N SER A 834 -38.19 22.71 4.96
CA SER A 834 -38.50 23.40 6.21
C SER A 834 -37.88 24.79 6.25
N SER A 835 -38.42 25.65 7.12
CA SER A 835 -37.83 26.90 7.58
C SER A 835 -36.42 26.80 8.21
N SER A 836 -35.84 25.60 8.28
CA SER A 836 -34.46 25.31 8.70
C SER A 836 -33.67 24.53 7.63
N CYS A 837 -34.13 24.54 6.38
CA CYS A 837 -33.48 23.94 5.22
C CYS A 837 -33.19 22.45 5.36
N GLN A 838 -34.20 21.76 5.91
CA GLN A 838 -34.30 20.31 6.02
C GLN A 838 -35.42 19.81 5.11
N VAL A 839 -35.19 18.70 4.41
CA VAL A 839 -36.26 18.04 3.64
C VAL A 839 -37.32 17.53 4.61
N GLU A 840 -38.57 17.93 4.39
CA GLU A 840 -39.67 17.56 5.28
C GLU A 840 -40.14 16.12 5.04
N SER A 841 -40.58 15.44 6.10
CA SER A 841 -41.03 14.05 6.01
C SER A 841 -42.23 13.90 5.04
N GLY A 842 -42.10 12.98 4.08
CA GLY A 842 -43.10 12.77 3.02
C GLY A 842 -42.85 13.58 1.75
N PHE A 843 -41.72 14.28 1.64
CA PHE A 843 -41.31 15.00 0.43
C PHE A 843 -39.94 14.53 -0.06
N SER A 844 -39.72 14.60 -1.36
CA SER A 844 -38.41 14.53 -1.98
C SER A 844 -38.08 15.86 -2.65
N CYS A 845 -36.98 16.49 -2.21
CA CYS A 845 -36.48 17.74 -2.79
C CYS A 845 -35.41 17.44 -3.83
N THR A 846 -35.54 18.07 -5.00
CA THR A 846 -34.56 17.99 -6.08
C THR A 846 -34.16 19.38 -6.53
N ILE A 847 -32.87 19.61 -6.74
CA ILE A 847 -32.41 20.78 -7.50
C ILE A 847 -32.84 20.54 -8.96
N PRO A 848 -33.52 21.48 -9.63
CA PRO A 848 -33.89 21.31 -11.03
C PRO A 848 -32.65 21.15 -11.92
N THR A 849 -32.34 19.92 -12.34
CA THR A 849 -31.29 19.61 -13.33
C THR A 849 -31.68 19.98 -14.77
N GLY A 850 -32.75 20.77 -14.93
CA GLY A 850 -33.02 21.50 -16.16
C GLY A 850 -31.87 22.47 -16.47
N PRO A 851 -31.63 22.82 -17.74
CA PRO A 851 -30.49 23.64 -18.13
C PRO A 851 -30.69 25.09 -17.68
N VAL A 852 -30.21 25.41 -16.47
CA VAL A 852 -30.28 26.75 -15.88
C VAL A 852 -28.89 27.19 -15.41
N ASN A 853 -28.13 27.78 -16.34
CA ASN A 853 -27.23 28.92 -16.12
C ASN A 853 -26.32 28.95 -14.87
N SER A 854 -25.82 27.81 -14.38
CA SER A 854 -24.60 27.75 -13.55
C SER A 854 -23.36 27.93 -14.44
N THR A 855 -23.27 29.11 -15.05
CA THR A 855 -22.26 29.53 -16.02
C THR A 855 -21.98 31.02 -15.72
N ASN A 856 -20.80 31.44 -15.26
CA ASN A 856 -19.55 31.34 -16.02
C ASN A 856 -19.89 31.24 -17.51
N LEU A 857 -20.46 32.30 -18.10
CA LEU A 857 -21.11 32.27 -19.43
C LEU A 857 -20.12 32.28 -20.61
N VAL A 858 -19.16 31.37 -20.53
CA VAL A 858 -18.74 30.59 -21.69
C VAL A 858 -18.96 29.14 -21.32
N SER A 859 -19.52 28.35 -22.24
CA SER A 859 -19.41 26.88 -22.21
C SER A 859 -18.00 26.51 -21.74
N ASP A 860 -17.86 25.57 -20.81
CA ASP A 860 -16.55 25.19 -20.30
C ASP A 860 -15.59 24.96 -21.49
N TRP A 861 -14.55 25.80 -21.57
CA TRP A 861 -13.52 25.65 -22.58
C TRP A 861 -12.64 24.42 -22.29
N SER A 862 -13.04 23.54 -21.36
CA SER A 862 -12.54 22.17 -21.15
C SER A 862 -12.52 21.31 -22.44
N PHE A 863 -13.22 21.74 -23.49
CA PHE A 863 -13.31 21.05 -24.79
C PHE A 863 -13.91 19.63 -24.74
N GLU A 864 -14.47 19.21 -23.61
CA GLU A 864 -14.96 17.85 -23.34
C GLU A 864 -16.17 17.42 -24.18
N GLY A 865 -16.91 18.36 -24.76
CA GLY A 865 -18.10 18.10 -25.59
C GLY A 865 -17.86 17.32 -26.90
N GLY A 866 -16.63 16.96 -27.20
CA GLY A 866 -16.27 16.15 -28.37
C GLY A 866 -16.13 16.95 -29.67
N VAL A 867 -15.63 16.28 -30.71
CA VAL A 867 -15.13 16.94 -31.93
C VAL A 867 -16.15 16.90 -33.08
N PRO A 868 -16.47 18.03 -33.75
CA PRO A 868 -16.17 19.42 -33.39
C PRO A 868 -17.27 20.03 -32.50
N ASN A 869 -16.89 20.85 -31.53
CA ASN A 869 -17.82 21.76 -30.86
C ASN A 869 -18.44 22.71 -31.92
N ALA A 870 -19.78 22.77 -31.95
CA ALA A 870 -20.55 23.51 -32.94
C ALA A 870 -20.42 25.05 -32.82
N ASP A 871 -19.94 25.54 -31.68
CA ASP A 871 -19.91 26.98 -31.36
C ASP A 871 -18.64 27.71 -31.86
N TRP A 872 -17.65 26.97 -32.36
CA TRP A 872 -16.43 27.57 -32.92
C TRP A 872 -16.70 28.39 -34.18
N LEU A 873 -16.16 29.61 -34.20
CA LEU A 873 -16.32 30.55 -35.29
C LEU A 873 -15.52 30.14 -36.53
N LEU A 874 -16.05 30.46 -37.72
CA LEU A 874 -15.42 30.24 -39.03
C LEU A 874 -14.07 30.97 -39.24
N ASN A 875 -13.67 31.85 -38.33
CA ASN A 875 -12.36 32.52 -38.32
C ASN A 875 -11.31 31.78 -37.46
N SER A 876 -11.67 30.64 -36.87
CA SER A 876 -10.73 29.64 -36.36
C SER A 876 -9.89 29.07 -37.51
N SER A 877 -8.63 28.72 -37.25
CA SER A 877 -7.67 28.33 -38.27
C SER A 877 -6.70 27.31 -37.68
N PHE A 878 -6.46 26.21 -38.39
CA PHE A 878 -5.66 25.09 -37.89
C PHE A 878 -4.66 24.66 -38.98
N SER A 879 -3.66 25.51 -39.22
CA SER A 879 -2.64 25.19 -40.22
C SER A 879 -1.79 24.01 -39.75
N GLY A 880 -1.43 23.10 -40.64
CA GLY A 880 -0.47 22.02 -40.34
C GLY A 880 -0.99 20.80 -39.59
N LEU A 881 -2.25 20.78 -39.11
CA LEU A 881 -2.85 19.61 -38.46
C LEU A 881 -3.86 18.91 -39.39
N THR A 882 -3.66 17.62 -39.67
CA THR A 882 -4.59 16.80 -40.45
C THR A 882 -5.59 16.10 -39.54
N GLY A 883 -6.59 16.86 -39.11
CA GLY A 883 -7.43 16.50 -37.97
C GLY A 883 -7.41 17.65 -36.97
N PHE A 884 -8.54 17.87 -36.31
CA PHE A 884 -8.84 19.00 -35.43
C PHE A 884 -7.75 19.27 -34.36
N PRO A 885 -7.62 20.51 -33.85
CA PRO A 885 -6.61 20.88 -32.86
C PRO A 885 -6.87 20.29 -31.46
N LEU A 886 -7.86 19.42 -31.30
CA LEU A 886 -8.23 18.84 -30.01
C LEU A 886 -7.36 17.62 -29.73
N CYS A 887 -6.72 17.67 -28.57
CA CYS A 887 -5.64 16.83 -28.16
C CYS A 887 -6.05 16.05 -26.92
N GLY A 888 -6.09 14.73 -27.03
CA GLY A 888 -6.62 13.82 -26.02
C GLY A 888 -6.24 12.37 -26.31
N ALA A 889 -6.74 11.44 -25.50
CA ALA A 889 -6.37 10.02 -25.56
C ALA A 889 -6.55 9.43 -26.98
N GLY A 890 -5.46 8.91 -27.55
CA GLY A 890 -5.46 8.18 -28.84
C GLY A 890 -5.21 9.01 -30.11
N ASN A 891 -5.16 10.35 -30.04
CA ASN A 891 -5.08 11.22 -31.24
C ASN A 891 -3.68 11.77 -31.60
N GLY A 892 -2.59 11.11 -31.17
CA GLY A 892 -1.24 11.39 -31.67
C GLY A 892 -0.58 12.68 -31.15
N CYS A 893 -0.96 13.13 -29.95
CA CYS A 893 -0.35 14.28 -29.29
C CYS A 893 1.11 14.01 -28.86
N PRO A 894 1.99 15.04 -28.87
CA PRO A 894 3.40 14.88 -28.51
C PRO A 894 3.69 14.81 -27.00
N ALA A 895 2.66 14.75 -26.14
CA ALA A 895 2.79 14.56 -24.69
C ALA A 895 1.60 13.75 -24.15
N ALA A 896 1.82 13.00 -23.07
CA ALA A 896 0.77 12.42 -22.24
C ALA A 896 0.38 13.41 -21.12
N GLY A 897 -0.85 13.37 -20.61
CA GLY A 897 -1.32 14.32 -19.59
C GLY A 897 -1.58 15.74 -20.12
N VAL A 898 -2.05 15.86 -21.37
CA VAL A 898 -2.24 17.13 -22.11
C VAL A 898 -3.48 17.95 -21.71
N ALA A 899 -4.34 17.43 -20.85
CA ALA A 899 -5.46 18.13 -20.22
C ALA A 899 -5.24 18.13 -18.70
N SER A 900 -5.56 19.24 -18.02
CA SER A 900 -5.45 19.33 -16.55
C SER A 900 -6.75 18.91 -15.86
N THR A 901 -7.85 18.88 -16.59
CA THR A 901 -9.18 18.46 -16.20
C THR A 901 -9.85 17.86 -17.43
N GLY A 902 -10.54 16.72 -17.30
CA GLY A 902 -11.14 16.04 -18.46
C GLY A 902 -10.14 15.26 -19.33
N ASN A 903 -10.44 15.16 -20.62
CA ASN A 903 -9.78 14.32 -21.62
C ASN A 903 -9.20 15.11 -22.82
N TRP A 904 -9.55 16.39 -23.01
CA TRP A 904 -9.29 17.16 -24.23
C TRP A 904 -8.72 18.57 -23.99
N ALA A 905 -7.67 18.93 -24.71
CA ALA A 905 -7.10 20.28 -24.72
C ALA A 905 -6.95 20.82 -26.15
N VAL A 906 -6.98 22.14 -26.35
CA VAL A 906 -6.65 22.78 -27.63
C VAL A 906 -5.14 22.92 -27.79
N TRP A 907 -4.61 22.20 -28.79
CA TRP A 907 -3.21 22.28 -29.22
C TRP A 907 -2.98 23.42 -30.22
N ILE A 908 -2.10 24.34 -29.86
CA ILE A 908 -1.62 25.44 -30.71
C ILE A 908 -0.10 25.33 -30.87
N GLY A 909 0.31 24.70 -31.97
CA GLY A 909 1.71 24.42 -32.31
C GLY A 909 1.77 23.49 -33.52
N GLY A 910 2.93 22.87 -33.75
CA GLY A 910 3.04 21.81 -34.75
C GLY A 910 4.47 21.46 -35.12
N LEU A 911 4.63 20.27 -35.71
CA LEU A 911 5.91 19.62 -36.07
C LEU A 911 6.64 20.25 -37.27
N SER A 912 6.39 21.53 -37.58
CA SER A 912 6.92 22.19 -38.79
C SER A 912 7.10 23.69 -38.60
N ALA A 913 8.00 24.29 -39.39
CA ALA A 913 8.41 25.69 -39.22
C ALA A 913 7.29 26.69 -39.58
N GLY A 914 6.74 27.37 -38.57
CA GLY A 914 5.85 28.52 -38.67
C GLY A 914 4.37 28.18 -38.82
N VAL A 915 3.82 27.41 -37.88
CA VAL A 915 2.40 27.04 -37.88
C VAL A 915 1.55 28.16 -37.30
N THR A 916 0.63 28.72 -38.10
CA THR A 916 -0.39 29.66 -37.63
C THR A 916 -1.69 28.94 -37.31
N SER A 917 -2.02 28.85 -36.02
CA SER A 917 -3.23 28.19 -35.52
C SER A 917 -3.93 29.02 -34.44
N SER A 918 -5.26 28.97 -34.41
CA SER A 918 -6.09 29.70 -33.46
C SER A 918 -7.51 29.17 -33.38
N VAL A 919 -8.06 29.06 -32.17
CA VAL A 919 -9.49 28.83 -31.90
C VAL A 919 -10.18 30.16 -31.59
N ALA A 920 -11.44 30.31 -32.01
CA ALA A 920 -12.25 31.47 -31.68
C ALA A 920 -13.72 31.09 -31.43
N GLN A 921 -14.33 31.70 -30.42
CA GLN A 921 -15.75 31.53 -30.07
C GLN A 921 -16.37 32.91 -29.75
N ASN A 922 -17.68 33.02 -29.89
CA ASN A 922 -18.43 34.14 -29.34
C ASN A 922 -18.70 33.87 -27.86
N VAL A 923 -18.25 34.76 -26.98
CA VAL A 923 -18.39 34.67 -25.52
C VAL A 923 -19.19 35.85 -25.02
N THR A 924 -20.08 35.66 -24.04
CA THR A 924 -20.76 36.81 -23.40
C THR A 924 -19.90 37.23 -22.22
N ILE A 925 -19.48 38.50 -22.14
CA ILE A 925 -18.68 38.97 -21.00
C ILE A 925 -19.61 39.69 -20.02
N PRO A 926 -19.85 39.14 -18.81
CA PRO A 926 -20.71 39.77 -17.82
C PRO A 926 -20.20 41.16 -17.44
N ALA A 927 -21.11 42.10 -17.14
CA ALA A 927 -20.74 43.48 -16.82
C ALA A 927 -19.97 43.65 -15.49
N THR A 928 -19.84 42.56 -14.74
CA THR A 928 -19.15 42.41 -13.46
C THR A 928 -17.80 41.70 -13.57
N ALA A 929 -17.51 41.12 -14.74
CA ALA A 929 -16.28 40.36 -14.93
C ALA A 929 -15.07 41.31 -14.97
N THR A 930 -14.00 40.93 -14.28
CA THR A 930 -12.77 41.73 -14.18
C THR A 930 -11.60 41.06 -14.89
N GLU A 931 -11.53 39.73 -14.84
CA GLU A 931 -10.44 38.93 -15.40
C GLU A 931 -10.98 37.75 -16.24
N LEU A 932 -10.20 37.38 -17.25
CA LEU A 932 -10.31 36.13 -17.99
C LEU A 932 -9.06 35.32 -17.67
N THR A 933 -9.22 34.11 -17.16
CA THR A 933 -8.12 33.21 -16.84
C THR A 933 -8.00 32.12 -17.90
N VAL A 934 -6.76 31.80 -18.30
CA VAL A 934 -6.44 30.74 -19.26
C VAL A 934 -5.48 29.78 -18.58
N LYS A 935 -5.82 28.50 -18.59
CA LYS A 935 -4.99 27.41 -18.07
C LYS A 935 -4.23 26.78 -19.23
N THR A 936 -2.91 26.78 -19.14
CA THR A 936 -2.04 26.28 -20.23
C THR A 936 -0.93 25.39 -19.73
N LEU A 937 -0.66 24.29 -20.42
CA LEU A 937 0.48 23.42 -20.15
C LEU A 937 1.78 24.14 -20.54
N ARG A 938 2.67 24.37 -19.57
CA ARG A 938 4.08 24.65 -19.85
C ARG A 938 4.77 23.32 -20.10
N GLY A 939 5.57 23.17 -21.15
CA GLY A 939 6.19 21.86 -21.42
C GLY A 939 6.99 21.72 -22.70
N LEU A 940 6.56 22.32 -23.81
CA LEU A 940 7.18 22.09 -25.13
C LEU A 940 7.66 23.41 -25.76
N CYS A 941 8.79 23.93 -25.30
CA CYS A 941 9.43 25.13 -25.87
C CYS A 941 10.56 24.74 -26.84
N GLY A 942 10.34 24.89 -28.15
CA GLY A 942 11.37 24.65 -29.17
C GLY A 942 12.41 25.77 -29.27
N THR A 943 12.01 27.00 -28.93
CA THR A 943 12.89 28.17 -28.81
C THR A 943 12.34 29.16 -27.77
N PRO A 944 13.18 29.73 -26.87
CA PRO A 944 12.71 30.74 -25.92
C PRO A 944 12.20 32.01 -26.63
N GLY A 945 11.01 32.50 -26.23
CA GLY A 945 10.45 33.77 -26.70
C GLY A 945 9.32 33.67 -27.74
N GLU A 946 8.77 32.48 -28.00
CA GLU A 946 7.51 32.33 -28.76
C GLU A 946 6.29 32.41 -27.83
N SER A 947 5.14 32.79 -28.38
CA SER A 947 3.91 33.05 -27.62
C SER A 947 2.63 32.84 -28.42
N ILE A 948 1.54 32.50 -27.73
CA ILE A 948 0.16 32.67 -28.22
C ILE A 948 -0.43 33.99 -27.73
N GLU A 949 -1.26 34.63 -28.55
CA GLU A 949 -2.00 35.83 -28.22
C GLU A 949 -3.45 35.49 -27.81
N ILE A 950 -3.97 36.24 -26.83
CA ILE A 950 -5.37 36.21 -26.41
C ILE A 950 -5.97 37.57 -26.81
N SER A 951 -7.10 37.54 -27.51
CA SER A 951 -7.75 38.75 -28.02
C SER A 951 -9.27 38.70 -27.90
N LEU A 952 -9.87 39.87 -27.66
CA LEU A 952 -11.30 40.11 -27.65
C LEU A 952 -11.64 41.12 -28.75
N ASP A 953 -12.57 40.76 -29.64
CA ASP A 953 -12.94 41.55 -30.84
C ASP A 953 -11.74 41.99 -31.71
N GLY A 954 -10.68 41.16 -31.74
CA GLY A 954 -9.43 41.43 -32.44
C GLY A 954 -8.50 42.43 -31.74
N SER A 955 -8.80 42.85 -30.51
CA SER A 955 -7.90 43.59 -29.64
C SER A 955 -7.15 42.64 -28.69
N THR A 956 -5.82 42.60 -28.77
CA THR A 956 -4.99 41.74 -27.90
C THR A 956 -5.09 42.20 -26.45
N ILE A 957 -5.54 41.31 -25.56
CA ILE A 957 -5.61 41.53 -24.10
C ILE A 957 -4.39 40.98 -23.37
N GLY A 958 -3.67 40.05 -23.98
CA GLY A 958 -2.40 39.55 -23.46
C GLY A 958 -1.80 38.44 -24.32
N SER A 959 -0.69 37.88 -23.84
CA SER A 959 0.04 36.81 -24.50
C SER A 959 0.63 35.83 -23.48
N ILE A 960 0.60 34.54 -23.79
CA ILE A 960 1.26 33.50 -22.99
C ILE A 960 2.57 33.13 -23.69
N MET A 961 3.68 33.40 -23.01
CA MET A 961 5.03 33.05 -23.46
C MET A 961 5.32 31.57 -23.17
N CYS A 962 6.09 30.91 -24.03
CA CYS A 962 6.70 29.62 -23.66
C CYS A 962 7.89 29.89 -22.73
N ASP A 963 7.72 29.61 -21.43
CA ASP A 963 8.64 29.99 -20.35
C ASP A 963 9.36 28.79 -19.66
N SER A 964 8.82 27.56 -19.75
CA SER A 964 9.47 26.35 -19.23
C SER A 964 9.10 25.05 -19.95
N THR A 965 9.88 23.99 -19.70
CA THR A 965 9.72 22.63 -20.24
C THR A 965 9.42 21.62 -19.12
N ASP A 966 8.66 22.03 -18.11
CA ASP A 966 8.43 21.28 -16.86
C ASP A 966 7.18 20.40 -16.86
N GLY A 967 6.33 20.48 -17.88
CA GLY A 967 5.11 19.67 -17.97
C GLY A 967 4.01 20.10 -17.00
N VAL A 968 4.06 21.35 -16.50
CA VAL A 968 3.16 21.85 -15.46
C VAL A 968 2.16 22.83 -16.05
N PHE A 969 0.87 22.60 -15.77
CA PHE A 969 -0.18 23.56 -16.07
C PHE A 969 -0.06 24.84 -15.23
N VAL A 970 -0.24 25.99 -15.88
CA VAL A 970 -0.31 27.28 -15.21
C VAL A 970 -1.54 28.05 -15.64
N THR A 971 -2.17 28.69 -14.66
CA THR A 971 -3.19 29.71 -14.88
C THR A 971 -2.52 31.05 -15.21
N ARG A 972 -3.12 31.79 -16.14
CA ARG A 972 -2.71 33.13 -16.57
C ARG A 972 -3.95 34.02 -16.66
N SER A 973 -4.06 35.01 -15.79
CA SER A 973 -5.17 35.97 -15.77
C SER A 973 -4.89 37.19 -16.64
N PHE A 974 -5.92 37.66 -17.35
CA PHE A 974 -5.89 38.82 -18.22
C PHE A 974 -7.02 39.79 -17.84
N PRO A 975 -6.73 41.09 -17.63
CA PRO A 975 -7.76 42.05 -17.26
C PRO A 975 -8.69 42.35 -18.44
N ILE A 976 -9.98 42.04 -18.29
CA ILE A 976 -11.01 42.23 -19.33
C ILE A 976 -12.00 43.36 -19.03
N ALA A 977 -11.75 44.15 -17.98
CA ALA A 977 -12.56 45.32 -17.62
C ALA A 977 -12.86 46.34 -18.76
N PRO A 978 -12.12 46.45 -19.87
CA PRO A 978 -12.55 47.24 -21.04
C PRO A 978 -13.68 46.62 -21.88
N PHE A 979 -14.01 45.34 -21.66
CA PHE A 979 -14.96 44.52 -22.42
C PHE A 979 -16.10 43.98 -21.55
N ASN A 980 -16.27 44.47 -20.31
CA ASN A 980 -17.35 44.03 -19.41
C ASN A 980 -18.62 44.87 -19.60
N ASP A 981 -19.18 44.87 -20.81
CA ASP A 981 -20.40 45.63 -21.16
C ASP A 981 -21.68 44.76 -21.20
N GLY A 982 -21.57 43.48 -20.87
CA GLY A 982 -22.69 42.52 -20.91
C GLY A 982 -23.04 42.05 -22.32
N GLN A 983 -22.24 42.36 -23.34
CA GLN A 983 -22.47 41.93 -24.72
C GLN A 983 -21.66 40.67 -25.09
N VAL A 984 -21.89 40.20 -26.31
CA VAL A 984 -21.13 39.11 -26.93
C VAL A 984 -19.89 39.68 -27.61
N HIS A 985 -18.73 39.18 -27.21
CA HIS A 985 -17.42 39.48 -27.79
C HIS A 985 -16.85 38.24 -28.49
N SER A 986 -16.02 38.44 -29.51
CA SER A 986 -15.29 37.35 -30.15
C SER A 986 -13.97 37.10 -29.41
N LEU A 987 -13.93 36.07 -28.57
CA LEU A 987 -12.70 35.59 -27.93
C LEU A 987 -11.92 34.74 -28.93
N LYS A 988 -10.64 35.04 -29.08
CA LYS A 988 -9.71 34.29 -29.93
C LYS A 988 -8.39 34.05 -29.21
N ILE A 989 -7.97 32.79 -29.18
CA ILE A 989 -6.69 32.33 -28.64
C ILE A 989 -5.88 31.69 -29.77
N GLY A 990 -4.64 32.15 -29.97
CA GLY A 990 -3.70 31.51 -30.89
C GLY A 990 -2.59 32.42 -31.39
N GLY A 991 -1.83 31.93 -32.37
CA GLY A 991 -0.64 32.65 -32.86
C GLY A 991 0.08 31.91 -33.98
N THR A 992 1.26 32.41 -34.35
CA THR A 992 2.20 31.70 -35.22
C THR A 992 3.33 31.15 -34.36
N VAL A 993 3.44 29.83 -34.26
CA VAL A 993 4.27 29.12 -33.29
C VAL A 993 5.18 28.11 -34.01
N GLY A 994 6.36 27.83 -33.45
CA GLY A 994 7.29 26.81 -33.91
C GLY A 994 8.19 27.27 -35.04
N GLY A 995 9.20 28.10 -34.76
CA GLY A 995 10.16 28.65 -35.74
C GLY A 995 11.08 27.64 -36.42
N ILE A 996 12.34 28.01 -36.67
CA ILE A 996 13.27 27.28 -37.57
C ILE A 996 13.47 25.78 -37.20
N ASN A 997 13.23 25.41 -35.92
CA ASN A 997 13.35 24.04 -35.41
C ASN A 997 11.99 23.33 -35.14
N GLY A 998 10.84 23.98 -35.36
CA GLY A 998 9.51 23.32 -35.43
C GLY A 998 8.99 22.57 -34.20
N ASN A 999 9.40 22.92 -32.96
CA ASN A 999 9.10 22.13 -31.76
C ASN A 999 8.29 22.84 -30.65
N THR A 1000 7.90 24.11 -30.82
CA THR A 1000 7.11 24.81 -29.78
C THR A 1000 5.63 24.45 -29.87
N ASN A 1001 5.01 24.12 -28.73
CA ASN A 1001 3.59 23.77 -28.63
C ASN A 1001 2.99 24.34 -27.35
N PHE A 1002 1.79 24.91 -27.46
CA PHE A 1002 0.94 25.28 -26.33
C PHE A 1002 -0.26 24.34 -26.30
N PHE A 1003 -0.66 23.91 -25.11
CA PHE A 1003 -1.96 23.28 -24.87
C PHE A 1003 -2.76 24.20 -23.96
N VAL A 1004 -3.92 24.62 -24.44
CA VAL A 1004 -4.91 25.37 -23.67
C VAL A 1004 -5.94 24.36 -23.21
N ASP A 1005 -6.30 24.42 -21.94
CA ASP A 1005 -7.29 23.56 -21.29
C ASP A 1005 -8.45 24.48 -20.87
N ASP A 1006 -8.67 24.68 -19.57
CA ASP A 1006 -9.71 25.62 -19.11
C ASP A 1006 -9.48 27.08 -19.58
N VAL A 1007 -10.58 27.72 -19.99
CA VAL A 1007 -10.69 29.19 -20.08
C VAL A 1007 -11.92 29.62 -19.29
N ILE A 1008 -11.70 30.49 -18.31
CA ILE A 1008 -12.72 30.91 -17.35
C ILE A 1008 -12.83 32.44 -17.42
N ILE A 1009 -14.06 32.96 -17.38
CA ILE A 1009 -14.33 34.38 -17.19
C ILE A 1009 -14.93 34.54 -15.80
N GLU A 1010 -14.15 35.04 -14.85
CA GLU A 1010 -14.62 35.22 -13.48
C GLU A 1010 -15.60 36.40 -13.43
N ASP A 1011 -16.88 36.10 -13.28
CA ASP A 1011 -17.86 37.09 -12.88
C ASP A 1011 -17.97 37.14 -11.36
N ASN A 1012 -17.69 38.31 -10.77
CA ASN A 1012 -17.71 38.51 -9.32
C ASN A 1012 -19.16 38.62 -8.80
N ILE A 1013 -20.03 37.69 -9.18
CA ILE A 1013 -21.42 37.59 -8.74
C ILE A 1013 -21.58 36.26 -7.99
N ALA A 1014 -22.27 36.28 -6.85
CA ALA A 1014 -22.74 35.06 -6.20
C ALA A 1014 -23.68 34.28 -7.15
N ARG A 1015 -23.71 32.95 -7.02
CA ARG A 1015 -24.52 32.08 -7.88
C ARG A 1015 -25.99 32.52 -7.86
N PRO A 1016 -26.73 32.48 -8.98
CA PRO A 1016 -28.17 32.71 -8.93
C PRO A 1016 -28.85 31.61 -8.12
N ALA A 1017 -29.60 32.03 -7.09
CA ALA A 1017 -30.57 31.21 -6.38
C ALA A 1017 -31.41 30.35 -7.35
N MET A 1018 -31.33 29.03 -7.17
CA MET A 1018 -32.14 28.02 -7.85
C MET A 1018 -32.91 27.23 -6.78
N PRO A 1019 -34.17 27.61 -6.50
CA PRO A 1019 -35.01 26.92 -5.53
C PRO A 1019 -35.09 25.42 -5.79
N SER A 1020 -34.85 24.67 -4.73
CA SER A 1020 -35.14 23.25 -4.59
C SER A 1020 -36.62 23.03 -4.89
N VAL A 1021 -36.92 22.12 -5.79
CA VAL A 1021 -38.29 21.72 -6.09
C VAL A 1021 -38.58 20.48 -5.25
N CYS A 1022 -39.33 20.69 -4.18
CA CYS A 1022 -39.82 19.64 -3.32
C CYS A 1022 -41.17 19.13 -3.81
N THR A 1023 -41.25 17.82 -4.04
CA THR A 1023 -42.49 17.14 -4.45
C THR A 1023 -42.98 16.27 -3.31
N SER A 1024 -44.27 16.41 -2.96
CA SER A 1024 -44.93 15.51 -2.02
C SER A 1024 -44.95 14.10 -2.60
N GLU A 1025 -44.43 13.12 -1.88
CA GLU A 1025 -44.51 11.73 -2.27
C GLU A 1025 -45.96 11.26 -2.08
N VAL A 1026 -46.56 10.71 -3.14
CA VAL A 1026 -47.95 10.22 -3.08
C VAL A 1026 -47.95 8.87 -2.36
N THR A 1027 -48.04 8.94 -1.04
CA THR A 1027 -48.28 7.80 -0.16
C THR A 1027 -49.70 7.28 -0.37
N GLU A 1028 -49.84 6.09 -0.94
CA GLU A 1028 -51.16 5.51 -1.23
C GLU A 1028 -51.80 4.99 0.06
N VAL A 1029 -51.04 4.20 0.84
CA VAL A 1029 -51.38 3.88 2.23
C VAL A 1029 -50.92 5.03 3.11
N ALA A 1030 -51.85 5.72 3.78
CA ALA A 1030 -51.58 6.66 4.86
C ALA A 1030 -52.83 6.88 5.73
N CYS A 1031 -52.67 7.51 6.90
CA CYS A 1031 -53.77 7.71 7.83
C CYS A 1031 -54.94 8.50 7.22
N ASN A 1032 -56.12 7.87 7.16
CA ASN A 1032 -57.37 8.41 6.63
C ASN A 1032 -57.33 8.80 5.13
N THR A 1033 -56.45 8.19 4.33
CA THR A 1033 -56.49 8.32 2.86
C THR A 1033 -57.56 7.44 2.22
N GLY A 1034 -57.70 7.53 0.89
CA GLY A 1034 -58.63 6.71 0.12
C GLY A 1034 -58.22 5.23 0.07
N ILE A 1035 -59.16 4.40 -0.36
CA ILE A 1035 -58.97 2.95 -0.50
C ILE A 1035 -57.99 2.64 -1.63
N VAL A 1036 -56.98 1.80 -1.38
CA VAL A 1036 -56.07 1.26 -2.40
C VAL A 1036 -56.64 -0.06 -2.94
N GLY A 1037 -57.25 0.00 -4.12
CA GLY A 1037 -57.98 -1.12 -4.73
C GLY A 1037 -57.34 -1.75 -5.97
N PHE A 1038 -56.06 -1.48 -6.26
CA PHE A 1038 -55.25 -2.09 -7.34
C PHE A 1038 -55.86 -2.13 -8.78
N ASP A 1039 -56.94 -1.39 -9.04
CA ASP A 1039 -57.66 -1.29 -10.33
C ASP A 1039 -56.79 -0.92 -11.54
N ALA A 1040 -55.68 -0.22 -11.30
CA ALA A 1040 -54.72 0.21 -12.32
C ALA A 1040 -53.47 -0.70 -12.39
N GLY A 1041 -53.44 -1.78 -11.61
CA GLY A 1041 -52.24 -2.55 -11.26
C GLY A 1041 -51.61 -2.08 -9.95
N ILE A 1042 -50.50 -2.73 -9.58
CA ILE A 1042 -49.67 -2.34 -8.43
C ILE A 1042 -48.90 -1.06 -8.81
N ALA A 1043 -49.00 -0.02 -7.99
CA ALA A 1043 -48.40 1.28 -8.27
C ALA A 1043 -46.87 1.28 -8.04
N PRO A 1044 -46.09 2.14 -8.73
CA PRO A 1044 -44.64 2.21 -8.55
C PRO A 1044 -44.15 2.64 -7.15
N SER A 1045 -45.06 3.12 -6.29
CA SER A 1045 -44.79 3.45 -4.88
C SER A 1045 -44.84 2.21 -3.96
N TRP A 1046 -45.29 1.06 -4.48
CA TRP A 1046 -45.23 -0.25 -3.83
C TRP A 1046 -44.08 -1.06 -4.42
N ASN A 1047 -43.46 -1.91 -3.62
CA ASN A 1047 -42.38 -2.78 -4.07
C ASN A 1047 -42.86 -4.23 -4.15
N VAL A 1048 -42.38 -4.97 -5.15
CA VAL A 1048 -42.63 -6.41 -5.29
C VAL A 1048 -41.30 -7.13 -5.28
N VAL A 1049 -41.14 -8.09 -4.38
CA VAL A 1049 -39.89 -8.83 -4.16
C VAL A 1049 -40.08 -10.30 -4.54
N ASP A 1050 -39.10 -10.88 -5.23
CA ASP A 1050 -38.97 -12.30 -5.53
C ASP A 1050 -37.73 -12.81 -4.81
N ASN A 1051 -37.88 -13.25 -3.56
CA ASN A 1051 -36.77 -13.71 -2.73
C ASN A 1051 -36.19 -15.03 -3.27
N ALA A 1052 -37.02 -15.87 -3.91
CA ALA A 1052 -36.62 -17.15 -4.49
C ALA A 1052 -35.99 -17.03 -5.90
N GLY A 1053 -36.21 -15.90 -6.58
CA GLY A 1053 -35.72 -15.63 -7.95
C GLY A 1053 -36.36 -16.50 -9.04
N GLN A 1054 -37.54 -17.08 -8.78
CA GLN A 1054 -38.20 -18.05 -9.67
C GLN A 1054 -39.25 -17.42 -10.61
N GLY A 1055 -39.44 -16.10 -10.54
CA GLY A 1055 -40.39 -15.34 -11.34
C GLY A 1055 -41.83 -15.33 -10.82
N ILE A 1056 -42.08 -15.95 -9.66
CA ILE A 1056 -43.39 -15.95 -8.99
C ILE A 1056 -43.48 -14.65 -8.18
N THR A 1057 -44.32 -13.73 -8.62
CA THR A 1057 -44.37 -12.35 -8.09
C THR A 1057 -45.81 -11.85 -7.98
N TRP A 1058 -46.03 -10.93 -7.03
CA TRP A 1058 -47.28 -10.18 -6.94
C TRP A 1058 -47.49 -9.31 -8.18
N THR A 1059 -48.67 -9.42 -8.78
CA THR A 1059 -49.04 -8.73 -10.01
C THR A 1059 -50.54 -8.40 -10.01
N ASN A 1060 -51.09 -7.89 -11.11
CA ASN A 1060 -52.54 -7.74 -11.24
C ASN A 1060 -53.20 -9.05 -11.71
N ILE A 1061 -54.51 -9.17 -11.47
CA ILE A 1061 -55.29 -10.37 -11.81
C ILE A 1061 -55.13 -10.76 -13.28
N ALA A 1062 -55.15 -9.77 -14.18
CA ALA A 1062 -54.99 -9.97 -15.62
C ALA A 1062 -53.68 -10.68 -16.02
N SER A 1063 -52.62 -10.58 -15.20
CA SER A 1063 -51.31 -11.18 -15.42
C SER A 1063 -51.04 -12.42 -14.55
N SER A 1064 -51.79 -12.59 -13.45
CA SER A 1064 -51.60 -13.67 -12.46
C SER A 1064 -52.16 -15.05 -12.83
N GLY A 1065 -52.82 -15.20 -13.99
CA GLY A 1065 -53.42 -16.47 -14.42
C GLY A 1065 -54.76 -16.86 -13.77
N ILE A 1066 -55.02 -16.39 -12.54
CA ILE A 1066 -56.16 -16.77 -11.68
C ILE A 1066 -57.54 -16.35 -12.22
N GLY A 1067 -57.60 -15.32 -13.07
CA GLY A 1067 -58.77 -15.05 -13.93
C GLY A 1067 -59.99 -14.37 -13.29
N GLY A 1068 -59.90 -13.89 -12.05
CA GLY A 1068 -60.96 -13.09 -11.40
C GLY A 1068 -60.55 -12.53 -10.03
N ASN A 1069 -61.26 -11.48 -9.58
CA ASN A 1069 -61.13 -10.94 -8.21
C ASN A 1069 -62.02 -11.75 -7.27
N PHE A 1070 -61.41 -12.48 -6.33
CA PHE A 1070 -62.09 -13.33 -5.37
C PHE A 1070 -62.12 -12.74 -3.95
N THR A 1071 -61.50 -11.57 -3.71
CA THR A 1071 -61.52 -10.88 -2.40
C THR A 1071 -62.91 -10.39 -2.01
N GLY A 1072 -63.79 -10.18 -2.99
CA GLY A 1072 -65.11 -9.57 -2.81
C GLY A 1072 -65.13 -8.05 -3.08
N GLY A 1073 -63.97 -7.46 -3.42
CA GLY A 1073 -63.87 -6.09 -3.89
C GLY A 1073 -64.50 -5.87 -5.28
N ASN A 1074 -64.52 -4.61 -5.72
CA ASN A 1074 -64.88 -4.26 -7.08
C ASN A 1074 -63.60 -4.01 -7.88
N GLY A 1075 -63.48 -4.60 -9.06
CA GLY A 1075 -62.36 -4.33 -9.96
C GLY A 1075 -61.25 -5.38 -9.89
N ASP A 1076 -60.01 -4.96 -10.14
CA ASP A 1076 -58.83 -5.82 -10.04
C ASP A 1076 -58.31 -5.91 -8.58
N ALA A 1077 -57.27 -6.71 -8.33
CA ALA A 1077 -56.63 -6.92 -7.03
C ALA A 1077 -55.14 -7.19 -7.23
N ALA A 1078 -54.32 -6.99 -6.19
CA ALA A 1078 -52.98 -7.55 -6.14
C ALA A 1078 -53.08 -9.06 -5.95
N SER A 1079 -52.38 -9.83 -6.78
CA SER A 1079 -52.65 -11.25 -7.01
C SER A 1079 -51.36 -11.99 -7.34
N VAL A 1080 -51.10 -13.12 -6.68
CA VAL A 1080 -49.93 -13.99 -6.90
C VAL A 1080 -50.36 -15.45 -6.95
N SER A 1081 -49.72 -16.24 -7.82
CA SER A 1081 -50.09 -17.62 -8.11
C SER A 1081 -48.83 -18.50 -8.18
N SER A 1082 -48.73 -19.52 -7.33
CA SER A 1082 -47.67 -20.53 -7.40
C SER A 1082 -47.86 -21.44 -8.64
N ASP A 1083 -49.10 -21.58 -9.13
CA ASP A 1083 -49.43 -22.38 -10.32
C ASP A 1083 -48.79 -21.88 -11.64
N ALA A 1084 -48.23 -20.67 -11.64
CA ALA A 1084 -47.53 -20.08 -12.77
C ALA A 1084 -46.19 -20.78 -13.09
N ASN A 1085 -45.52 -21.36 -12.07
CA ASN A 1085 -44.26 -22.08 -12.23
C ASN A 1085 -44.07 -23.09 -11.07
N PRO A 1086 -44.07 -24.42 -11.29
CA PRO A 1086 -43.96 -25.38 -10.20
C PRO A 1086 -42.55 -25.42 -9.59
N GLY A 1087 -42.39 -24.81 -8.42
CA GLY A 1087 -41.16 -24.76 -7.63
C GLY A 1087 -41.36 -24.03 -6.29
N GLU A 1088 -40.35 -24.09 -5.41
CA GLU A 1088 -40.29 -23.34 -4.16
C GLU A 1088 -40.39 -21.82 -4.43
N PHE A 1089 -41.20 -21.11 -3.64
CA PHE A 1089 -41.48 -19.69 -3.84
C PHE A 1089 -41.45 -18.91 -2.53
N ASP A 1090 -40.97 -17.68 -2.63
CA ASP A 1090 -40.95 -16.70 -1.54
C ASP A 1090 -41.06 -15.30 -2.20
N THR A 1091 -42.19 -14.64 -2.01
CA THR A 1091 -42.49 -13.34 -2.65
C THR A 1091 -43.31 -12.40 -1.78
N GLU A 1092 -42.96 -11.12 -1.84
CA GLU A 1092 -43.49 -10.08 -0.96
C GLU A 1092 -44.07 -8.91 -1.75
N LEU A 1093 -45.18 -8.36 -1.27
CA LEU A 1093 -45.76 -7.09 -1.71
C LEU A 1093 -45.64 -6.06 -0.59
N HIS A 1094 -44.78 -5.05 -0.76
CA HIS A 1094 -44.55 -3.99 0.23
C HIS A 1094 -45.36 -2.75 -0.11
N SER A 1095 -45.97 -2.12 0.90
CA SER A 1095 -46.54 -0.77 0.78
C SER A 1095 -45.45 0.29 0.62
N ASN A 1096 -45.86 1.49 0.20
CA ASN A 1096 -45.11 2.72 0.47
C ASN A 1096 -44.84 2.89 1.99
N SER A 1097 -43.83 3.68 2.34
CA SER A 1097 -43.65 4.21 3.69
C SER A 1097 -44.80 5.16 4.06
N PHE A 1098 -45.23 5.14 5.32
CA PHE A 1098 -46.23 6.06 5.85
C PHE A 1098 -45.99 6.35 7.34
N SER A 1099 -46.52 7.48 7.82
CA SER A 1099 -46.33 7.91 9.21
C SER A 1099 -47.57 7.68 10.06
N LEU A 1100 -47.36 7.11 11.25
CA LEU A 1100 -48.32 7.04 12.36
C LEU A 1100 -48.00 8.08 13.45
N ALA A 1101 -47.04 8.99 13.21
CA ALA A 1101 -46.71 10.07 14.14
C ALA A 1101 -47.87 11.06 14.30
N GLY A 1102 -48.13 11.51 15.53
CA GLY A 1102 -49.24 12.42 15.87
C GLY A 1102 -50.62 11.75 16.03
N TRP A 1103 -50.75 10.47 15.69
CA TRP A 1103 -51.96 9.67 15.88
C TRP A 1103 -51.92 8.91 17.21
N THR A 1104 -53.08 8.42 17.67
CA THR A 1104 -53.27 7.73 18.96
C THR A 1104 -53.91 6.36 18.83
N SER A 1105 -54.63 6.15 17.73
CA SER A 1105 -55.11 4.86 17.28
C SER A 1105 -54.94 4.79 15.77
N ALA A 1106 -54.70 3.58 15.27
CA ALA A 1106 -54.58 3.29 13.86
C ALA A 1106 -55.16 1.88 13.61
N ASN A 1107 -56.04 1.72 12.63
CA ASN A 1107 -56.64 0.45 12.25
C ASN A 1107 -56.51 0.26 10.73
N LEU A 1108 -55.84 -0.82 10.34
CA LEU A 1108 -55.70 -1.27 8.97
C LEU A 1108 -56.89 -2.16 8.62
N GLU A 1109 -57.55 -1.91 7.50
CA GLU A 1109 -58.58 -2.80 6.92
C GLU A 1109 -58.19 -3.16 5.47
N TYR A 1110 -58.37 -4.42 5.09
CA TYR A 1110 -58.20 -4.87 3.70
C TYR A 1110 -59.05 -6.11 3.42
N LEU A 1111 -59.27 -6.42 2.14
CA LEU A 1111 -59.89 -7.66 1.70
C LEU A 1111 -58.79 -8.66 1.27
N VAL A 1112 -58.99 -9.93 1.60
CA VAL A 1112 -58.11 -11.03 1.21
C VAL A 1112 -58.89 -12.21 0.65
N ASN A 1113 -58.32 -12.90 -0.32
CA ASN A 1113 -58.70 -14.28 -0.65
C ASN A 1113 -57.42 -15.10 -0.79
N TYR A 1114 -57.31 -16.17 -0.02
CA TYR A 1114 -56.13 -17.00 0.08
C TYR A 1114 -56.58 -18.45 0.16
N GLN A 1115 -55.91 -19.36 -0.55
CA GLN A 1115 -56.30 -20.77 -0.62
C GLN A 1115 -55.06 -21.63 -0.37
N ASN A 1116 -55.13 -22.49 0.64
CA ASN A 1116 -54.06 -23.39 1.06
C ASN A 1116 -54.58 -24.83 1.10
N PHE A 1117 -54.47 -25.51 -0.04
CA PHE A 1117 -55.09 -26.83 -0.24
C PHE A 1117 -54.26 -27.98 0.38
N ALA A 1118 -52.96 -27.79 0.64
CA ALA A 1118 -52.09 -28.75 1.32
C ALA A 1118 -51.87 -28.47 2.82
N GLY A 1119 -52.07 -27.24 3.28
CA GLY A 1119 -51.72 -26.77 4.63
C GLY A 1119 -50.22 -26.46 4.79
N LEU A 1120 -49.54 -26.11 3.70
CA LEU A 1120 -48.09 -25.96 3.60
C LEU A 1120 -47.66 -24.54 3.18
N ASP A 1121 -48.45 -23.87 2.34
CA ASP A 1121 -48.31 -22.44 2.05
C ASP A 1121 -48.51 -21.56 3.31
N PHE A 1122 -47.87 -20.39 3.31
CA PHE A 1122 -48.08 -19.33 4.30
C PHE A 1122 -48.33 -17.98 3.62
N LEU A 1123 -49.34 -17.25 4.09
CA LEU A 1123 -49.53 -15.83 3.78
C LEU A 1123 -49.45 -15.01 5.07
N ASN A 1124 -48.38 -14.24 5.22
CA ASN A 1124 -48.14 -13.36 6.35
C ASN A 1124 -48.50 -11.90 6.01
N LEU A 1125 -48.96 -11.17 7.03
CA LEU A 1125 -48.90 -9.72 7.07
C LEU A 1125 -47.83 -9.33 8.10
N ASP A 1126 -46.82 -8.58 7.68
CA ASP A 1126 -45.79 -8.03 8.57
C ASP A 1126 -45.76 -6.49 8.53
N ILE A 1127 -45.20 -5.89 9.57
CA ILE A 1127 -44.99 -4.44 9.70
C ILE A 1127 -43.52 -4.12 9.98
N SER A 1128 -43.02 -3.06 9.37
CA SER A 1128 -41.73 -2.43 9.66
C SER A 1128 -41.98 -1.05 10.27
N THR A 1129 -41.09 -0.61 11.15
CA THR A 1129 -41.05 0.77 11.68
C THR A 1129 -39.70 1.46 11.41
N ASP A 1130 -38.98 0.97 10.40
CA ASP A 1130 -37.60 1.34 10.05
C ASP A 1130 -37.38 1.30 8.52
N GLY A 1131 -38.40 1.71 7.76
CA GLY A 1131 -38.33 1.83 6.30
C GLY A 1131 -38.25 0.50 5.54
N GLY A 1132 -38.53 -0.63 6.19
CA GLY A 1132 -38.44 -1.98 5.63
C GLY A 1132 -37.16 -2.73 5.98
N SER A 1133 -36.36 -2.23 6.93
CA SER A 1133 -35.07 -2.83 7.34
C SER A 1133 -35.27 -4.05 8.26
N SER A 1134 -36.31 -4.04 9.10
CA SER A 1134 -36.74 -5.18 9.90
C SER A 1134 -38.27 -5.30 9.91
N TRP A 1135 -38.76 -6.54 10.04
CA TRP A 1135 -40.18 -6.87 9.91
C TRP A 1135 -40.67 -7.68 11.11
N ALA A 1136 -41.76 -7.22 11.71
CA ALA A 1136 -42.48 -7.90 12.78
C ALA A 1136 -43.79 -8.48 12.23
N ASN A 1137 -44.02 -9.77 12.45
CA ASN A 1137 -45.26 -10.41 12.01
C ASN A 1137 -46.48 -9.91 12.80
N LEU A 1138 -47.52 -9.51 12.06
CA LEU A 1138 -48.83 -9.11 12.60
C LEU A 1138 -49.85 -10.25 12.52
N LEU A 1139 -49.87 -10.95 11.38
CA LEU A 1139 -50.75 -12.09 11.12
C LEU A 1139 -50.02 -13.14 10.28
N SER A 1140 -50.35 -14.41 10.49
CA SER A 1140 -49.97 -15.53 9.64
C SER A 1140 -51.19 -16.39 9.34
N TRP A 1141 -51.39 -16.72 8.07
CA TRP A 1141 -52.42 -17.66 7.64
C TRP A 1141 -51.82 -18.93 7.06
N ASN A 1142 -52.32 -20.07 7.51
CA ASN A 1142 -52.04 -21.38 6.93
C ASN A 1142 -53.32 -22.18 6.66
N GLU A 1143 -54.43 -21.47 6.45
CA GLU A 1143 -55.76 -22.00 6.15
C GLU A 1143 -56.44 -21.24 4.99
N ASP A 1144 -57.50 -21.82 4.41
CA ASP A 1144 -58.32 -21.17 3.37
C ASP A 1144 -59.10 -19.95 3.91
N HIS A 1145 -58.95 -18.80 3.25
CA HIS A 1145 -59.78 -17.61 3.43
C HIS A 1145 -60.55 -17.28 2.13
N PRO A 1146 -61.89 -17.40 2.11
CA PRO A 1146 -62.79 -17.68 3.22
C PRO A 1146 -62.92 -19.19 3.49
N VAL A 1147 -63.18 -19.54 4.75
CA VAL A 1147 -63.38 -20.93 5.18
C VAL A 1147 -64.62 -21.56 4.52
N GLY A 1148 -64.44 -22.26 3.39
CA GLY A 1148 -65.57 -22.84 2.65
C GLY A 1148 -65.27 -23.48 1.28
N GLY A 1149 -64.14 -23.15 0.64
CA GLY A 1149 -63.60 -23.88 -0.52
C GLY A 1149 -63.33 -23.06 -1.78
N THR A 1150 -62.76 -23.77 -2.77
CA THR A 1150 -62.19 -23.25 -4.01
C THR A 1150 -63.01 -22.19 -4.75
N PHE A 1151 -62.39 -21.03 -5.01
CA PHE A 1151 -62.97 -19.88 -5.71
C PHE A 1151 -64.29 -19.35 -5.11
N ALA A 1152 -64.45 -19.43 -3.78
CA ALA A 1152 -65.60 -18.85 -3.10
C ALA A 1152 -65.50 -17.31 -3.04
N LEU A 1153 -66.46 -16.64 -3.67
CA LEU A 1153 -66.76 -15.21 -3.45
C LEU A 1153 -67.87 -15.06 -2.37
N PRO A 1154 -67.82 -14.03 -1.51
CA PRO A 1154 -66.72 -13.07 -1.33
C PRO A 1154 -65.57 -13.64 -0.49
N GLY A 1155 -64.40 -13.02 -0.57
CA GLY A 1155 -63.29 -13.23 0.37
C GLY A 1155 -63.57 -12.68 1.77
N GLU A 1156 -62.52 -12.54 2.56
CA GLU A 1156 -62.61 -12.06 3.94
C GLU A 1156 -62.13 -10.61 4.09
N GLN A 1157 -62.82 -9.82 4.90
CA GLN A 1157 -62.35 -8.52 5.34
C GLN A 1157 -61.56 -8.67 6.64
N VAL A 1158 -60.31 -8.25 6.62
CA VAL A 1158 -59.35 -8.32 7.71
C VAL A 1158 -59.23 -6.94 8.33
N SER A 1159 -59.20 -6.86 9.66
CA SER A 1159 -58.99 -5.64 10.43
C SER A 1159 -57.88 -5.86 11.44
N VAL A 1160 -56.86 -5.00 11.43
CA VAL A 1160 -55.67 -5.11 12.28
C VAL A 1160 -55.44 -3.81 13.03
N ASP A 1161 -55.44 -3.89 14.36
CA ASP A 1161 -55.15 -2.76 15.24
C ASP A 1161 -53.64 -2.47 15.24
N LEU A 1162 -53.26 -1.34 14.64
CA LEU A 1162 -51.89 -0.83 14.59
C LEU A 1162 -51.62 0.24 15.67
N SER A 1163 -52.52 0.44 16.63
CA SER A 1163 -52.40 1.50 17.64
C SER A 1163 -51.16 1.36 18.54
N SER A 1164 -50.56 0.17 18.65
CA SER A 1164 -49.27 -0.04 19.33
C SER A 1164 -48.08 0.60 18.59
N TYR A 1165 -48.25 0.95 17.31
CA TYR A 1165 -47.26 1.61 16.45
C TYR A 1165 -47.57 3.11 16.26
N ALA A 1166 -48.58 3.64 16.98
CA ALA A 1166 -48.84 5.07 17.04
C ALA A 1166 -47.60 5.85 17.51
N GLY A 1167 -47.26 6.93 16.83
CA GLY A 1167 -46.03 7.70 17.06
C GLY A 1167 -44.87 7.37 16.11
N GLN A 1168 -44.89 6.24 15.40
CA GLN A 1168 -43.81 5.86 14.48
C GLN A 1168 -43.84 6.66 13.17
N ALA A 1169 -42.68 7.12 12.71
CA ALA A 1169 -42.58 8.06 11.58
C ALA A 1169 -42.45 7.40 10.20
N ASP A 1170 -41.85 6.21 10.13
CA ASP A 1170 -41.57 5.49 8.88
C ASP A 1170 -42.02 4.03 9.00
N VAL A 1171 -43.30 3.80 8.70
CA VAL A 1171 -43.97 2.50 8.79
C VAL A 1171 -44.20 1.93 7.41
N LYS A 1172 -43.92 0.63 7.22
CA LYS A 1172 -44.31 -0.13 6.02
C LYS A 1172 -45.08 -1.38 6.41
N LEU A 1173 -45.94 -1.85 5.51
CA LEU A 1173 -46.63 -3.13 5.59
C LEU A 1173 -46.15 -4.03 4.45
N ARG A 1174 -46.07 -5.34 4.67
CA ARG A 1174 -45.88 -6.31 3.59
C ARG A 1174 -46.82 -7.50 3.70
N TRP A 1175 -47.26 -7.98 2.54
CA TRP A 1175 -47.91 -9.28 2.39
C TRP A 1175 -46.89 -10.27 1.82
N HIS A 1176 -46.51 -11.26 2.62
CA HIS A 1176 -45.43 -12.21 2.33
C HIS A 1176 -46.03 -13.59 2.09
N TYR A 1177 -45.91 -14.10 0.86
CA TYR A 1177 -46.45 -15.39 0.41
C TYR A 1177 -45.30 -16.34 0.10
N PHE A 1178 -45.22 -17.46 0.79
CA PHE A 1178 -44.10 -18.42 0.66
C PHE A 1178 -44.51 -19.86 1.04
N ASP A 1179 -43.80 -20.84 0.48
CA ASP A 1179 -43.76 -22.24 0.97
C ASP A 1179 -42.31 -22.61 1.32
N PRO A 1180 -42.00 -23.02 2.56
CA PRO A 1180 -40.67 -23.49 2.97
C PRO A 1180 -40.39 -24.97 2.62
N ASN A 1181 -41.19 -25.60 1.74
CA ASN A 1181 -41.05 -27.00 1.34
C ASN A 1181 -40.81 -27.14 -0.18
N SER A 1182 -40.42 -28.34 -0.60
CA SER A 1182 -40.23 -28.68 -2.02
C SER A 1182 -41.13 -29.85 -2.43
N ASP A 1183 -41.65 -29.82 -3.66
CA ASP A 1183 -42.51 -30.83 -4.32
C ASP A 1183 -44.02 -30.83 -3.99
N ASP A 1184 -44.64 -29.68 -3.65
CA ASP A 1184 -46.11 -29.53 -3.59
C ASP A 1184 -46.72 -28.72 -4.76
N TRP A 1185 -48.05 -28.46 -4.76
CA TRP A 1185 -48.84 -28.14 -5.96
C TRP A 1185 -50.05 -27.18 -5.73
N ASP A 1186 -50.00 -26.24 -4.79
CA ASP A 1186 -51.14 -25.36 -4.42
C ASP A 1186 -50.67 -23.91 -4.10
N TRP A 1187 -51.50 -22.86 -3.99
CA TRP A 1187 -52.60 -22.43 -4.89
C TRP A 1187 -52.45 -20.94 -5.32
N TYR A 1188 -53.04 -19.96 -4.58
CA TYR A 1188 -52.90 -18.51 -4.83
C TYR A 1188 -53.25 -17.62 -3.63
N ALA A 1189 -52.78 -16.36 -3.68
CA ALA A 1189 -53.16 -15.28 -2.77
C ALA A 1189 -53.61 -14.00 -3.50
N GLN A 1190 -54.61 -13.30 -2.95
CA GLN A 1190 -55.12 -12.01 -3.45
C GLN A 1190 -55.38 -11.02 -2.30
N VAL A 1191 -54.98 -9.75 -2.50
CA VAL A 1191 -55.15 -8.63 -1.56
C VAL A 1191 -55.77 -7.44 -2.30
N ASP A 1192 -56.75 -6.80 -1.68
CA ASP A 1192 -57.54 -5.73 -2.29
C ASP A 1192 -58.09 -4.74 -1.24
N ASN A 1193 -58.46 -3.54 -1.68
CA ASN A 1193 -59.11 -2.48 -0.90
C ASN A 1193 -58.43 -2.14 0.45
N VAL A 1194 -57.10 -1.98 0.43
CA VAL A 1194 -56.30 -1.61 1.61
C VAL A 1194 -56.64 -0.19 2.06
N THR A 1195 -56.96 -0.02 3.33
CA THR A 1195 -57.43 1.24 3.94
C THR A 1195 -56.83 1.39 5.34
N LEU A 1196 -56.39 2.59 5.71
CA LEU A 1196 -55.83 2.87 7.04
C LEU A 1196 -56.62 4.01 7.71
N SER A 1197 -57.24 3.75 8.86
CA SER A 1197 -58.04 4.73 9.61
C SER A 1197 -57.35 5.10 10.93
N CYS A 1198 -57.26 6.39 11.27
CA CYS A 1198 -56.50 6.85 12.45
C CYS A 1198 -57.21 7.98 13.23
N GLU A 1199 -57.12 7.99 14.57
CA GLU A 1199 -57.62 9.07 15.43
C GLU A 1199 -56.47 9.79 16.17
N SER A 1200 -56.51 11.11 16.30
CA SER A 1200 -55.42 11.93 16.87
C SER A 1200 -55.70 12.46 18.29
N GLN A 1201 -54.64 12.76 19.05
CA GLN A 1201 -54.79 13.66 20.22
C GLN A 1201 -55.04 15.09 19.71
N PRO A 1202 -55.89 15.89 20.38
CA PRO A 1202 -55.83 17.33 20.24
C PRO A 1202 -54.54 17.85 20.89
N GLN A 1203 -53.70 18.56 20.14
CA GLN A 1203 -52.57 19.32 20.70
C GLN A 1203 -53.05 20.34 21.72
N ALA A 1204 -52.27 20.56 22.78
CA ALA A 1204 -52.51 21.63 23.73
C ALA A 1204 -52.40 22.99 23.02
N LEU A 1205 -53.41 23.85 23.20
CA LEU A 1205 -53.42 25.19 22.62
C LEU A 1205 -52.35 26.07 23.29
N GLN A 1206 -51.60 26.82 22.47
CA GLN A 1206 -50.68 27.83 22.98
C GLN A 1206 -51.44 28.82 23.89
N CYS A 1207 -50.90 29.08 25.08
CA CYS A 1207 -51.52 29.83 26.19
C CYS A 1207 -52.67 29.15 26.96
N ASP A 1208 -52.98 27.87 26.74
CA ASP A 1208 -53.83 27.07 27.63
C ASP A 1208 -52.95 26.53 28.79
N ILE A 1209 -53.03 27.19 29.96
CA ILE A 1209 -52.16 26.92 31.11
C ILE A 1209 -52.77 25.85 32.02
N ASN A 1210 -54.10 25.75 32.04
CA ASN A 1210 -54.82 24.78 32.87
C ASN A 1210 -55.11 23.45 32.13
N GLN A 1211 -54.84 23.39 30.82
CA GLN A 1211 -55.04 22.26 29.91
C GLN A 1211 -56.52 21.85 29.77
N ASP A 1212 -57.46 22.80 29.80
CA ASP A 1212 -58.90 22.56 29.66
C ASP A 1212 -59.42 22.62 28.21
N GLY A 1213 -58.54 22.94 27.25
CA GLY A 1213 -58.83 23.02 25.82
C GLY A 1213 -59.26 24.41 25.35
N PHE A 1214 -59.19 25.42 26.21
CA PHE A 1214 -59.55 26.80 25.89
C PHE A 1214 -58.52 27.79 26.45
N VAL A 1215 -58.25 28.88 25.70
CA VAL A 1215 -57.49 30.01 26.23
C VAL A 1215 -58.49 31.00 26.81
N ASP A 1216 -58.52 31.09 28.14
CA ASP A 1216 -59.60 31.73 28.89
C ASP A 1216 -59.05 32.71 29.97
N ARG A 1217 -59.93 33.31 30.78
CA ARG A 1217 -59.52 34.28 31.81
C ARG A 1217 -58.72 33.64 32.95
N ASN A 1218 -58.86 32.35 33.18
CA ASN A 1218 -58.15 31.62 34.22
C ASN A 1218 -56.67 31.51 33.82
N ASP A 1219 -56.37 31.21 32.56
CA ASP A 1219 -55.02 31.13 32.00
C ASP A 1219 -54.31 32.49 32.05
N ILE A 1220 -54.97 33.53 31.56
CA ILE A 1220 -54.47 34.91 31.62
C ILE A 1220 -54.24 35.35 33.09
N ALA A 1221 -55.06 34.86 34.03
CA ALA A 1221 -54.88 35.11 35.46
C ALA A 1221 -53.71 34.31 36.05
N LEU A 1222 -53.46 33.07 35.62
CA LEU A 1222 -52.32 32.25 36.03
C LEU A 1222 -51.00 32.86 35.54
N ILE A 1223 -50.92 33.31 34.29
CA ILE A 1223 -49.78 34.06 33.75
C ILE A 1223 -49.59 35.37 34.53
N SER A 1224 -50.68 36.15 34.71
CA SER A 1224 -50.61 37.42 35.44
C SER A 1224 -50.22 37.28 36.91
N ALA A 1225 -50.53 36.15 37.55
CA ALA A 1225 -50.12 35.83 38.92
C ALA A 1225 -48.66 35.38 39.01
N ALA A 1226 -48.07 34.87 37.91
CA ALA A 1226 -46.67 34.48 37.82
C ALA A 1226 -45.72 35.63 37.44
N ARG A 1227 -46.22 36.86 37.30
CA ARG A 1227 -45.42 38.02 36.85
C ARG A 1227 -44.19 38.30 37.72
N ASN A 1228 -43.05 38.56 37.05
CA ASN A 1228 -41.69 38.71 37.58
C ASN A 1228 -41.09 37.41 38.17
N GLN A 1229 -41.59 36.23 37.77
CA GLN A 1229 -40.90 34.97 37.97
C GLN A 1229 -39.99 34.70 36.76
N ALA A 1230 -38.82 34.13 37.02
CA ALA A 1230 -37.98 33.58 35.95
C ALA A 1230 -38.65 32.32 35.40
N ALA A 1231 -38.81 32.26 34.08
CA ALA A 1231 -39.30 31.08 33.38
C ALA A 1231 -38.20 30.03 33.26
N GLN A 1232 -38.58 28.79 33.00
CA GLN A 1232 -37.68 27.79 32.43
C GLN A 1232 -37.98 27.66 30.93
N PRO A 1233 -37.03 27.21 30.09
CA PRO A 1233 -37.31 26.94 28.68
C PRO A 1233 -38.54 26.04 28.53
N GLY A 1234 -39.51 26.47 27.74
CA GLY A 1234 -40.78 25.76 27.54
C GLY A 1234 -41.85 25.97 28.61
N ASP A 1235 -41.70 26.91 29.57
CA ASP A 1235 -42.79 27.28 30.48
C ASP A 1235 -43.93 27.95 29.68
N PRO A 1236 -45.15 27.38 29.62
CA PRO A 1236 -46.22 27.89 28.75
C PRO A 1236 -46.73 29.29 29.17
N ARG A 1237 -46.23 29.85 30.28
CA ARG A 1237 -46.54 31.19 30.76
C ARG A 1237 -45.57 32.28 30.27
N ASP A 1238 -44.47 31.91 29.64
CA ASP A 1238 -43.48 32.79 28.98
C ASP A 1238 -43.63 32.63 27.46
N ASN A 1239 -44.55 33.39 26.89
CA ASN A 1239 -45.04 33.18 25.52
C ASN A 1239 -44.12 33.81 24.46
N ASP A 1240 -43.33 34.83 24.82
CA ASP A 1240 -42.25 35.33 23.95
C ASP A 1240 -40.86 34.77 24.32
N ALA A 1241 -40.81 33.76 25.19
CA ALA A 1241 -39.63 32.97 25.57
C ALA A 1241 -38.44 33.82 26.03
N ASN A 1242 -38.70 34.98 26.64
CA ASN A 1242 -37.66 35.92 27.04
C ASN A 1242 -36.95 35.52 28.35
N GLY A 1243 -37.42 34.47 29.03
CA GLY A 1243 -36.92 33.96 30.30
C GLY A 1243 -37.59 34.59 31.54
N VAL A 1244 -38.54 35.53 31.36
CA VAL A 1244 -39.22 36.25 32.44
C VAL A 1244 -40.70 36.41 32.12
N ILE A 1245 -41.55 35.79 32.94
CA ILE A 1245 -43.01 35.96 32.84
C ILE A 1245 -43.35 37.40 33.23
N ASP A 1246 -43.80 38.23 32.30
CA ASP A 1246 -43.94 39.68 32.47
C ASP A 1246 -45.38 40.19 32.18
N ALA A 1247 -45.58 41.39 31.64
CA ALA A 1247 -46.88 41.87 31.18
C ALA A 1247 -47.12 41.66 29.67
N SER A 1248 -46.08 41.34 28.91
CA SER A 1248 -46.07 40.96 27.49
C SER A 1248 -46.83 39.65 27.30
N ASP A 1249 -46.43 38.59 28.00
CA ASP A 1249 -47.02 37.24 27.88
C ASP A 1249 -48.52 37.26 28.10
N ALA A 1250 -48.95 37.86 29.22
CA ALA A 1250 -50.36 37.98 29.55
C ALA A 1250 -51.14 38.78 28.49
N ARG A 1251 -50.51 39.74 27.79
CA ARG A 1251 -51.15 40.49 26.68
C ARG A 1251 -51.19 39.67 25.39
N GLN A 1252 -50.12 38.96 25.06
CA GLN A 1252 -50.04 38.11 23.87
C GLN A 1252 -51.07 36.96 23.99
N CYS A 1253 -51.07 36.24 25.10
CA CYS A 1253 -52.08 35.22 25.40
C CYS A 1253 -53.52 35.76 25.48
N THR A 1254 -53.73 37.03 25.86
CA THR A 1254 -55.07 37.65 25.78
C THR A 1254 -55.57 37.77 24.33
N LEU A 1255 -54.68 37.95 23.34
CA LEU A 1255 -55.04 38.00 21.91
C LEU A 1255 -55.41 36.62 21.34
N LEU A 1256 -54.93 35.54 21.98
CA LEU A 1256 -55.20 34.15 21.61
C LEU A 1256 -56.44 33.56 22.32
N CYS A 1257 -57.15 34.35 23.14
CA CYS A 1257 -58.32 33.89 23.88
C CYS A 1257 -59.44 33.36 22.97
N THR A 1258 -59.75 32.07 23.09
CA THR A 1258 -60.77 31.36 22.30
C THR A 1258 -62.20 31.53 22.85
N SER A 1259 -62.33 32.08 24.07
CA SER A 1259 -63.62 32.29 24.75
C SER A 1259 -64.22 33.68 24.53
N ALA A 1260 -65.53 33.74 24.25
CA ALA A 1260 -66.26 34.94 23.79
C ALA A 1260 -66.39 36.12 24.81
N ARG A 1261 -65.58 36.16 25.90
CA ARG A 1261 -65.67 37.18 26.97
C ARG A 1261 -64.33 37.67 27.52
N CYS A 1262 -63.26 37.78 26.73
CA CYS A 1262 -61.94 38.26 27.19
C CYS A 1262 -61.75 39.79 27.29
N ALA A 1263 -62.72 40.53 27.87
CA ALA A 1263 -62.56 41.96 28.20
C ALA A 1263 -63.02 42.29 29.64
N PRO A 1264 -62.25 43.04 30.45
CA PRO A 1264 -62.67 43.41 31.80
C PRO A 1264 -63.88 44.36 31.78
N GLN A 1265 -64.88 44.11 32.62
CA GLN A 1265 -65.86 45.13 32.96
C GLN A 1265 -65.18 46.16 33.88
N ALA A 1266 -65.09 47.40 33.43
CA ALA A 1266 -64.65 48.51 34.27
C ALA A 1266 -65.71 48.86 35.33
N PRO A 1267 -65.28 49.40 36.50
CA PRO A 1267 -66.13 50.24 37.35
C PRO A 1267 -66.48 51.57 36.65
#